data_AF-A0A849Z4U3-F1
#
_entry.id   AF-A0A849Z4U3-F1
#
_cell.length_a   1.000
_cell.length_b   1.000
_cell.length_c   1.000
_cell.angle_alpha   90.00
_cell.angle_beta   90.00
_cell.angle_gamma   90.00
#
_symmetry.space_group_name_H-M   'P 1'
#
loop_
_entity.id
_entity.type
_entity.pdbx_description
1 polymer ?
#
loop_
_entity_poly.entity_id
_entity_poly.type
_entity_poly.pdbx_seq_one_letter_code
_entity_poly.pdbx_strand_id
1 'polypeptide(L)'
;MHAATIHAGGPAILRTGDVVGDWFEIEHLAGAGGMGAVWRAKDRRTGERVALKVLAESHASHARRFLREATLLSGIDHPGIVGHVAHGTDKEGLPWLAMQWLDGEDLAAKLARGRLDPDEVIALGVRLCDALAQLHGRDVVHRDIKPHNVFLCDGRTDKAVLLDLGVARPFARDRRITSTNEVVGTVGYLAPEQVEETEPLSGATDMFALGCVLYEALVGEAAFTGPHPLAVLTKLLLFEPPPILEKREDVPVALADLVHALLIKEPPRRPSIAQDVRRTLLDIAAAGADTMAPTQPPPSSSRIGASEVRVVTFLLIEPRPVGQNESTKELPELLAERDVAEQIASAAGARLKWSNDGLAFAIVDRGETPGDRAARSAWLALELSRLSWVARVLVSTGRALGDEVLPPEPVVDRAAAKARDAEGPEGAFVDSATEALLSGEVVLAGHATRRRIVARGTTRLSRTILGKSLPCLGRTRELTVLDGIWASTLREDRAAVALVTGAAGVGKSRLVAEWVGRLDPTVLRLDIAADPVHTGTLGLVGDLVRAAIQRADADEATPRQALARHASELELADPRVVAFLGELAGVEDDTTPSAALRAARSDPRVHAEWLERAFLAWLEKLIEKPLVIVVEDLPWADDASVGWLDRALRRFVNRPWLIVATTRPNLDDRFPLLWEDAAPQRIALGAISERAAAELVAIAAGEELDAQMRASVVERANGHPFLLEELLRHVVLGGPSALPDSVLAMVQLRLGRLASSERRLLRLASVLGERFSDADLKALAGSEVQATLASLERAEVVGPEPEPGRWAFRHALVREAAYESMTADDRRRAHEAAAAALETRGEQPEILARHYEAAGKRAQAASALVLAARWALERGVPNIALALADRAAPLAEDPILRARAWAYASGAASMSGDLVRAATLGTDAMAALSPEREEWFMAAYGPCLASYQLDSSRVPAVTRALLDTAPGLVPPTILSAYAFSACILVLYGVSATRPVAQEVVRVAREVAESHGFEGEPFLRPLQTVLAVVALREGDVAEGRRHGISTLSWCEAIGADGLTHMAQVFAALAAIEVGRGSESLVALEAARQGLYERQNLQMGHFGLSVELRALAAAGGEGYRAALDVEAAAPTPYHEGWYATQRATYIAATGDLDEAHRLASGYIACQFPLFDSFARSIAARAAVKAGRFAEALEHIAAFDALARVGQTYPLERSWAEVVRVLALRGGGQLDEARAALRSARARILSTVVRLDVVDSAAYAEAVVPNRELLAIEL
;
A
#
# COMPACT_ATOMS: atom_id res chain seq x y z
N MET A 1 -40.86 -63.48 50.30
CA MET A 1 -41.41 -62.50 49.34
C MET A 1 -41.38 -61.15 50.02
N HIS A 2 -40.61 -60.22 49.46
CA HIS A 2 -40.31 -58.91 50.02
C HIS A 2 -41.56 -58.04 50.16
N ALA A 3 -41.71 -57.46 51.36
CA ALA A 3 -42.41 -56.22 51.59
C ALA A 3 -41.49 -55.05 51.23
N ALA A 4 -42.06 -53.97 50.68
CA ALA A 4 -41.48 -52.63 50.78
C ALA A 4 -42.60 -51.58 50.74
N THR A 5 -42.80 -50.99 51.90
CA THR A 5 -43.63 -49.86 52.29
C THR A 5 -43.39 -48.63 51.39
N ILE A 6 -44.45 -47.98 50.91
CA ILE A 6 -44.38 -46.67 50.25
C ILE A 6 -44.75 -45.58 51.29
N HIS A 7 -43.72 -44.93 51.83
CA HIS A 7 -43.69 -43.56 52.36
C HIS A 7 -42.23 -43.08 52.09
N ALA A 8 -41.92 -41.87 51.62
CA ALA A 8 -42.53 -40.55 51.76
C ALA A 8 -42.10 -39.62 50.61
N GLY A 9 -42.83 -38.51 50.38
CA GLY A 9 -42.33 -37.35 49.60
C GLY A 9 -43.23 -36.79 48.48
N GLY A 10 -44.55 -36.69 48.67
CA GLY A 10 -45.43 -35.94 47.75
C GLY A 10 -46.02 -34.71 48.44
N PRO A 11 -46.26 -33.57 47.73
CA PRO A 11 -46.82 -32.36 48.33
C PRO A 11 -48.19 -32.67 48.97
N ALA A 12 -48.51 -32.02 50.09
CA ALA A 12 -49.85 -32.05 50.67
C ALA A 12 -50.88 -31.57 49.63
N ILE A 13 -51.67 -32.50 49.06
CA ILE A 13 -52.73 -32.19 48.09
C ILE A 13 -53.93 -31.66 48.87
N LEU A 14 -54.01 -30.34 49.01
CA LEU A 14 -55.22 -29.68 49.51
C LEU A 14 -56.37 -29.89 48.52
N ARG A 15 -57.57 -30.13 49.02
CA ARG A 15 -58.79 -30.33 48.24
C ARG A 15 -59.70 -29.11 48.36
N THR A 16 -60.53 -28.90 47.35
CA THR A 16 -61.61 -27.91 47.41
C THR A 16 -62.46 -28.12 48.66
N GLY A 17 -62.62 -27.08 49.48
CA GLY A 17 -63.33 -27.10 50.76
C GLY A 17 -62.44 -27.28 52.00
N ASP A 18 -61.17 -27.66 51.84
CA ASP A 18 -60.22 -27.72 52.96
C ASP A 18 -59.96 -26.32 53.53
N VAL A 19 -59.66 -26.22 54.82
CA VAL A 19 -59.47 -24.93 55.51
C VAL A 19 -58.08 -24.85 56.11
N VAL A 20 -57.30 -23.86 55.69
CA VAL A 20 -55.93 -23.61 56.17
C VAL A 20 -55.93 -22.37 57.06
N GLY A 21 -55.21 -22.44 58.19
CA GLY A 21 -55.12 -21.35 59.17
C GLY A 21 -56.45 -20.98 59.84
N ASP A 22 -57.40 -21.91 59.91
CA ASP A 22 -58.78 -21.75 60.42
C ASP A 22 -59.66 -20.75 59.63
N TRP A 23 -59.13 -20.06 58.61
CA TRP A 23 -59.82 -18.96 57.91
C TRP A 23 -59.89 -19.09 56.41
N PHE A 24 -58.97 -19.80 55.75
CA PHE A 24 -58.88 -19.81 54.28
C PHE A 24 -59.40 -21.12 53.70
N GLU A 25 -60.56 -21.08 53.07
CA GLU A 25 -61.18 -22.23 52.42
C GLU A 25 -60.68 -22.38 50.99
N ILE A 26 -60.05 -23.50 50.66
CA ILE A 26 -59.48 -23.78 49.35
C ILE A 26 -60.57 -23.91 48.30
N GLU A 27 -60.47 -23.17 47.20
CA GLU A 27 -61.34 -23.35 46.03
C GLU A 27 -60.70 -24.28 45.00
N HIS A 28 -59.51 -23.96 44.49
CA HIS A 28 -58.78 -24.79 43.53
C HIS A 28 -57.30 -24.36 43.43
N LEU A 29 -56.47 -25.22 42.84
CA LEU A 29 -55.06 -24.96 42.62
C LEU A 29 -54.88 -23.87 41.55
N ALA A 30 -54.11 -22.84 41.86
CA ALA A 30 -53.78 -21.76 40.93
C ALA A 30 -52.43 -21.98 40.24
N GLY A 31 -51.46 -22.59 40.93
CA GLY A 31 -50.16 -22.95 40.35
C GLY A 31 -49.30 -23.75 41.33
N ALA A 32 -48.35 -24.53 40.82
CA ALA A 32 -47.41 -25.31 41.62
C ALA A 32 -45.97 -25.01 41.21
N GLY A 33 -45.07 -24.83 42.17
CA GLY A 33 -43.66 -24.50 41.92
C GLY A 33 -42.70 -25.16 42.91
N GLY A 34 -41.40 -24.96 42.71
CA GLY A 34 -40.33 -25.69 43.43
C GLY A 34 -40.16 -25.38 44.93
N MET A 35 -41.00 -24.54 45.53
CA MET A 35 -41.04 -24.29 46.98
C MET A 35 -42.43 -24.58 47.59
N GLY A 36 -43.47 -24.84 46.78
CA GLY A 36 -44.83 -25.02 47.29
C GLY A 36 -45.90 -24.83 46.21
N ALA A 37 -47.16 -24.94 46.62
CA ALA A 37 -48.33 -24.77 45.76
C ALA A 37 -49.12 -23.52 46.15
N VAL A 38 -49.59 -22.76 45.17
CA VAL A 38 -50.46 -21.59 45.32
C VAL A 38 -51.88 -21.98 44.97
N TRP A 39 -52.80 -21.74 45.88
CA TRP A 39 -54.21 -22.08 45.77
C TRP A 39 -55.06 -20.82 45.78
N ARG A 40 -56.11 -20.77 44.98
CA ARG A 40 -57.17 -19.77 45.19
C ARG A 40 -57.99 -20.23 46.39
N ALA A 41 -58.14 -19.37 47.38
CA ALA A 41 -58.92 -19.64 48.58
C ALA A 41 -59.87 -18.47 48.88
N LYS A 42 -60.90 -18.73 49.67
CA LYS A 42 -61.83 -17.73 50.19
C LYS A 42 -61.52 -17.48 51.65
N ASP A 43 -61.25 -16.23 52.02
CA ASP A 43 -61.18 -15.83 53.43
C ASP A 43 -62.60 -15.87 54.02
N ARG A 44 -62.83 -16.76 54.98
CA ARG A 44 -64.14 -16.91 55.64
C ARG A 44 -64.52 -15.71 56.51
N ARG A 45 -63.57 -14.87 56.87
CA ARG A 45 -63.80 -13.68 57.70
C ARG A 45 -64.29 -12.50 56.88
N THR A 46 -63.71 -12.28 55.69
CA THR A 46 -64.04 -11.14 54.81
C THR A 46 -64.91 -11.51 53.62
N GLY A 47 -64.93 -12.79 53.24
CA GLY A 47 -65.60 -13.30 52.04
C GLY A 47 -64.80 -13.08 50.74
N GLU A 48 -63.64 -12.43 50.82
CA GLU A 48 -62.79 -12.10 49.67
C GLU A 48 -61.94 -13.30 49.22
N ARG A 49 -61.46 -13.25 47.97
CA ARG A 49 -60.55 -14.24 47.40
C ARG A 49 -59.11 -13.90 47.73
N VAL A 50 -58.33 -14.91 48.07
CA VAL A 50 -56.91 -14.80 48.39
C VAL A 50 -56.10 -15.84 47.60
N ALA A 51 -54.84 -15.52 47.32
CA ALA A 51 -53.84 -16.47 46.85
C ALA A 51 -53.12 -17.07 48.06
N LEU A 52 -53.37 -18.34 48.36
CA LEU A 52 -52.78 -19.06 49.49
C LEU A 52 -51.62 -19.93 49.02
N LYS A 53 -50.39 -19.54 49.35
CA LYS A 53 -49.18 -20.31 49.10
C LYS A 53 -48.87 -21.22 50.29
N VAL A 54 -48.77 -22.53 50.05
CA VAL A 54 -48.50 -23.56 51.06
C VAL A 54 -47.22 -24.31 50.72
N LEU A 55 -46.32 -24.43 51.68
CA LEU A 55 -45.02 -25.10 51.51
C LEU A 55 -45.19 -26.62 51.40
N ALA A 56 -44.60 -27.24 50.38
CA ALA A 56 -44.77 -28.67 50.09
C ALA A 56 -43.93 -29.62 50.96
N GLU A 57 -42.79 -29.16 51.50
CA GLU A 57 -41.85 -29.97 52.31
C GLU A 57 -41.30 -29.18 53.51
N SER A 58 -41.35 -29.78 54.71
CA SER A 58 -40.92 -29.16 55.97
C SER A 58 -39.42 -29.32 56.24
N HIS A 59 -38.54 -28.88 55.33
CA HIS A 59 -37.15 -28.65 55.71
C HIS A 59 -37.09 -27.41 56.61
N ALA A 60 -36.57 -27.56 57.84
CA ALA A 60 -36.57 -26.49 58.85
C ALA A 60 -35.92 -25.16 58.37
N SER A 61 -34.98 -25.25 57.42
CA SER A 61 -34.37 -24.10 56.75
C SER A 61 -35.31 -23.40 55.76
N HIS A 62 -36.11 -24.14 54.98
CA HIS A 62 -37.10 -23.57 54.05
C HIS A 62 -38.27 -22.94 54.78
N ALA A 63 -38.77 -23.57 55.85
CA ALA A 63 -39.87 -23.05 56.64
C ALA A 63 -39.54 -21.70 57.32
N ARG A 64 -38.36 -21.57 57.95
CA ARG A 64 -37.90 -20.31 58.57
C ARG A 64 -37.76 -19.17 57.56
N ARG A 65 -37.32 -19.48 56.33
CA ARG A 65 -37.12 -18.48 55.27
C ARG A 65 -38.45 -18.02 54.69
N PHE A 66 -39.37 -18.94 54.44
CA PHE A 66 -40.72 -18.64 53.98
C PHE A 66 -41.47 -17.72 54.96
N LEU A 67 -41.37 -17.99 56.27
CA LEU A 67 -41.97 -17.11 57.30
C LEU A 67 -41.29 -15.74 57.39
N ARG A 68 -39.96 -15.68 57.17
CA ARG A 68 -39.23 -14.40 57.09
C ARG A 68 -39.69 -13.56 55.91
N GLU A 69 -39.88 -14.18 54.75
CA GLU A 69 -40.43 -13.54 53.55
C GLU A 69 -41.84 -12.99 53.79
N ALA A 70 -42.71 -13.83 54.36
CA ALA A 70 -44.08 -13.45 54.74
C ALA A 70 -44.12 -12.29 55.76
N THR A 71 -43.17 -12.26 56.70
CA THR A 71 -43.03 -11.17 57.68
C THR A 71 -42.59 -9.87 57.01
N LEU A 72 -41.61 -9.93 56.10
CA LEU A 72 -41.18 -8.75 55.34
C LEU A 72 -42.31 -8.19 54.48
N LEU A 73 -43.05 -9.07 53.79
CA LEU A 73 -44.20 -8.70 52.98
C LEU A 73 -45.32 -8.04 53.83
N SER A 74 -45.57 -8.53 55.05
CA SER A 74 -46.61 -7.97 55.94
C SER A 74 -46.40 -6.50 56.33
N GLY A 75 -45.17 -5.99 56.24
CA GLY A 75 -44.89 -4.59 56.49
C GLY A 75 -45.18 -3.68 55.30
N ILE A 76 -45.34 -4.22 54.10
CA ILE A 76 -45.31 -3.47 52.83
C ILE A 76 -46.73 -3.32 52.28
N ASP A 77 -47.17 -2.08 52.11
CA ASP A 77 -48.40 -1.74 51.41
C ASP A 77 -48.04 -0.86 50.21
N HIS A 78 -48.08 -1.44 49.01
CA HIS A 78 -47.76 -0.73 47.78
C HIS A 78 -48.47 -1.41 46.62
N PRO A 79 -49.14 -0.67 45.72
CA PRO A 79 -49.97 -1.28 44.69
C PRO A 79 -49.15 -2.05 43.62
N GLY A 80 -47.83 -1.85 43.55
CA GLY A 80 -46.90 -2.59 42.69
C GLY A 80 -46.24 -3.81 43.34
N ILE A 81 -46.61 -4.17 44.57
CA ILE A 81 -46.12 -5.34 45.31
C ILE A 81 -47.36 -6.11 45.78
N VAL A 82 -47.33 -7.44 45.72
CA VAL A 82 -48.50 -8.24 46.13
C VAL A 82 -48.89 -7.97 47.58
N GLY A 83 -50.17 -7.68 47.83
CA GLY A 83 -50.65 -7.39 49.17
C GLY A 83 -50.59 -8.60 50.09
N HIS A 84 -50.08 -8.42 51.31
CA HIS A 84 -50.15 -9.42 52.38
C HIS A 84 -51.56 -9.45 53.00
N VAL A 85 -52.09 -10.65 53.27
CA VAL A 85 -53.36 -10.83 53.99
C VAL A 85 -53.10 -11.45 55.37
N ALA A 86 -52.45 -12.60 55.40
CA ALA A 86 -52.09 -13.30 56.64
C ALA A 86 -50.99 -14.33 56.36
N HIS A 87 -50.27 -14.76 57.39
CA HIS A 87 -49.37 -15.91 57.29
C HIS A 87 -49.36 -16.67 58.62
N GLY A 88 -48.94 -17.93 58.60
CA GLY A 88 -48.86 -18.74 59.81
C GLY A 88 -48.35 -20.14 59.52
N THR A 89 -48.51 -21.03 60.49
CA THR A 89 -48.28 -22.46 60.35
C THR A 89 -49.60 -23.19 60.59
N ASP A 90 -49.85 -24.25 59.84
CA ASP A 90 -51.03 -25.10 60.09
C ASP A 90 -50.81 -26.04 61.30
N LYS A 91 -51.77 -26.94 61.54
CA LYS A 91 -51.74 -27.90 62.66
C LYS A 91 -50.62 -28.94 62.52
N GLU A 92 -50.08 -29.12 61.33
CA GLU A 92 -49.00 -30.04 60.99
C GLU A 92 -47.64 -29.34 60.97
N GLY A 93 -47.61 -28.03 61.25
CA GLY A 93 -46.39 -27.22 61.30
C GLY A 93 -45.93 -26.71 59.92
N LEU A 94 -46.74 -26.85 58.88
CA LEU A 94 -46.43 -26.36 57.54
C LEU A 94 -46.73 -24.86 57.42
N PRO A 95 -45.75 -24.03 57.01
CA PRO A 95 -45.99 -22.61 56.78
C PRO A 95 -46.91 -22.35 55.59
N TRP A 96 -47.78 -21.36 55.75
CA TRP A 96 -48.65 -20.85 54.71
C TRP A 96 -48.63 -19.32 54.69
N LEU A 97 -48.84 -18.74 53.50
CA LEU A 97 -48.89 -17.30 53.26
C LEU A 97 -50.12 -17.00 52.38
N ALA A 98 -51.07 -16.26 52.93
CA ALA A 98 -52.22 -15.73 52.22
C ALA A 98 -51.89 -14.31 51.72
N MET A 99 -52.07 -14.11 50.42
CA MET A 99 -51.81 -12.87 49.70
C MET A 99 -53.06 -12.44 48.93
N GLN A 100 -53.07 -11.18 48.50
CA GLN A 100 -54.09 -10.67 47.60
C GLN A 100 -54.21 -11.57 46.36
N TRP A 101 -55.44 -11.95 46.01
CA TRP A 101 -55.71 -12.59 44.72
C TRP A 101 -55.64 -11.55 43.60
N LEU A 102 -54.90 -11.84 42.53
CA LEU A 102 -54.76 -10.98 41.36
C LEU A 102 -55.38 -11.68 40.15
N ASP A 103 -56.17 -10.94 39.37
CA ASP A 103 -56.75 -11.41 38.12
C ASP A 103 -55.92 -10.89 36.93
N GLY A 104 -55.44 -11.79 36.09
CA GLY A 104 -54.52 -11.45 34.99
C GLY A 104 -53.60 -12.61 34.61
N GLU A 105 -52.38 -12.28 34.20
CA GLU A 105 -51.35 -13.24 33.79
C GLU A 105 -49.96 -12.75 34.20
N ASP A 106 -48.96 -13.64 34.25
CA ASP A 106 -47.56 -13.24 34.45
C ASP A 106 -46.93 -12.69 33.15
N LEU A 107 -45.85 -11.93 33.30
CA LEU A 107 -45.14 -11.31 32.18
C LEU A 107 -44.50 -12.37 31.27
N ALA A 108 -44.12 -13.55 31.76
CA ALA A 108 -43.56 -14.61 30.92
C ALA A 108 -44.59 -15.11 29.90
N ALA A 109 -45.84 -15.32 30.33
CA ALA A 109 -46.96 -15.70 29.46
C ALA A 109 -47.29 -14.62 28.41
N LYS A 110 -47.16 -13.34 28.79
CA LYS A 110 -47.28 -12.21 27.86
C LYS A 110 -46.15 -12.21 26.82
N LEU A 111 -44.89 -12.32 27.24
CA LEU A 111 -43.71 -12.30 26.36
C LEU A 111 -43.63 -13.51 25.42
N ALA A 112 -44.15 -14.67 25.84
CA ALA A 112 -44.27 -15.85 24.99
C ALA A 112 -45.16 -15.62 23.75
N ARG A 113 -46.05 -14.61 23.77
CA ARG A 113 -46.90 -14.22 22.63
C ARG A 113 -46.28 -13.15 21.75
N GLY A 114 -45.19 -12.53 22.18
CA GLY A 114 -44.47 -11.49 21.45
C GLY A 114 -43.91 -10.40 22.37
N ARG A 115 -42.97 -9.63 21.82
CA ARG A 115 -42.41 -8.43 22.46
C ARG A 115 -43.47 -7.34 22.71
N LEU A 116 -43.21 -6.47 23.67
CA LEU A 116 -44.08 -5.35 24.06
C LEU A 116 -43.74 -4.08 23.31
N ASP A 117 -44.70 -3.17 23.15
CA ASP A 117 -44.41 -1.86 22.57
C ASP A 117 -43.55 -0.99 23.51
N PRO A 118 -42.70 -0.07 23.00
CA PRO A 118 -41.81 0.72 23.84
C PRO A 118 -42.53 1.48 24.96
N ASP A 119 -43.72 2.00 24.68
CA ASP A 119 -44.57 2.68 25.67
C ASP A 119 -45.08 1.71 26.76
N GLU A 120 -45.42 0.47 26.39
CA GLU A 120 -45.79 -0.57 27.34
C GLU A 120 -44.60 -0.98 28.22
N VAL A 121 -43.39 -1.03 27.66
CA VAL A 121 -42.14 -1.30 28.40
C VAL A 121 -41.80 -0.15 29.35
N ILE A 122 -41.97 1.10 28.91
CA ILE A 122 -41.77 2.27 29.77
C ILE A 122 -42.76 2.22 30.94
N ALA A 123 -44.04 1.97 30.68
CA ALA A 123 -45.06 1.84 31.71
C ALA A 123 -44.75 0.70 32.71
N LEU A 124 -44.28 -0.45 32.20
CA LEU A 124 -43.80 -1.57 33.01
C LEU A 124 -42.62 -1.15 33.91
N GLY A 125 -41.59 -0.54 33.32
CA GLY A 125 -40.39 -0.11 34.02
C GLY A 125 -40.70 0.92 35.11
N VAL A 126 -41.54 1.91 34.82
CA VAL A 126 -42.00 2.92 35.80
C VAL A 126 -42.66 2.22 36.99
N ARG A 127 -43.57 1.28 36.72
CA ARG A 127 -44.30 0.56 37.77
C ARG A 127 -43.40 -0.32 38.63
N LEU A 128 -42.47 -1.04 38.01
CA LEU A 128 -41.50 -1.88 38.72
C LEU A 128 -40.50 -1.04 39.52
N CYS A 129 -40.02 0.08 38.98
CA CYS A 129 -39.16 0.99 39.72
C CYS A 129 -39.86 1.60 40.95
N ASP A 130 -41.16 1.96 40.85
CA ASP A 130 -41.94 2.41 42.02
C ASP A 130 -41.98 1.34 43.12
N ALA A 131 -42.23 0.08 42.74
CA ALA A 131 -42.24 -1.04 43.68
C ALA A 131 -40.84 -1.29 44.30
N LEU A 132 -39.78 -1.27 43.49
CA LEU A 132 -38.42 -1.50 43.96
C LEU A 132 -37.91 -0.36 44.85
N ALA A 133 -38.29 0.90 44.57
CA ALA A 133 -37.98 2.04 45.44
C ALA A 133 -38.58 1.85 46.85
N GLN A 134 -39.81 1.30 46.94
CA GLN A 134 -40.45 1.00 48.22
C GLN A 134 -39.74 -0.10 49.01
N LEU A 135 -39.18 -1.12 48.34
CA LEU A 135 -38.39 -2.19 48.95
C LEU A 135 -37.01 -1.70 49.38
N HIS A 136 -36.30 -1.02 48.48
CA HIS A 136 -34.94 -0.51 48.71
C HIS A 136 -34.91 0.55 49.82
N GLY A 137 -35.93 1.40 49.93
CA GLY A 137 -36.07 2.36 51.02
C GLY A 137 -36.26 1.74 52.42
N ARG A 138 -36.40 0.41 52.49
CA ARG A 138 -36.51 -0.37 53.73
C ARG A 138 -35.36 -1.38 53.89
N ASP A 139 -34.27 -1.19 53.13
CA ASP A 139 -33.11 -2.09 53.08
C ASP A 139 -33.46 -3.54 52.66
N VAL A 140 -34.53 -3.71 51.88
CA VAL A 140 -34.94 -5.01 51.32
C VAL A 140 -34.58 -5.07 49.84
N VAL A 141 -33.75 -6.04 49.46
CA VAL A 141 -33.42 -6.36 48.06
C VAL A 141 -34.23 -7.60 47.64
N HIS A 142 -34.86 -7.55 46.46
CA HIS A 142 -35.76 -8.59 45.96
C HIS A 142 -35.03 -9.87 45.52
N ARG A 143 -33.88 -9.76 44.84
CA ARG A 143 -32.94 -10.86 44.47
C ARG A 143 -33.44 -11.92 43.47
N ASP A 144 -34.68 -11.87 43.01
CA ASP A 144 -35.29 -12.87 42.09
C ASP A 144 -36.28 -12.21 41.12
N ILE A 145 -35.91 -11.06 40.55
CA ILE A 145 -36.73 -10.36 39.55
C ILE A 145 -36.58 -11.08 38.20
N LYS A 146 -37.70 -11.51 37.63
CA LYS A 146 -37.78 -12.19 36.33
C LYS A 146 -39.24 -12.15 35.83
N PRO A 147 -39.52 -12.45 34.54
CA PRO A 147 -40.87 -12.33 34.00
C PRO A 147 -41.94 -13.15 34.75
N HIS A 148 -41.60 -14.34 35.25
CA HIS A 148 -42.52 -15.18 36.04
C HIS A 148 -42.93 -14.58 37.40
N ASN A 149 -42.16 -13.63 37.93
CA ASN A 149 -42.44 -12.95 39.20
C ASN A 149 -43.04 -11.55 39.01
N VAL A 150 -43.41 -11.19 37.77
CA VAL A 150 -44.09 -9.93 37.44
C VAL A 150 -45.49 -10.24 36.94
N PHE A 151 -46.51 -9.92 37.71
CA PHE A 151 -47.91 -10.19 37.38
C PHE A 151 -48.59 -8.95 36.78
N LEU A 152 -49.25 -9.11 35.65
CA LEU A 152 -49.94 -8.04 34.92
C LEU A 152 -51.44 -8.11 35.23
N CYS A 153 -51.91 -7.25 36.15
CA CYS A 153 -53.34 -7.17 36.47
C CYS A 153 -54.13 -6.67 35.26
N ASP A 154 -55.24 -7.32 34.93
CA ASP A 154 -56.02 -7.09 33.70
C ASP A 154 -55.17 -7.22 32.40
N GLY A 155 -54.00 -7.86 32.45
CA GLY A 155 -53.06 -7.98 31.33
C GLY A 155 -52.32 -6.68 30.97
N ARG A 156 -52.33 -5.67 31.85
CA ARG A 156 -51.76 -4.34 31.62
C ARG A 156 -50.41 -4.14 32.30
N THR A 157 -49.46 -3.53 31.60
CA THR A 157 -48.10 -3.26 32.09
C THR A 157 -48.02 -2.17 33.16
N ASP A 158 -48.84 -1.14 33.06
CA ASP A 158 -48.91 -0.06 34.06
C ASP A 158 -49.51 -0.51 35.40
N LYS A 159 -50.16 -1.68 35.42
CA LYS A 159 -50.68 -2.36 36.61
C LYS A 159 -49.86 -3.58 37.01
N ALA A 160 -48.57 -3.61 36.65
CA ALA A 160 -47.67 -4.68 37.09
C ALA A 160 -47.54 -4.75 38.62
N VAL A 161 -47.48 -5.98 39.13
CA VAL A 161 -47.33 -6.32 40.55
C VAL A 161 -46.20 -7.33 40.70
N LEU A 162 -45.21 -7.02 41.54
CA LEU A 162 -44.13 -7.94 41.89
C LEU A 162 -44.64 -9.03 42.87
N LEU A 163 -44.29 -10.27 42.55
CA LEU A 163 -44.57 -11.46 43.35
C LEU A 163 -43.27 -11.98 43.98
N ASP A 164 -43.40 -12.70 45.11
CA ASP A 164 -42.34 -13.49 45.77
C ASP A 164 -41.02 -12.73 46.06
N LEU A 165 -40.81 -12.27 47.30
CA LEU A 165 -39.57 -11.62 47.70
C LEU A 165 -38.46 -12.69 47.83
N GLY A 166 -37.48 -12.70 46.92
CA GLY A 166 -36.41 -13.71 46.81
C GLY A 166 -35.41 -13.82 47.98
N VAL A 167 -35.73 -13.29 49.17
CA VAL A 167 -34.92 -13.29 50.41
C VAL A 167 -34.61 -14.71 50.93
N ALA A 168 -35.23 -15.73 50.35
CA ALA A 168 -35.24 -17.12 50.81
C ALA A 168 -34.38 -18.11 50.00
N ARG A 169 -33.70 -17.70 48.92
CA ARG A 169 -32.85 -18.64 48.15
C ARG A 169 -31.44 -18.71 48.75
N PRO A 170 -30.93 -19.90 49.17
CA PRO A 170 -29.50 -20.07 49.36
C PRO A 170 -28.84 -20.07 47.98
N PHE A 171 -27.66 -19.44 47.88
CA PHE A 171 -26.81 -19.66 46.71
C PHE A 171 -26.35 -21.13 46.70
N ALA A 172 -26.88 -21.85 45.73
CA ALA A 172 -26.32 -23.03 45.05
C ALA A 172 -25.79 -24.26 45.82
N ARG A 173 -25.82 -24.38 47.16
CA ARG A 173 -25.26 -25.60 47.80
C ARG A 173 -26.05 -26.91 47.58
N ASP A 174 -27.35 -26.88 47.30
CA ASP A 174 -28.19 -28.11 47.30
C ASP A 174 -28.95 -28.41 46.00
N ARG A 175 -28.94 -27.54 44.99
CA ARG A 175 -29.61 -27.81 43.70
C ARG A 175 -28.57 -28.05 42.61
N ARG A 176 -28.35 -29.32 42.29
CA ARG A 176 -27.63 -29.78 41.09
C ARG A 176 -28.09 -28.98 39.86
N ILE A 177 -27.27 -28.05 39.38
CA ILE A 177 -27.50 -27.31 38.13
C ILE A 177 -27.47 -28.27 36.90
N THR A 178 -27.05 -29.52 37.09
CA THR A 178 -26.84 -30.53 36.05
C THR A 178 -28.05 -31.43 35.73
N SER A 179 -29.25 -31.16 36.25
CA SER A 179 -30.45 -31.94 35.88
C SER A 179 -31.64 -31.06 35.49
N THR A 180 -32.01 -31.15 34.20
CA THR A 180 -33.24 -30.70 33.50
C THR A 180 -33.26 -29.33 32.79
N ASN A 181 -33.90 -29.32 31.61
CA ASN A 181 -34.07 -28.17 30.70
C ASN A 181 -34.81 -26.96 31.32
N GLU A 182 -35.50 -27.11 32.45
CA GLU A 182 -36.19 -26.01 33.16
C GLU A 182 -35.20 -25.03 33.84
N VAL A 183 -33.98 -25.47 34.17
CA VAL A 183 -32.98 -24.64 34.87
C VAL A 183 -32.39 -23.54 33.99
N VAL A 184 -32.37 -23.74 32.67
CA VAL A 184 -31.80 -22.79 31.69
C VAL A 184 -32.53 -21.44 31.71
N GLY A 185 -33.84 -21.43 31.93
CA GLY A 185 -34.65 -20.21 31.94
C GLY A 185 -34.52 -19.34 33.21
N THR A 186 -33.98 -19.88 34.32
CA THR A 186 -33.90 -19.12 35.60
C THR A 186 -32.55 -18.41 35.78
N VAL A 187 -31.47 -18.90 35.18
CA VAL A 187 -30.11 -18.33 35.37
C VAL A 187 -29.86 -17.03 34.59
N GLY A 188 -30.62 -16.73 33.54
CA GLY A 188 -30.40 -15.55 32.68
C GLY A 188 -30.70 -14.18 33.31
N TYR A 189 -31.35 -14.14 34.49
CA TYR A 189 -31.73 -12.90 35.19
C TYR A 189 -30.91 -12.64 36.47
N LEU A 190 -29.93 -13.49 36.78
CA LEU A 190 -29.06 -13.29 37.94
C LEU A 190 -28.12 -12.10 37.70
N ALA A 191 -27.88 -11.26 38.71
CA ALA A 191 -26.85 -10.23 38.59
C ALA A 191 -25.42 -10.84 38.68
N PRO A 192 -24.38 -10.25 38.06
CA PRO A 192 -23.02 -10.77 38.13
C PRO A 192 -22.51 -10.99 39.56
N GLU A 193 -22.81 -10.06 40.47
CA GLU A 193 -22.48 -10.12 41.90
C GLU A 193 -23.19 -11.28 42.62
N GLN A 194 -24.37 -11.70 42.14
CA GLN A 194 -25.07 -12.88 42.66
C GLN A 194 -24.38 -14.17 42.21
N VAL A 195 -23.76 -14.18 41.03
CA VAL A 195 -23.00 -15.33 40.52
C VAL A 195 -21.61 -15.41 41.18
N GLU A 196 -20.98 -14.27 41.46
CA GLU A 196 -19.65 -14.18 42.09
C GLU A 196 -19.67 -14.23 43.63
N GLU A 197 -20.86 -14.25 44.27
CA GLU A 197 -21.03 -14.24 45.75
C GLU A 197 -20.36 -13.04 46.46
N THR A 198 -20.34 -11.87 45.83
CA THR A 198 -19.80 -10.64 46.44
C THR A 198 -20.85 -9.97 47.36
N GLU A 199 -20.77 -10.23 48.66
CA GLU A 199 -21.59 -9.54 49.67
C GLU A 199 -20.96 -8.19 50.08
N PRO A 200 -21.76 -7.13 50.36
CA PRO A 200 -23.22 -7.12 50.47
C PRO A 200 -23.96 -6.87 49.14
N LEU A 201 -25.00 -7.66 48.85
CA LEU A 201 -25.94 -7.37 47.75
C LEU A 201 -26.75 -6.09 48.03
N SER A 202 -26.88 -5.22 47.03
CA SER A 202 -27.58 -3.91 47.13
C SER A 202 -28.73 -3.78 46.13
N GLY A 203 -29.44 -2.64 46.15
CA GLY A 203 -30.48 -2.33 45.17
C GLY A 203 -30.00 -2.40 43.70
N ALA A 204 -28.70 -2.23 43.44
CA ALA A 204 -28.10 -2.43 42.11
C ALA A 204 -28.31 -3.85 41.54
N THR A 205 -28.45 -4.85 42.41
CA THR A 205 -28.74 -6.25 42.05
C THR A 205 -30.09 -6.35 41.35
N ASP A 206 -31.11 -5.73 41.95
CA ASP A 206 -32.47 -5.71 41.42
C ASP A 206 -32.57 -4.86 40.16
N MET A 207 -31.77 -3.78 40.06
CA MET A 207 -31.71 -2.94 38.86
C MET A 207 -31.14 -3.69 37.65
N PHE A 208 -30.14 -4.55 37.85
CA PHE A 208 -29.63 -5.41 36.78
C PHE A 208 -30.68 -6.41 36.31
N ALA A 209 -31.34 -7.09 37.25
CA ALA A 209 -32.40 -8.04 36.93
C ALA A 209 -33.60 -7.37 36.23
N LEU A 210 -33.96 -6.15 36.64
CA LEU A 210 -34.93 -5.31 35.94
C LEU A 210 -34.46 -4.98 34.51
N GLY A 211 -33.18 -4.64 34.32
CA GLY A 211 -32.59 -4.45 33.00
C GLY A 211 -32.77 -5.66 32.09
N CYS A 212 -32.56 -6.88 32.61
CA CYS A 212 -32.79 -8.12 31.84
C CYS A 212 -34.27 -8.28 31.43
N VAL A 213 -35.20 -7.96 32.34
CA VAL A 213 -36.65 -8.02 32.07
C VAL A 213 -37.07 -6.99 31.01
N LEU A 214 -36.61 -5.74 31.11
CA LEU A 214 -36.94 -4.70 30.14
C LEU A 214 -36.32 -4.98 28.76
N TYR A 215 -35.11 -5.53 28.74
CA TYR A 215 -34.45 -5.98 27.52
C TYR A 215 -35.29 -7.04 26.80
N GLU A 216 -35.68 -8.10 27.50
CA GLU A 216 -36.50 -9.16 26.94
C GLU A 216 -37.87 -8.67 26.51
N ALA A 217 -38.45 -7.71 27.25
CA ALA A 217 -39.70 -7.09 26.87
C ALA A 217 -39.62 -6.32 25.55
N LEU A 218 -38.50 -5.63 25.28
CA LEU A 218 -38.29 -4.88 24.04
C LEU A 218 -37.93 -5.80 22.85
N VAL A 219 -37.05 -6.78 23.09
CA VAL A 219 -36.43 -7.60 22.05
C VAL A 219 -37.23 -8.88 21.76
N GLY A 220 -37.90 -9.43 22.76
CA GLY A 220 -38.59 -10.72 22.72
C GLY A 220 -37.70 -11.93 23.04
N GLU A 221 -36.41 -11.71 23.28
CA GLU A 221 -35.42 -12.73 23.64
C GLU A 221 -34.63 -12.27 24.87
N ALA A 222 -34.24 -13.20 25.75
CA ALA A 222 -33.47 -12.86 26.95
C ALA A 222 -32.09 -12.29 26.62
N ALA A 223 -31.59 -11.37 27.45
CA ALA A 223 -30.30 -10.68 27.24
C ALA A 223 -29.09 -11.62 27.17
N PHE A 224 -29.13 -12.76 27.89
CA PHE A 224 -28.07 -13.78 27.89
C PHE A 224 -28.68 -15.17 27.66
N THR A 225 -28.28 -15.85 26.58
CA THR A 225 -28.78 -17.18 26.20
C THR A 225 -27.66 -18.14 25.84
N GLY A 226 -27.90 -19.45 25.98
CA GLY A 226 -26.88 -20.46 25.69
C GLY A 226 -27.38 -21.90 25.75
N PRO A 227 -26.65 -22.86 25.15
CA PRO A 227 -27.06 -24.26 25.04
C PRO A 227 -27.00 -25.03 26.37
N HIS A 228 -26.39 -24.44 27.40
CA HIS A 228 -26.19 -25.03 28.73
C HIS A 228 -26.21 -23.94 29.82
N PRO A 229 -26.71 -24.19 31.04
CA PRO A 229 -26.71 -23.20 32.12
C PRO A 229 -25.33 -22.57 32.38
N LEU A 230 -24.25 -23.35 32.25
CA LEU A 230 -22.87 -22.86 32.39
C LEU A 230 -22.47 -21.84 31.33
N ALA A 231 -22.92 -22.02 30.09
CA ALA A 231 -22.66 -21.05 29.03
C ALA A 231 -23.38 -19.73 29.30
N VAL A 232 -24.63 -19.79 29.80
CA VAL A 232 -25.40 -18.60 30.19
C VAL A 232 -24.69 -17.84 31.33
N LEU A 233 -24.23 -18.54 32.37
CA LEU A 233 -23.49 -17.91 33.48
C LEU A 233 -22.15 -17.31 33.05
N THR A 234 -21.39 -18.00 32.18
CA THR A 234 -20.16 -17.43 31.61
C THR A 234 -20.45 -16.20 30.75
N LYS A 235 -21.52 -16.23 29.94
CA LYS A 235 -21.96 -15.08 29.15
C LYS A 235 -22.34 -13.89 30.03
N LEU A 236 -23.07 -14.16 31.10
CA LEU A 236 -23.50 -13.16 32.08
C LEU A 236 -22.32 -12.46 32.77
N LEU A 237 -21.28 -13.21 33.14
CA LEU A 237 -20.10 -12.69 33.82
C LEU A 237 -19.13 -11.94 32.90
N LEU A 238 -19.12 -12.28 31.61
CA LEU A 238 -18.08 -11.83 30.69
C LEU A 238 -18.60 -10.88 29.61
N PHE A 239 -19.77 -11.12 29.02
CA PHE A 239 -20.21 -10.45 27.80
C PHE A 239 -21.28 -9.40 28.07
N GLU A 240 -21.27 -8.35 27.25
CA GLU A 240 -22.34 -7.35 27.19
C GLU A 240 -23.53 -7.88 26.37
N PRO A 241 -24.77 -7.46 26.69
CA PRO A 241 -25.97 -7.88 25.96
C PRO A 241 -25.99 -7.34 24.52
N PRO A 242 -26.61 -8.04 23.55
CA PRO A 242 -26.70 -7.57 22.16
C PRO A 242 -27.38 -6.18 22.06
N PRO A 243 -26.94 -5.26 21.17
CA PRO A 243 -27.53 -3.92 21.08
C PRO A 243 -29.02 -3.95 20.68
N ILE A 244 -29.90 -3.34 21.51
CA ILE A 244 -31.35 -3.32 21.27
C ILE A 244 -31.71 -2.73 19.90
N LEU A 245 -31.06 -1.64 19.49
CA LEU A 245 -31.34 -0.95 18.22
C LEU A 245 -30.98 -1.79 16.98
N GLU A 246 -30.06 -2.76 17.09
CA GLU A 246 -29.76 -3.71 16.01
C GLU A 246 -30.86 -4.78 15.86
N LYS A 247 -31.56 -5.09 16.95
CA LYS A 247 -32.65 -6.06 16.98
C LYS A 247 -34.02 -5.42 16.73
N ARG A 248 -34.15 -4.15 17.05
CA ARG A 248 -35.41 -3.39 17.00
C ARG A 248 -35.15 -1.88 16.88
N GLU A 249 -35.23 -1.38 15.64
CA GLU A 249 -34.94 0.02 15.30
C GLU A 249 -36.01 1.01 15.76
N ASP A 250 -37.25 0.58 16.01
CA ASP A 250 -38.38 1.44 16.46
C ASP A 250 -38.31 1.82 17.95
N VAL A 251 -37.30 1.35 18.69
CA VAL A 251 -37.10 1.71 20.10
C VAL A 251 -36.45 3.09 20.20
N PRO A 252 -36.97 4.01 21.03
CA PRO A 252 -36.30 5.28 21.30
C PRO A 252 -34.87 5.06 21.81
N VAL A 253 -33.89 5.76 21.24
CA VAL A 253 -32.45 5.62 21.60
C VAL A 253 -32.23 5.78 23.09
N ALA A 254 -32.88 6.78 23.71
CA ALA A 254 -32.79 7.03 25.14
C ALA A 254 -33.31 5.86 26.01
N LEU A 255 -34.31 5.10 25.52
CA LEU A 255 -34.80 3.90 26.20
C LEU A 255 -33.80 2.75 26.07
N ALA A 256 -33.23 2.54 24.87
CA ALA A 256 -32.20 1.54 24.65
C ALA A 256 -30.95 1.80 25.51
N ASP A 257 -30.49 3.04 25.59
CA ASP A 257 -29.35 3.46 26.41
C ASP A 257 -29.59 3.23 27.90
N LEU A 258 -30.80 3.54 28.39
CA LEU A 258 -31.15 3.29 29.79
C LEU A 258 -31.14 1.80 30.14
N VAL A 259 -31.70 0.95 29.27
CA VAL A 259 -31.71 -0.50 29.49
C VAL A 259 -30.29 -1.07 29.50
N HIS A 260 -29.42 -0.62 28.59
CA HIS A 260 -28.01 -1.01 28.61
C HIS A 260 -27.26 -0.50 29.84
N ALA A 261 -27.57 0.71 30.33
CA ALA A 261 -26.98 1.23 31.56
C ALA A 261 -27.34 0.39 32.80
N LEU A 262 -28.53 -0.19 32.85
CA LEU A 262 -28.94 -1.14 33.91
C LEU A 262 -28.17 -2.46 33.84
N LEU A 263 -27.70 -2.87 32.65
CA LEU A 263 -27.02 -4.14 32.39
C LEU A 263 -25.48 -4.07 32.51
N ILE A 264 -24.93 -2.92 32.93
CA ILE A 264 -23.49 -2.77 33.23
C ILE A 264 -23.07 -3.76 34.32
N LYS A 265 -21.96 -4.48 34.14
CA LYS A 265 -21.56 -5.54 35.10
C LYS A 265 -21.13 -5.04 36.46
N GLU A 266 -20.46 -3.89 36.53
CA GLU A 266 -19.97 -3.31 37.79
C GLU A 266 -21.11 -2.62 38.58
N PRO A 267 -21.50 -3.09 39.78
CA PRO A 267 -22.59 -2.49 40.56
C PRO A 267 -22.47 -0.98 40.80
N PRO A 268 -21.28 -0.42 41.11
CA PRO A 268 -21.12 1.02 41.33
C PRO A 268 -21.35 1.91 40.10
N ARG A 269 -21.28 1.33 38.89
CA ARG A 269 -21.43 2.05 37.62
C ARG A 269 -22.84 1.97 37.05
N ARG A 270 -23.71 1.14 37.65
CA ARG A 270 -25.12 1.01 37.29
C ARG A 270 -25.97 2.09 37.96
N PRO A 271 -27.08 2.52 37.32
CA PRO A 271 -28.18 3.15 38.05
C PRO A 271 -28.65 2.22 39.17
N SER A 272 -28.47 2.63 40.42
CA SER A 272 -28.77 1.83 41.62
C SER A 272 -29.97 2.34 42.42
N ILE A 273 -30.43 3.57 42.11
CA ILE A 273 -31.58 4.21 42.74
C ILE A 273 -32.79 4.06 41.81
N ALA A 274 -33.74 3.20 42.19
CA ALA A 274 -34.94 2.93 41.37
C ALA A 274 -35.76 4.19 41.05
N GLN A 275 -35.78 5.18 41.96
CA GLN A 275 -36.50 6.45 41.75
C GLN A 275 -35.91 7.29 40.61
N ASP A 276 -34.59 7.25 40.43
CA ASP A 276 -33.90 7.99 39.36
C ASP A 276 -34.17 7.32 38.00
N VAL A 277 -34.09 5.99 37.95
CA VAL A 277 -34.45 5.21 36.75
C VAL A 277 -35.89 5.47 36.34
N ARG A 278 -36.81 5.49 37.31
CA ARG A 278 -38.21 5.84 37.08
C ARG A 278 -38.37 7.24 36.48
N ARG A 279 -37.67 8.24 37.03
CA ARG A 279 -37.72 9.60 36.51
C ARG A 279 -37.25 9.66 35.05
N THR A 280 -36.15 9.00 34.75
CA THR A 280 -35.62 8.91 33.37
C THR A 280 -36.63 8.26 32.43
N LEU A 281 -37.31 7.18 32.83
CA LEU A 281 -38.36 6.54 32.03
C LEU A 281 -39.55 7.48 31.76
N LEU A 282 -39.96 8.28 32.75
CA LEU A 282 -41.03 9.28 32.58
C LEU A 282 -40.58 10.44 31.66
N ASP A 283 -39.33 10.88 31.78
CA ASP A 283 -38.77 11.92 30.91
C ASP A 283 -38.72 11.44 29.44
N ILE A 284 -38.36 10.16 29.21
CA ILE A 284 -38.41 9.53 27.89
C ILE A 284 -39.84 9.46 27.35
N ALA A 285 -40.81 9.07 28.19
CA ALA A 285 -42.22 9.05 27.80
C ALA A 285 -42.75 10.43 27.38
N ALA A 286 -42.28 11.49 28.07
CA ALA A 286 -42.71 12.87 27.83
C ALA A 286 -42.07 13.49 26.57
N ALA A 287 -40.89 13.00 26.15
CA ALA A 287 -40.13 13.58 25.04
C ALA A 287 -40.70 13.27 23.64
N GLY A 288 -41.46 12.18 23.46
CA GLY A 288 -42.06 11.79 22.17
C GLY A 288 -41.03 11.41 21.08
N ALA A 289 -41.47 10.73 20.02
CA ALA A 289 -40.65 10.03 19.02
C ALA A 289 -39.76 10.89 18.08
N ASP A 290 -39.34 12.10 18.48
CA ASP A 290 -38.78 13.12 17.57
C ASP A 290 -37.25 13.31 17.63
N THR A 291 -36.50 12.38 18.22
CA THR A 291 -35.03 12.43 18.28
C THR A 291 -34.37 11.22 17.63
N MET A 292 -34.56 11.09 16.31
CA MET A 292 -33.70 10.26 15.45
C MET A 292 -32.46 11.06 15.02
N ALA A 293 -31.39 11.02 15.83
CA ALA A 293 -30.04 11.36 15.34
C ALA A 293 -28.97 10.61 16.14
N PRO A 294 -28.16 9.72 15.52
CA PRO A 294 -27.05 9.10 16.21
C PRO A 294 -25.88 10.09 16.34
N THR A 295 -25.57 10.49 17.58
CA THR A 295 -24.29 11.12 17.91
C THR A 295 -23.18 10.08 17.82
N GLN A 296 -22.24 10.27 16.89
CA GLN A 296 -21.01 9.47 16.80
C GLN A 296 -20.21 9.55 18.12
N PRO A 297 -19.71 8.42 18.66
CA PRO A 297 -18.81 8.45 19.80
C PRO A 297 -17.44 9.02 19.39
N PRO A 298 -16.70 9.64 20.34
CA PRO A 298 -15.41 10.27 20.06
C PRO A 298 -14.37 9.24 19.61
N PRO A 299 -13.37 9.63 18.80
CA PRO A 299 -12.32 8.73 18.34
C PRO A 299 -11.45 8.34 19.55
N SER A 300 -11.61 7.12 20.03
CA SER A 300 -10.57 6.50 20.84
C SER A 300 -9.34 6.33 19.95
N SER A 301 -8.16 6.65 20.48
CA SER A 301 -6.88 6.50 19.80
C SER A 301 -6.61 5.01 19.50
N SER A 302 -7.23 4.49 18.43
CA SER A 302 -7.06 3.10 18.00
C SER A 302 -5.75 2.99 17.23
N ARG A 303 -4.75 2.33 17.83
CA ARG A 303 -3.53 1.93 17.16
C ARG A 303 -3.89 1.15 15.88
N ILE A 304 -3.28 1.51 14.77
CA ILE A 304 -3.47 0.85 13.47
C ILE A 304 -3.15 -0.65 13.61
N GLY A 305 -4.07 -1.51 13.15
CA GLY A 305 -3.97 -2.96 13.29
C GLY A 305 -4.43 -3.55 14.63
N ALA A 306 -5.18 -2.79 15.46
CA ALA A 306 -5.72 -3.27 16.75
C ALA A 306 -6.97 -4.15 16.64
N SER A 307 -7.66 -4.17 15.49
CA SER A 307 -8.77 -5.11 15.22
C SER A 307 -8.23 -6.50 14.88
N GLU A 308 -7.70 -7.19 15.90
CA GLU A 308 -7.07 -8.50 15.77
C GLU A 308 -8.09 -9.65 15.84
N VAL A 309 -8.08 -10.59 14.89
CA VAL A 309 -8.65 -11.92 15.18
C VAL A 309 -7.70 -12.67 16.11
N ARG A 310 -7.93 -12.61 17.43
CA ARG A 310 -7.13 -13.26 18.48
C ARG A 310 -7.53 -14.71 18.64
N VAL A 311 -6.55 -15.59 18.64
CA VAL A 311 -6.78 -16.97 19.10
C VAL A 311 -6.70 -16.97 20.62
N VAL A 312 -7.86 -17.14 21.27
CA VAL A 312 -8.04 -17.23 22.73
C VAL A 312 -8.21 -18.70 23.09
N THR A 313 -7.52 -19.13 24.14
CA THR A 313 -7.70 -20.47 24.68
C THR A 313 -8.38 -20.38 26.05
N PHE A 314 -9.53 -21.02 26.13
CA PHE A 314 -10.39 -21.08 27.30
C PHE A 314 -10.26 -22.45 27.96
N LEU A 315 -10.03 -22.45 29.27
CA LEU A 315 -10.03 -23.66 30.09
C LEU A 315 -11.30 -23.66 30.94
N LEU A 316 -12.05 -24.76 30.86
CA LEU A 316 -13.14 -25.07 31.79
C LEU A 316 -12.68 -26.20 32.72
N ILE A 317 -12.71 -25.95 34.03
CA ILE A 317 -12.26 -26.87 35.06
C ILE A 317 -13.49 -27.38 35.80
N GLU A 318 -13.74 -28.69 35.69
CA GLU A 318 -14.87 -29.37 36.31
C GLU A 318 -14.41 -30.05 37.62
N PRO A 319 -15.03 -29.74 38.78
CA PRO A 319 -14.72 -30.38 40.05
C PRO A 319 -15.25 -31.82 40.12
N ARG A 320 -14.61 -32.66 40.94
CA ARG A 320 -15.10 -34.01 41.27
C ARG A 320 -16.41 -33.92 42.06
N PRO A 321 -17.42 -34.74 41.72
CA PRO A 321 -18.65 -34.82 42.50
C PRO A 321 -18.33 -35.40 43.88
N VAL A 322 -18.67 -34.66 44.94
CA VAL A 322 -18.57 -35.15 46.32
C VAL A 322 -19.56 -36.30 46.49
N GLY A 323 -19.06 -37.53 46.59
CA GLY A 323 -19.88 -38.70 46.89
C GLY A 323 -20.46 -38.61 48.30
N GLN A 324 -21.66 -39.14 48.51
CA GLN A 324 -22.39 -39.10 49.79
C GLN A 324 -21.69 -39.81 50.97
N ASN A 325 -20.44 -40.31 50.81
CA ASN A 325 -19.77 -41.13 51.82
C ASN A 325 -18.25 -40.92 51.99
N GLU A 326 -17.64 -39.86 51.45
CA GLU A 326 -16.21 -39.57 51.71
C GLU A 326 -16.03 -38.22 52.40
N SER A 327 -15.15 -38.22 53.40
CA SER A 327 -14.89 -37.14 54.36
C SER A 327 -14.77 -35.77 53.72
N THR A 328 -15.57 -34.81 54.18
CA THR A 328 -15.35 -33.38 53.98
C THR A 328 -13.95 -33.02 54.43
N LYS A 329 -13.05 -32.74 53.48
CA LYS A 329 -11.80 -32.04 53.78
C LYS A 329 -12.12 -30.76 54.57
N GLU A 330 -11.29 -30.43 55.55
CA GLU A 330 -11.47 -29.22 56.36
C GLU A 330 -11.22 -27.97 55.48
N LEU A 331 -11.92 -26.86 55.79
CA LEU A 331 -11.82 -25.58 55.06
C LEU A 331 -10.37 -25.14 54.73
N PRO A 332 -9.37 -25.32 55.61
CA PRO A 332 -7.98 -24.98 55.33
C PRO A 332 -7.34 -25.80 54.19
N GLU A 333 -7.71 -27.08 54.03
CA GLU A 333 -7.17 -27.94 52.97
C GLU A 333 -7.76 -27.58 51.60
N LEU A 334 -9.03 -27.18 51.56
CA LEU A 334 -9.68 -26.65 50.35
C LEU A 334 -9.10 -25.30 49.92
N LEU A 335 -8.78 -24.43 50.89
CA LEU A 335 -8.11 -23.15 50.63
C LEU A 335 -6.67 -23.35 50.15
N ALA A 336 -5.92 -24.29 50.73
CA ALA A 336 -4.57 -24.62 50.29
C ALA A 336 -4.53 -25.18 48.86
N GLU A 337 -5.50 -26.02 48.47
CA GLU A 337 -5.58 -26.53 47.09
C GLU A 337 -6.03 -25.46 46.08
N ARG A 338 -6.80 -24.44 46.50
CA ARG A 338 -7.11 -23.26 45.68
C ARG A 338 -5.88 -22.39 45.46
N ASP A 339 -5.10 -22.11 46.50
CA ASP A 339 -3.85 -21.35 46.40
C ASP A 339 -2.85 -22.05 45.48
N VAL A 340 -2.77 -23.39 45.55
CA VAL A 340 -1.94 -24.20 44.64
C VAL A 340 -2.45 -24.11 43.20
N ALA A 341 -3.77 -24.19 42.97
CA ALA A 341 -4.35 -24.02 41.63
C ALA A 341 -4.05 -22.63 41.04
N GLU A 342 -4.15 -21.57 41.86
CA GLU A 342 -3.81 -20.20 41.47
C GLU A 342 -2.31 -20.02 41.20
N GLN A 343 -1.44 -20.66 41.97
CA GLN A 343 0.01 -20.68 41.71
C GLN A 343 0.33 -21.39 40.39
N ILE A 344 -0.28 -22.55 40.12
CA ILE A 344 -0.13 -23.30 38.87
C ILE A 344 -0.61 -22.44 37.67
N ALA A 345 -1.78 -21.81 37.80
CA ALA A 345 -2.32 -20.93 36.77
C ALA A 345 -1.44 -19.69 36.54
N SER A 346 -0.97 -19.04 37.62
CA SER A 346 -0.09 -17.88 37.57
C SER A 346 1.25 -18.20 36.91
N ALA A 347 1.84 -19.36 37.21
CA ALA A 347 3.06 -19.85 36.56
C ALA A 347 2.88 -20.08 35.05
N ALA A 348 1.68 -20.45 34.61
CA ALA A 348 1.30 -20.56 33.21
C ALA A 348 0.84 -19.21 32.59
N GLY A 349 0.81 -18.13 33.37
CA GLY A 349 0.37 -16.81 32.93
C GLY A 349 -1.14 -16.68 32.73
N ALA A 350 -1.94 -17.47 33.45
CA ALA A 350 -3.40 -17.44 33.47
C ALA A 350 -3.92 -16.94 34.83
N ARG A 351 -5.12 -16.39 34.85
CA ARG A 351 -5.87 -16.14 36.10
C ARG A 351 -7.09 -17.03 36.14
N LEU A 352 -7.31 -17.68 37.27
CA LEU A 352 -8.53 -18.45 37.52
C LEU A 352 -9.64 -17.51 37.98
N LYS A 353 -10.83 -17.68 37.41
CA LYS A 353 -12.08 -17.14 37.94
C LYS A 353 -12.92 -18.30 38.46
N TRP A 354 -13.45 -18.13 39.66
CA TRP A 354 -14.17 -19.17 40.38
C TRP A 354 -15.68 -18.92 40.37
N SER A 355 -16.46 -20.00 40.40
CA SER A 355 -17.89 -20.02 40.66
C SER A 355 -18.18 -20.82 41.94
N ASN A 356 -19.34 -20.58 42.54
CA ASN A 356 -19.75 -21.11 43.85
C ASN A 356 -19.94 -22.64 43.86
N ASP A 357 -20.10 -23.27 42.69
CA ASP A 357 -20.23 -24.73 42.54
C ASP A 357 -18.87 -25.46 42.43
N GLY A 358 -17.75 -24.76 42.68
CA GLY A 358 -16.40 -25.32 42.54
C GLY A 358 -15.89 -25.35 41.09
N LEU A 359 -16.65 -24.80 40.15
CA LEU A 359 -16.24 -24.60 38.77
C LEU A 359 -15.24 -23.45 38.69
N ALA A 360 -14.16 -23.67 37.95
CA ALA A 360 -13.19 -22.62 37.66
C ALA A 360 -12.98 -22.53 36.15
N PHE A 361 -12.69 -21.32 35.68
CA PHE A 361 -12.24 -21.13 34.31
C PHE A 361 -10.99 -20.26 34.27
N ALA A 362 -10.16 -20.48 33.26
CA ALA A 362 -8.98 -19.68 33.01
C ALA A 362 -8.91 -19.28 31.56
N ILE A 363 -8.43 -18.05 31.34
CA ILE A 363 -8.00 -17.57 30.03
C ILE A 363 -6.47 -17.48 30.10
N VAL A 364 -5.79 -18.19 29.20
CA VAL A 364 -4.32 -18.15 29.10
C VAL A 364 -3.94 -17.02 28.15
N ASP A 365 -3.53 -15.90 28.73
CA ASP A 365 -3.24 -14.66 28.00
C ASP A 365 -1.74 -14.53 27.64
N ARG A 366 -0.85 -15.34 28.26
CA ARG A 366 0.59 -15.32 27.98
C ARG A 366 1.05 -16.47 27.08
N GLY A 367 1.57 -16.12 25.91
CA GLY A 367 2.29 -17.00 24.98
C GLY A 367 2.56 -16.24 23.68
N GLU A 368 3.80 -16.27 23.19
CA GLU A 368 4.21 -15.55 21.99
C GLU A 368 3.71 -16.22 20.71
N THR A 369 2.80 -17.21 20.75
CA THR A 369 2.05 -17.63 19.56
C THR A 369 0.72 -18.31 19.94
N PRO A 370 -0.31 -18.42 19.07
CA PRO A 370 -1.47 -19.28 19.34
C PRO A 370 -1.13 -20.75 19.57
N GLY A 371 -0.07 -21.26 18.95
CA GLY A 371 0.46 -22.60 19.23
C GLY A 371 1.04 -22.69 20.63
N ASP A 372 1.80 -21.69 21.06
CA ASP A 372 2.41 -21.59 22.39
C ASP A 372 1.32 -21.43 23.46
N ARG A 373 0.27 -20.66 23.16
CA ARG A 373 -0.89 -20.49 24.06
C ARG A 373 -1.69 -21.79 24.15
N ALA A 374 -1.92 -22.49 23.04
CA ALA A 374 -2.57 -23.81 23.06
C ALA A 374 -1.72 -24.83 23.83
N ALA A 375 -0.40 -24.86 23.62
CA ALA A 375 0.52 -25.71 24.34
C ALA A 375 0.54 -25.38 25.85
N ARG A 376 0.66 -24.11 26.24
CA ARG A 376 0.55 -23.62 27.62
C ARG A 376 -0.78 -23.94 28.28
N SER A 377 -1.87 -23.84 27.55
CA SER A 377 -3.19 -24.22 28.05
C SER A 377 -3.32 -25.72 28.23
N ALA A 378 -2.75 -26.52 27.32
CA ALA A 378 -2.66 -27.96 27.47
C ALA A 378 -1.75 -28.36 28.65
N TRP A 379 -0.65 -27.65 28.89
CA TRP A 379 0.21 -27.83 30.07
C TRP A 379 -0.54 -27.53 31.35
N LEU A 380 -1.17 -26.35 31.40
CA LEU A 380 -1.95 -25.90 32.55
C LEU A 380 -3.08 -26.90 32.85
N ALA A 381 -3.78 -27.38 31.81
CA ALA A 381 -4.82 -28.37 31.97
C ALA A 381 -4.30 -29.71 32.50
N LEU A 382 -3.15 -30.19 32.02
CA LEU A 382 -2.51 -31.40 32.52
C LEU A 382 -2.13 -31.26 34.01
N GLU A 383 -1.52 -30.15 34.41
CA GLU A 383 -1.12 -29.92 35.79
C GLU A 383 -2.33 -29.73 36.72
N LEU A 384 -3.35 -28.97 36.31
CA LEU A 384 -4.59 -28.81 37.08
C LEU A 384 -5.36 -30.12 37.22
N SER A 385 -5.32 -31.00 36.21
CA SER A 385 -5.97 -32.32 36.27
C SER A 385 -5.34 -33.28 37.30
N ARG A 386 -4.16 -32.95 37.86
CA ARG A 386 -3.53 -33.72 38.94
C ARG A 386 -4.03 -33.33 40.32
N LEU A 387 -4.78 -32.23 40.44
CA LEU A 387 -5.36 -31.79 41.71
C LEU A 387 -6.50 -32.74 42.12
N SER A 388 -6.57 -33.05 43.41
CA SER A 388 -7.46 -34.10 43.91
C SER A 388 -8.95 -33.74 43.84
N TRP A 389 -9.29 -32.46 43.75
CA TRP A 389 -10.66 -31.98 43.58
C TRP A 389 -11.08 -31.81 42.12
N VAL A 390 -10.15 -31.90 41.15
CA VAL A 390 -10.43 -31.69 39.72
C VAL A 390 -10.80 -33.03 39.08
N ALA A 391 -12.00 -33.13 38.51
CA ALA A 391 -12.38 -34.29 37.71
C ALA A 391 -11.83 -34.18 36.30
N ARG A 392 -12.00 -33.00 35.69
CA ARG A 392 -11.69 -32.77 34.27
C ARG A 392 -11.23 -31.34 34.03
N VAL A 393 -10.35 -31.21 33.04
CA VAL A 393 -10.00 -29.90 32.47
C VAL A 393 -10.19 -29.95 30.96
N LEU A 394 -11.06 -29.09 30.46
CA LEU A 394 -11.42 -28.99 29.05
C LEU A 394 -10.75 -27.74 28.48
N VAL A 395 -9.98 -27.93 27.40
CA VAL A 395 -9.31 -26.84 26.70
C VAL A 395 -9.96 -26.66 25.34
N SER A 396 -10.43 -25.46 25.06
CA SER A 396 -10.98 -25.07 23.76
C SER A 396 -10.33 -23.79 23.27
N THR A 397 -10.05 -23.75 21.97
CA THR A 397 -9.41 -22.61 21.32
C THR A 397 -10.30 -22.07 20.21
N GLY A 398 -10.39 -20.74 20.09
CA GLY A 398 -11.07 -20.11 18.96
C GLY A 398 -10.75 -18.65 18.78
N ARG A 399 -11.45 -18.01 17.84
CA ARG A 399 -11.11 -16.72 17.24
C ARG A 399 -11.97 -15.59 17.82
N ALA A 400 -11.42 -14.75 18.71
CA ALA A 400 -12.00 -13.48 19.17
C ALA A 400 -11.66 -12.35 18.19
N LEU A 401 -12.42 -11.25 18.16
CA LEU A 401 -12.16 -10.06 17.35
C LEU A 401 -11.72 -8.89 18.25
N GLY A 402 -10.68 -8.16 17.86
CA GLY A 402 -10.20 -6.97 18.57
C GLY A 402 -9.30 -7.24 19.78
N ASP A 403 -9.22 -6.24 20.66
CA ASP A 403 -8.55 -6.27 21.97
C ASP A 403 -9.41 -6.95 23.06
N GLU A 404 -10.48 -7.66 22.68
CA GLU A 404 -11.34 -8.36 23.64
C GLU A 404 -10.52 -9.40 24.43
N VAL A 405 -10.45 -9.18 25.74
CA VAL A 405 -9.81 -10.09 26.72
C VAL A 405 -10.63 -11.38 26.89
N LEU A 406 -11.83 -11.42 26.30
CA LEU A 406 -12.84 -12.44 26.51
C LEU A 406 -12.87 -13.43 25.34
N PRO A 407 -13.05 -14.74 25.61
CA PRO A 407 -13.26 -15.71 24.53
C PRO A 407 -14.54 -15.36 23.78
N PRO A 408 -14.68 -15.63 22.47
CA PRO A 408 -15.94 -15.42 21.76
C PRO A 408 -16.99 -16.43 22.23
N GLU A 409 -18.27 -16.06 22.24
CA GLU A 409 -19.37 -16.92 22.74
C GLU A 409 -19.36 -18.36 22.18
N PRO A 410 -19.10 -18.60 20.87
CA PRO A 410 -19.06 -19.96 20.34
C PRO A 410 -17.95 -20.84 20.93
N VAL A 411 -16.86 -20.27 21.44
CA VAL A 411 -15.79 -21.02 22.12
C VAL A 411 -16.27 -21.50 23.49
N VAL A 412 -16.97 -20.63 24.23
CA VAL A 412 -17.62 -20.98 25.50
C VAL A 412 -18.67 -22.06 25.28
N ASP A 413 -19.52 -21.90 24.26
CA ASP A 413 -20.58 -22.84 23.93
C ASP A 413 -20.02 -24.22 23.50
N ARG A 414 -18.90 -24.26 22.74
CA ARG A 414 -18.23 -25.52 22.37
C ARG A 414 -17.55 -26.22 23.55
N ALA A 415 -16.90 -25.46 24.43
CA ALA A 415 -16.31 -26.02 25.65
C ALA A 415 -17.41 -26.64 26.54
N ALA A 416 -18.54 -25.95 26.68
CA ALA A 416 -19.70 -26.43 27.44
C ALA A 416 -20.43 -27.62 26.78
N ALA A 417 -20.57 -27.63 25.45
CA ALA A 417 -21.21 -28.74 24.72
C ALA A 417 -20.41 -30.05 24.86
N LYS A 418 -19.08 -30.00 24.92
CA LYS A 418 -18.25 -31.18 25.17
C LYS A 418 -18.34 -31.73 26.60
N ALA A 419 -18.74 -30.90 27.57
CA ALA A 419 -19.02 -31.37 28.92
C ALA A 419 -20.31 -32.25 28.96
N ARG A 420 -21.28 -32.01 28.06
CA ARG A 420 -22.53 -32.80 27.95
C ARG A 420 -22.31 -34.26 27.52
N ASP A 421 -21.35 -34.53 26.64
CA ASP A 421 -21.10 -35.85 26.05
C ASP A 421 -20.19 -36.76 26.91
N ALA A 422 -19.85 -36.32 28.13
CA ALA A 422 -18.82 -36.92 28.97
C ALA A 422 -19.37 -37.87 30.05
N GLU A 423 -20.02 -38.96 29.65
CA GLU A 423 -19.89 -40.22 30.40
C GLU A 423 -18.53 -40.83 30.03
N GLY A 424 -17.53 -40.74 30.92
CA GLY A 424 -16.14 -41.16 30.63
C GLY A 424 -15.05 -40.67 31.61
N PRO A 425 -13.80 -41.18 31.47
CA PRO A 425 -12.72 -41.10 32.48
C PRO A 425 -12.19 -39.68 32.75
N GLU A 426 -11.62 -39.49 33.94
CA GLU A 426 -11.01 -38.23 34.43
C GLU A 426 -9.73 -37.84 33.64
N GLY A 427 -9.41 -36.54 33.61
CA GLY A 427 -8.18 -36.01 33.00
C GLY A 427 -8.32 -34.71 32.20
N ALA A 428 -7.26 -34.36 31.46
CA ALA A 428 -7.19 -33.16 30.63
C ALA A 428 -7.46 -33.45 29.14
N PHE A 429 -8.38 -32.71 28.53
CA PHE A 429 -8.88 -32.95 27.17
C PHE A 429 -8.83 -31.68 26.31
N VAL A 430 -8.63 -31.87 25.00
CA VAL A 430 -8.59 -30.80 24.00
C VAL A 430 -9.67 -30.99 22.93
N ASP A 431 -10.10 -29.91 22.28
CA ASP A 431 -10.88 -29.99 21.06
C ASP A 431 -10.00 -30.04 19.80
N SER A 432 -10.62 -30.30 18.64
CA SER A 432 -9.90 -30.42 17.36
C SER A 432 -9.25 -29.10 16.92
N ALA A 433 -9.79 -27.96 17.38
CA ALA A 433 -9.24 -26.64 17.07
C ALA A 433 -7.98 -26.34 17.91
N THR A 434 -7.99 -26.70 19.19
CA THR A 434 -6.82 -26.69 20.08
C THR A 434 -5.77 -27.70 19.62
N GLU A 435 -6.18 -28.91 19.23
CA GLU A 435 -5.27 -29.95 18.73
C GLU A 435 -4.50 -29.51 17.48
N ALA A 436 -5.17 -28.88 16.51
CA ALA A 436 -4.53 -28.39 15.29
C ALA A 436 -3.42 -27.34 15.54
N LEU A 437 -3.42 -26.71 16.71
CA LEU A 437 -2.45 -25.69 17.11
C LEU A 437 -1.27 -26.25 17.92
N LEU A 438 -1.36 -27.48 18.43
CA LEU A 438 -0.28 -28.11 19.21
C LEU A 438 0.84 -28.60 18.28
N SER A 439 1.98 -27.89 18.28
CA SER A 439 3.11 -28.11 17.37
C SER A 439 4.04 -29.28 17.76
N GLY A 440 3.47 -30.42 18.19
CA GLY A 440 4.25 -31.58 18.65
C GLY A 440 4.87 -31.42 20.04
N GLU A 441 4.57 -30.33 20.74
CA GLU A 441 5.08 -30.07 22.10
C GLU A 441 4.46 -31.00 23.15
N VAL A 442 3.28 -31.55 22.91
CA VAL A 442 2.48 -32.34 23.87
C VAL A 442 2.09 -33.69 23.26
N VAL A 443 2.24 -34.79 24.01
CA VAL A 443 1.80 -36.14 23.59
C VAL A 443 0.30 -36.30 23.84
N LEU A 444 -0.49 -36.58 22.80
CA LEU A 444 -1.94 -36.81 22.88
C LEU A 444 -2.28 -38.30 22.68
N ALA A 445 -3.26 -38.82 23.42
CA ALA A 445 -3.78 -40.19 23.27
C ALA A 445 -5.33 -40.21 23.27
N GLY A 446 -5.94 -41.17 22.57
CA GLY A 446 -7.40 -41.35 22.51
C GLY A 446 -7.98 -41.32 21.09
N HIS A 447 -9.30 -41.55 20.98
CA HIS A 447 -10.07 -41.64 19.72
C HIS A 447 -10.41 -40.26 19.13
N ALA A 448 -10.81 -40.23 17.85
CA ALA A 448 -11.07 -39.02 17.04
C ALA A 448 -11.99 -37.95 17.67
N THR A 449 -12.85 -38.30 18.63
CA THR A 449 -13.75 -37.37 19.33
C THR A 449 -13.28 -36.99 20.74
N ARG A 450 -12.26 -37.69 21.29
CA ARG A 450 -11.75 -37.55 22.68
C ARG A 450 -10.22 -37.69 22.73
N ARG A 451 -9.50 -36.56 22.60
CA ARG A 451 -8.03 -36.50 22.66
C ARG A 451 -7.58 -36.02 24.04
N ARG A 452 -6.88 -36.88 24.77
CA ARG A 452 -6.37 -36.68 26.14
C ARG A 452 -4.89 -36.32 26.11
N ILE A 453 -4.48 -35.37 26.94
CA ILE A 453 -3.07 -34.95 27.08
C ILE A 453 -2.30 -35.94 27.97
N VAL A 454 -1.05 -36.29 27.58
CA VAL A 454 -0.25 -37.35 28.24
C VAL A 454 1.21 -36.97 28.60
N ALA A 455 2.00 -36.20 27.81
CA ALA A 455 3.43 -35.88 28.10
C ALA A 455 4.06 -34.68 27.29
N ARG A 456 5.38 -34.33 27.42
CA ARG A 456 6.12 -33.17 26.78
C ARG A 456 7.21 -33.49 25.70
N GLY A 457 7.60 -32.57 24.76
CA GLY A 457 8.68 -32.73 23.69
C GLY A 457 9.69 -31.54 23.42
N THR A 458 10.79 -31.72 22.61
CA THR A 458 12.01 -30.81 22.56
C THR A 458 12.76 -30.56 21.18
N THR A 459 13.07 -29.27 20.82
CA THR A 459 14.25 -28.61 20.07
C THR A 459 14.44 -28.45 18.51
N ARG A 460 15.17 -27.35 18.05
CA ARG A 460 15.49 -26.84 16.66
C ARG A 460 16.91 -26.18 16.50
N LEU A 461 17.63 -26.32 15.35
CA LEU A 461 18.40 -25.29 14.56
C LEU A 461 19.32 -25.86 13.43
N SER A 462 19.05 -25.47 12.17
CA SER A 462 19.88 -25.39 10.93
C SER A 462 18.90 -25.23 9.75
N ARG A 463 19.21 -24.53 8.63
CA ARG A 463 18.21 -24.39 7.55
C ARG A 463 18.11 -25.68 6.76
N THR A 464 17.15 -26.44 7.23
CA THR A 464 17.06 -27.86 7.04
C THR A 464 15.60 -28.22 6.95
N ILE A 465 15.28 -29.17 6.09
CA ILE A 465 14.05 -29.90 6.29
C ILE A 465 14.40 -30.91 7.39
N LEU A 466 13.92 -30.65 8.60
CA LEU A 466 14.07 -31.55 9.75
C LEU A 466 15.52 -31.81 10.19
N GLY A 467 16.39 -30.80 10.16
CA GLY A 467 17.81 -30.94 10.53
C GLY A 467 18.76 -31.40 9.42
N LYS A 468 18.30 -31.66 8.18
CA LYS A 468 19.11 -32.04 7.01
C LYS A 468 19.11 -31.02 5.85
N SER A 469 20.27 -30.85 5.19
CA SER A 469 20.43 -30.11 3.92
C SER A 469 20.06 -31.01 2.73
N LEU A 470 19.17 -30.56 1.85
CA LEU A 470 18.69 -31.37 0.71
C LEU A 470 19.33 -30.97 -0.63
N PRO A 471 19.76 -31.94 -1.46
CA PRO A 471 20.28 -31.68 -2.80
C PRO A 471 19.20 -31.18 -3.78
N CYS A 472 19.59 -30.40 -4.80
CA CYS A 472 18.68 -29.96 -5.87
C CYS A 472 18.36 -31.11 -6.85
N LEU A 473 17.44 -32.01 -6.48
CA LEU A 473 17.07 -33.18 -7.29
C LEU A 473 16.04 -32.86 -8.38
N GLY A 474 16.12 -33.60 -9.50
CA GLY A 474 15.17 -33.49 -10.61
C GLY A 474 15.36 -32.30 -11.55
N ARG A 475 16.46 -31.55 -11.40
CA ARG A 475 16.76 -30.33 -12.19
C ARG A 475 18.03 -30.42 -13.04
N THR A 476 18.54 -31.63 -13.27
CA THR A 476 19.79 -31.85 -14.01
C THR A 476 19.73 -31.28 -15.42
N ARG A 477 18.58 -31.40 -16.11
CA ARG A 477 18.41 -30.88 -17.47
C ARG A 477 18.55 -29.36 -17.51
N GLU A 478 17.86 -28.65 -16.62
CA GLU A 478 17.87 -27.20 -16.57
C GLU A 478 19.24 -26.65 -16.13
N LEU A 479 19.92 -27.33 -15.20
CA LEU A 479 21.30 -27.03 -14.83
C LEU A 479 22.25 -27.20 -16.02
N THR A 480 22.14 -28.29 -16.78
CA THR A 480 22.95 -28.50 -17.99
C THR A 480 22.68 -27.44 -19.07
N VAL A 481 21.45 -26.94 -19.18
CA VAL A 481 21.13 -25.83 -20.09
C VAL A 481 21.82 -24.54 -19.64
N LEU A 482 21.76 -24.19 -18.35
CA LEU A 482 22.47 -23.02 -17.81
C LEU A 482 23.99 -23.13 -17.99
N ASP A 483 24.57 -24.30 -17.71
CA ASP A 483 25.99 -24.58 -17.96
C ASP A 483 26.34 -24.42 -19.45
N GLY A 484 25.45 -24.88 -20.34
CA GLY A 484 25.59 -24.72 -21.78
C GLY A 484 25.59 -23.26 -22.23
N ILE A 485 24.65 -22.45 -21.73
CA ILE A 485 24.53 -21.02 -22.02
C ILE A 485 25.78 -20.27 -21.54
N TRP A 486 26.25 -20.55 -20.32
CA TRP A 486 27.45 -19.91 -19.80
C TRP A 486 28.70 -20.32 -20.57
N ALA A 487 28.84 -21.61 -20.88
CA ALA A 487 29.94 -22.10 -21.69
C ALA A 487 29.93 -21.55 -23.12
N SER A 488 28.77 -21.28 -23.73
CA SER A 488 28.72 -20.60 -25.04
C SER A 488 29.05 -19.11 -24.92
N THR A 489 28.55 -18.43 -23.89
CA THR A 489 28.87 -17.01 -23.60
C THR A 489 30.38 -16.78 -23.53
N LEU A 490 31.10 -17.66 -22.79
CA LEU A 490 32.56 -17.61 -22.66
C LEU A 490 33.30 -17.99 -23.95
N ARG A 491 32.76 -18.92 -24.76
CA ARG A 491 33.44 -19.40 -25.98
C ARG A 491 33.24 -18.48 -27.17
N GLU A 492 32.08 -17.82 -27.24
CA GLU A 492 31.70 -16.93 -28.34
C GLU A 492 32.02 -15.46 -28.05
N ASP A 493 32.56 -15.15 -26.85
CA ASP A 493 32.80 -13.79 -26.35
C ASP A 493 31.58 -12.88 -26.56
N ARG A 494 30.39 -13.41 -26.26
CA ARG A 494 29.13 -12.75 -26.56
C ARG A 494 28.23 -12.68 -25.33
N ALA A 495 27.60 -11.53 -25.12
CA ALA A 495 26.63 -11.32 -24.06
C ALA A 495 25.41 -12.21 -24.27
N ALA A 496 24.89 -12.78 -23.19
CA ALA A 496 23.73 -13.65 -23.23
C ALA A 496 22.76 -13.38 -22.09
N VAL A 497 21.53 -13.86 -22.26
CA VAL A 497 20.48 -13.78 -21.25
C VAL A 497 19.82 -15.15 -21.09
N ALA A 498 19.67 -15.58 -19.83
CA ALA A 498 18.88 -16.75 -19.45
C ALA A 498 17.68 -16.32 -18.58
N LEU A 499 16.46 -16.63 -19.04
CA LEU A 499 15.22 -16.34 -18.32
C LEU A 499 14.66 -17.62 -17.70
N VAL A 500 14.80 -17.77 -16.39
CA VAL A 500 14.25 -18.91 -15.63
C VAL A 500 12.81 -18.62 -15.27
N THR A 501 11.87 -19.23 -16.00
CA THR A 501 10.44 -18.95 -15.92
C THR A 501 9.70 -20.04 -15.16
N GLY A 502 8.80 -19.70 -14.24
CA GLY A 502 7.96 -20.70 -13.58
C GLY A 502 7.06 -20.14 -12.49
N ALA A 503 6.07 -20.94 -12.06
CA ALA A 503 5.12 -20.56 -11.00
C ALA A 503 5.82 -20.27 -9.65
N ALA A 504 5.12 -19.62 -8.73
CA ALA A 504 5.62 -19.40 -7.37
C ALA A 504 5.90 -20.75 -6.67
N GLY A 505 6.97 -20.84 -5.89
CA GLY A 505 7.33 -22.06 -5.13
C GLY A 505 7.86 -23.24 -5.95
N VAL A 506 8.02 -23.11 -7.28
CA VAL A 506 8.53 -24.20 -8.16
C VAL A 506 10.05 -24.45 -8.03
N GLY A 507 10.77 -23.58 -7.31
CA GLY A 507 12.21 -23.71 -7.04
C GLY A 507 13.15 -22.91 -7.95
N LYS A 508 12.67 -21.81 -8.58
CA LYS A 508 13.49 -20.93 -9.43
C LYS A 508 14.78 -20.45 -8.74
N SER A 509 14.66 -19.82 -7.58
CA SER A 509 15.81 -19.31 -6.81
C SER A 509 16.74 -20.44 -6.35
N ARG A 510 16.20 -21.62 -6.03
CA ARG A 510 17.02 -22.80 -5.65
C ARG A 510 17.84 -23.33 -6.83
N LEU A 511 17.26 -23.38 -8.03
CA LEU A 511 17.98 -23.77 -9.25
C LEU A 511 19.12 -22.80 -9.54
N VAL A 512 18.85 -21.50 -9.51
CA VAL A 512 19.86 -20.47 -9.77
C VAL A 512 20.94 -20.52 -8.68
N ALA A 513 20.58 -20.59 -7.40
CA ALA A 513 21.56 -20.70 -6.31
C ALA A 513 22.47 -21.94 -6.44
N GLU A 514 21.90 -23.09 -6.81
CA GLU A 514 22.65 -24.32 -7.06
C GLU A 514 23.59 -24.18 -8.26
N TRP A 515 23.12 -23.59 -9.36
CA TRP A 515 23.92 -23.35 -10.54
C TRP A 515 25.07 -22.38 -10.25
N VAL A 516 24.78 -21.26 -9.57
CA VAL A 516 25.81 -20.28 -9.26
C VAL A 516 26.84 -20.83 -8.26
N GLY A 517 26.43 -21.72 -7.35
CA GLY A 517 27.35 -22.46 -6.49
C GLY A 517 28.34 -23.38 -7.24
N ARG A 518 28.11 -23.64 -8.53
CA ARG A 518 29.00 -24.42 -9.42
C ARG A 518 29.91 -23.54 -10.27
N LEU A 519 29.69 -22.23 -10.30
CA LEU A 519 30.56 -21.32 -11.05
C LEU A 519 31.95 -21.28 -10.42
N ASP A 520 32.94 -21.03 -11.27
CA ASP A 520 34.30 -20.82 -10.80
C ASP A 520 34.33 -19.58 -9.86
N PRO A 521 35.00 -19.65 -8.68
CA PRO A 521 35.09 -18.53 -7.74
C PRO A 521 35.70 -17.25 -8.33
N THR A 522 36.41 -17.34 -9.46
CA THR A 522 37.00 -16.21 -10.18
C THR A 522 35.99 -15.43 -11.03
N VAL A 523 34.81 -16.00 -11.31
CA VAL A 523 33.72 -15.32 -12.01
C VAL A 523 33.15 -14.23 -11.10
N LEU A 524 33.07 -13.00 -11.61
CA LEU A 524 32.43 -11.93 -10.89
C LEU A 524 30.91 -12.17 -10.88
N ARG A 525 30.31 -12.17 -9.69
CA ARG A 525 28.88 -12.42 -9.49
C ARG A 525 28.24 -11.23 -8.78
N LEU A 526 27.13 -10.75 -9.32
CA LEU A 526 26.25 -9.77 -8.67
C LEU A 526 24.85 -10.35 -8.55
N ASP A 527 24.39 -10.56 -7.31
CA ASP A 527 23.02 -10.99 -7.02
C ASP A 527 22.18 -9.79 -6.62
N ILE A 528 21.08 -9.59 -7.34
CA ILE A 528 20.10 -8.58 -7.03
C ILE A 528 18.70 -9.18 -7.13
N ALA A 529 17.77 -8.64 -6.36
CA ALA A 529 16.40 -9.09 -6.36
C ALA A 529 15.51 -7.87 -6.56
N ALA A 530 14.77 -7.88 -7.66
CA ALA A 530 13.86 -6.80 -7.99
C ALA A 530 12.76 -6.71 -6.93
N ASP A 531 12.58 -5.52 -6.37
CA ASP A 531 11.64 -5.27 -5.27
C ASP A 531 10.50 -4.35 -5.75
N PRO A 532 9.22 -4.73 -5.61
CA PRO A 532 8.11 -3.86 -5.93
C PRO A 532 8.09 -2.56 -5.10
N VAL A 533 8.78 -2.49 -3.96
CA VAL A 533 8.78 -1.31 -3.07
C VAL A 533 9.88 -0.32 -3.42
N HIS A 534 11.04 -0.78 -3.88
CA HIS A 534 12.17 0.06 -4.33
C HIS A 534 12.08 0.48 -5.81
N THR A 535 10.86 0.65 -6.36
CA THR A 535 10.68 1.24 -7.71
C THR A 535 10.86 2.75 -7.68
N GLY A 536 12.00 3.21 -7.17
CA GLY A 536 12.57 4.46 -7.62
C GLY A 536 12.98 4.33 -9.08
N THR A 537 12.93 5.42 -9.84
CA THR A 537 13.51 5.43 -11.19
C THR A 537 14.97 4.98 -11.08
N LEU A 538 15.35 3.91 -11.79
CA LEU A 538 16.70 3.30 -11.77
C LEU A 538 17.06 2.53 -10.49
N GLY A 539 16.08 2.06 -9.71
CA GLY A 539 16.30 1.33 -8.46
C GLY A 539 17.15 0.06 -8.62
N LEU A 540 16.80 -0.80 -9.58
CA LEU A 540 17.52 -2.06 -9.83
C LEU A 540 18.99 -1.83 -10.21
N VAL A 541 19.24 -0.83 -11.06
CA VAL A 541 20.61 -0.45 -11.47
C VAL A 541 21.38 0.18 -10.30
N GLY A 542 20.74 1.01 -9.47
CA GLY A 542 21.35 1.52 -8.24
C GLY A 542 21.73 0.39 -7.27
N ASP A 543 20.89 -0.64 -7.13
CA ASP A 543 21.17 -1.83 -6.33
C ASP A 543 22.34 -2.65 -6.88
N LEU A 544 22.47 -2.77 -8.20
CA LEU A 544 23.63 -3.42 -8.83
C LEU A 544 24.94 -2.72 -8.45
N VAL A 545 24.94 -1.38 -8.50
CA VAL A 545 26.12 -0.59 -8.15
C VAL A 545 26.42 -0.74 -6.65
N ARG A 546 25.41 -0.67 -5.77
CA ARG A 546 25.56 -0.91 -4.33
C ARG A 546 26.12 -2.31 -4.02
N ALA A 547 25.57 -3.34 -4.65
CA ALA A 547 26.01 -4.73 -4.45
C ALA A 547 27.48 -4.93 -4.85
N ALA A 548 27.94 -4.29 -5.93
CA ALA A 548 29.34 -4.36 -6.33
C ALA A 548 30.26 -3.62 -5.35
N ILE A 549 29.85 -2.45 -4.85
CA ILE A 549 30.61 -1.65 -3.87
C ILE A 549 30.74 -2.42 -2.55
N GLN A 550 29.65 -3.03 -2.05
CA GLN A 550 29.64 -3.80 -0.80
C GLN A 550 30.50 -5.07 -0.89
N ARG A 551 30.63 -5.69 -2.07
CA ARG A 551 31.48 -6.86 -2.26
C ARG A 551 32.98 -6.53 -2.17
N ALA A 552 33.35 -5.28 -2.49
CA ALA A 552 34.74 -4.81 -2.40
C ALA A 552 35.20 -4.56 -0.94
N ASP A 553 34.30 -4.55 0.05
CA ASP A 553 34.63 -4.32 1.46
C ASP A 553 33.92 -5.32 2.40
N ALA A 554 34.71 -6.16 3.09
CA ALA A 554 34.21 -7.05 4.14
C ALA A 554 34.38 -6.46 5.56
N ASP A 555 34.97 -5.26 5.68
CA ASP A 555 35.26 -4.55 6.93
C ASP A 555 34.53 -3.19 7.01
N GLU A 556 34.43 -2.61 8.22
CA GLU A 556 33.67 -1.40 8.63
C GLU A 556 34.02 -0.07 7.91
N ALA A 557 34.05 -0.02 6.57
CA ALA A 557 34.23 1.22 5.81
C ALA A 557 32.87 1.90 5.53
N THR A 558 32.88 3.23 5.47
CA THR A 558 31.70 3.99 5.04
C THR A 558 31.39 3.75 3.55
N PRO A 559 30.12 3.82 3.08
CA PRO A 559 29.76 3.59 1.68
C PRO A 559 30.55 4.44 0.66
N ARG A 560 30.96 5.64 1.06
CA ARG A 560 31.81 6.54 0.27
C ARG A 560 33.23 6.00 0.07
N GLN A 561 33.84 5.48 1.13
CA GLN A 561 35.19 4.89 1.07
C GLN A 561 35.18 3.62 0.22
N ALA A 562 34.12 2.82 0.34
CA ALA A 562 33.92 1.64 -0.49
C ALA A 562 33.76 2.03 -1.98
N LEU A 563 32.97 3.06 -2.30
CA LEU A 563 32.83 3.56 -3.68
C LEU A 563 34.16 4.09 -4.24
N ALA A 564 34.90 4.90 -3.49
CA ALA A 564 36.17 5.46 -3.93
C ALA A 564 37.22 4.37 -4.19
N ARG A 565 37.27 3.33 -3.34
CA ARG A 565 38.14 2.17 -3.52
C ARG A 565 37.72 1.35 -4.73
N HIS A 566 36.43 1.00 -4.85
CA HIS A 566 35.88 0.26 -5.99
C HIS A 566 36.19 0.97 -7.32
N ALA A 567 36.00 2.29 -7.36
CA ALA A 567 36.34 3.09 -8.53
C ALA A 567 37.84 3.08 -8.85
N SER A 568 38.71 3.09 -7.82
CA SER A 568 40.16 2.98 -7.99
C SER A 568 40.58 1.59 -8.47
N GLU A 569 39.95 0.52 -7.99
CA GLU A 569 40.23 -0.87 -8.40
C GLU A 569 39.85 -1.15 -9.84
N LEU A 570 38.76 -0.52 -10.32
CA LEU A 570 38.34 -0.57 -11.71
C LEU A 570 39.07 0.42 -12.62
N GLU A 571 40.01 1.20 -12.07
CA GLU A 571 40.76 2.24 -12.77
C GLU A 571 39.84 3.24 -13.51
N LEU A 572 38.74 3.66 -12.86
CA LEU A 572 37.83 4.66 -13.41
C LEU A 572 38.52 6.03 -13.44
N ALA A 573 39.02 6.41 -14.63
CA ALA A 573 39.87 7.58 -14.81
C ALA A 573 39.14 8.93 -14.66
N ASP A 574 37.82 8.99 -14.88
CA ASP A 574 37.04 10.24 -14.84
C ASP A 574 36.38 10.44 -13.46
N PRO A 575 36.81 11.45 -12.67
CA PRO A 575 36.20 11.75 -11.37
C PRO A 575 34.70 12.06 -11.44
N ARG A 576 34.19 12.49 -12.60
CA ARG A 576 32.76 12.74 -12.82
C ARG A 576 31.98 11.43 -12.81
N VAL A 577 32.49 10.39 -13.46
CA VAL A 577 31.86 9.06 -13.46
C VAL A 577 31.69 8.55 -12.03
N VAL A 578 32.72 8.70 -11.18
CA VAL A 578 32.65 8.30 -9.77
C VAL A 578 31.59 9.07 -8.99
N ALA A 579 31.47 10.38 -9.21
CA ALA A 579 30.45 11.20 -8.57
C ALA A 579 29.02 10.79 -8.97
N PHE A 580 28.77 10.53 -10.25
CA PHE A 580 27.45 10.09 -10.73
C PHE A 580 27.13 8.64 -10.36
N LEU A 581 28.14 7.75 -10.20
CA LEU A 581 27.94 6.43 -9.60
C LEU A 581 27.52 6.53 -8.13
N GLY A 582 28.07 7.50 -7.39
CA GLY A 582 27.65 7.80 -6.02
C GLY A 582 26.20 8.27 -5.95
N GLU A 583 25.80 9.18 -6.85
CA GLU A 583 24.41 9.62 -6.98
C GLU A 583 23.47 8.45 -7.28
N LEU A 584 23.85 7.58 -8.23
CA LEU A 584 23.08 6.39 -8.63
C LEU A 584 22.96 5.35 -7.50
N ALA A 585 24.01 5.19 -6.70
CA ALA A 585 24.04 4.29 -5.55
C ALA A 585 23.38 4.88 -4.29
N GLY A 586 23.01 6.16 -4.28
CA GLY A 586 22.45 6.84 -3.12
C GLY A 586 23.48 7.14 -2.02
N VAL A 587 24.74 7.36 -2.39
CA VAL A 587 25.83 7.69 -1.46
C VAL A 587 25.99 9.22 -1.40
N GLU A 588 25.55 9.85 -0.31
CA GLU A 588 25.64 11.31 -0.13
C GLU A 588 27.10 11.81 -0.05
N ASP A 589 27.37 12.97 -0.66
CA ASP A 589 28.66 13.66 -0.61
C ASP A 589 28.58 14.91 0.29
N ASP A 590 29.28 14.92 1.43
CA ASP A 590 29.39 16.08 2.35
C ASP A 590 30.19 17.27 1.76
N THR A 591 30.73 17.16 0.55
CA THR A 591 31.49 18.23 -0.10
C THR A 591 30.68 18.95 -1.17
N THR A 592 31.04 20.22 -1.45
CA THR A 592 30.38 21.02 -2.49
C THR A 592 30.41 20.23 -3.81
N PRO A 593 29.25 19.87 -4.41
CA PRO A 593 29.23 19.04 -5.59
C PRO A 593 30.07 19.65 -6.71
N SER A 594 30.76 18.80 -7.47
CA SER A 594 31.61 19.24 -8.58
C SER A 594 30.84 20.19 -9.50
N ALA A 595 31.51 21.15 -10.13
CA ALA A 595 30.84 22.10 -11.02
C ALA A 595 30.01 21.39 -12.12
N ALA A 596 30.47 20.22 -12.57
CA ALA A 596 29.76 19.35 -13.51
C ALA A 596 28.49 18.73 -12.90
N LEU A 597 28.54 18.20 -11.67
CA LEU A 597 27.36 17.64 -10.99
C LEU A 597 26.33 18.72 -10.66
N ARG A 598 26.76 19.92 -10.25
CA ARG A 598 25.87 21.08 -10.05
C ARG A 598 25.22 21.54 -11.36
N ALA A 599 25.99 21.66 -12.43
CA ALA A 599 25.47 22.02 -13.75
C ALA A 599 24.52 20.95 -14.29
N ALA A 600 24.83 19.67 -14.11
CA ALA A 600 23.96 18.58 -14.51
C ALA A 600 22.66 18.56 -13.71
N ARG A 601 22.69 18.74 -12.38
CA ARG A 601 21.48 18.88 -11.56
C ARG A 601 20.58 20.05 -11.99
N SER A 602 21.13 21.06 -12.68
CA SER A 602 20.37 22.18 -13.23
C SER A 602 19.77 21.93 -14.63
N ASP A 603 20.20 20.88 -15.35
CA ASP A 603 19.55 20.40 -16.59
C ASP A 603 19.27 18.89 -16.49
N PRO A 604 18.02 18.50 -16.23
CA PRO A 604 17.53 17.13 -16.21
C PRO A 604 18.10 16.14 -17.22
N ARG A 605 18.24 16.59 -18.47
CA ARG A 605 18.68 15.73 -19.58
C ARG A 605 20.15 15.40 -19.44
N VAL A 606 20.93 16.39 -19.03
CA VAL A 606 22.36 16.25 -18.77
C VAL A 606 22.60 15.35 -17.56
N HIS A 607 21.77 15.49 -16.52
CA HIS A 607 21.84 14.62 -15.35
C HIS A 607 21.60 13.16 -15.70
N ALA A 608 20.52 12.87 -16.42
CA ALA A 608 20.16 11.52 -16.86
C ALA A 608 21.26 10.87 -17.71
N GLU A 609 21.77 11.63 -18.68
CA GLU A 609 22.86 11.20 -19.57
C GLU A 609 24.12 10.83 -18.79
N TRP A 610 24.48 11.62 -17.78
CA TRP A 610 25.64 11.34 -16.96
C TRP A 610 25.46 10.14 -16.05
N LEU A 611 24.28 9.94 -15.45
CA LEU A 611 23.99 8.74 -14.66
C LEU A 611 24.13 7.47 -15.52
N GLU A 612 23.60 7.51 -16.74
CA GLU A 612 23.70 6.37 -17.66
C GLU A 612 25.12 6.14 -18.14
N ARG A 613 25.82 7.20 -18.54
CA ARG A 613 27.23 7.14 -18.94
C ARG A 613 28.08 6.56 -17.81
N ALA A 614 27.83 6.99 -16.58
CA ALA A 614 28.55 6.49 -15.42
C ALA A 614 28.29 5.00 -15.20
N PHE A 615 27.03 4.56 -15.29
CA PHE A 615 26.66 3.15 -15.23
C PHE A 615 27.32 2.32 -16.33
N LEU A 616 27.26 2.77 -17.59
CA LEU A 616 27.85 2.04 -18.72
C LEU A 616 29.38 1.97 -18.63
N ALA A 617 30.06 3.05 -18.23
CA ALA A 617 31.50 3.07 -18.04
C ALA A 617 31.95 2.13 -16.90
N TRP A 618 31.19 2.11 -15.81
CA TRP A 618 31.40 1.17 -14.71
C TRP A 618 31.20 -0.28 -15.14
N LEU A 619 30.11 -0.56 -15.87
CA LEU A 619 29.81 -1.91 -16.35
C LEU A 619 30.86 -2.38 -17.35
N GLU A 620 31.32 -1.51 -18.25
CA GLU A 620 32.40 -1.80 -19.20
C GLU A 620 33.66 -2.30 -18.50
N LYS A 621 34.03 -1.68 -17.37
CA LYS A 621 35.15 -2.11 -16.55
C LYS A 621 34.90 -3.43 -15.82
N LEU A 622 33.70 -3.67 -15.32
CA LEU A 622 33.36 -4.93 -14.67
C LEU A 622 33.38 -6.13 -15.63
N ILE A 623 32.92 -5.94 -16.87
CA ILE A 623 32.88 -6.99 -17.90
C ILE A 623 34.22 -7.24 -18.60
N GLU A 624 35.30 -6.55 -18.20
CA GLU A 624 36.67 -6.96 -18.57
C GLU A 624 37.01 -8.35 -18.00
N LYS A 625 36.31 -8.77 -16.94
CA LYS A 625 36.32 -10.13 -16.41
C LYS A 625 34.95 -10.78 -16.66
N PRO A 626 34.87 -12.13 -16.76
CA PRO A 626 33.59 -12.82 -16.88
C PRO A 626 32.64 -12.43 -15.74
N LEU A 627 31.48 -11.88 -16.12
CA LEU A 627 30.47 -11.36 -15.19
C LEU A 627 29.16 -12.13 -15.33
N VAL A 628 28.60 -12.53 -14.20
CA VAL A 628 27.23 -13.06 -14.09
C VAL A 628 26.40 -12.14 -13.21
N ILE A 629 25.32 -11.60 -13.77
CA ILE A 629 24.33 -10.82 -13.03
C ILE A 629 23.10 -11.71 -12.82
N VAL A 630 22.76 -11.97 -11.57
CA VAL A 630 21.53 -12.69 -11.20
C VAL A 630 20.47 -11.69 -10.80
N VAL A 631 19.33 -11.70 -11.51
CA VAL A 631 18.16 -10.86 -11.21
C VAL A 631 17.01 -11.72 -10.73
N GLU A 632 16.76 -11.74 -9.43
CA GLU A 632 15.60 -12.43 -8.88
C GLU A 632 14.31 -11.61 -9.07
N ASP A 633 13.23 -12.30 -9.46
CA ASP A 633 11.88 -11.77 -9.65
C ASP A 633 11.80 -10.53 -10.56
N LEU A 634 12.42 -10.61 -11.75
CA LEU A 634 12.42 -9.58 -12.79
C LEU A 634 11.07 -8.89 -13.05
N PRO A 635 9.89 -9.55 -12.98
CA PRO A 635 8.60 -8.87 -13.08
C PRO A 635 8.36 -7.72 -12.09
N TRP A 636 9.22 -7.50 -11.10
CA TRP A 636 9.16 -6.37 -10.17
C TRP A 636 10.17 -5.26 -10.43
N ALA A 637 11.06 -5.41 -11.41
CA ALA A 637 12.08 -4.40 -11.73
C ALA A 637 11.46 -3.10 -12.25
N ASP A 638 12.12 -1.95 -12.10
CA ASP A 638 11.68 -0.70 -12.72
C ASP A 638 12.01 -0.67 -14.22
N ASP A 639 11.13 -0.10 -15.02
CA ASP A 639 11.24 -0.13 -16.49
C ASP A 639 12.50 0.59 -16.99
N ALA A 640 12.94 1.64 -16.29
CA ALA A 640 14.12 2.41 -16.64
C ALA A 640 15.40 1.56 -16.50
N SER A 641 15.56 0.84 -15.39
CA SER A 641 16.66 -0.09 -15.18
C SER A 641 16.68 -1.22 -16.21
N VAL A 642 15.52 -1.82 -16.51
CA VAL A 642 15.42 -2.87 -17.53
C VAL A 642 15.84 -2.32 -18.90
N GLY A 643 15.42 -1.09 -19.23
CA GLY A 643 15.82 -0.40 -20.45
C GLY A 643 17.31 0.00 -20.51
N TRP A 644 17.96 0.23 -19.36
CA TRP A 644 19.41 0.47 -19.29
C TRP A 644 20.19 -0.82 -19.49
N LEU A 645 19.75 -1.92 -18.88
CA LEU A 645 20.33 -3.25 -19.11
C LEU A 645 20.17 -3.70 -20.56
N ASP A 646 19.02 -3.41 -21.19
CA ASP A 646 18.78 -3.67 -22.61
C ASP A 646 19.78 -2.92 -23.52
N ARG A 647 20.01 -1.63 -23.23
CA ARG A 647 21.02 -0.83 -23.93
C ARG A 647 22.44 -1.31 -23.66
N ALA A 648 22.76 -1.71 -22.44
CA ALA A 648 24.05 -2.31 -22.10
C ALA A 648 24.29 -3.62 -22.87
N LEU A 649 23.28 -4.50 -22.98
CA LEU A 649 23.33 -5.73 -23.77
C LEU A 649 23.63 -5.44 -25.23
N ARG A 650 22.96 -4.45 -25.83
CA ARG A 650 23.26 -4.00 -27.20
C ARG A 650 24.68 -3.44 -27.34
N ARG A 651 25.10 -2.58 -26.40
CA ARG A 651 26.39 -1.89 -26.46
C ARG A 651 27.58 -2.84 -26.26
N PHE A 652 27.46 -3.78 -25.34
CA PHE A 652 28.50 -4.71 -24.94
C PHE A 652 28.21 -6.14 -25.39
N VAL A 653 27.57 -6.30 -26.55
CA VAL A 653 27.19 -7.61 -27.09
C VAL A 653 28.39 -8.53 -27.33
N ASN A 654 29.57 -7.98 -27.64
CA ASN A 654 30.81 -8.73 -27.92
C ASN A 654 31.72 -8.86 -26.68
N ARG A 655 31.12 -9.04 -25.49
CA ARG A 655 31.84 -9.29 -24.24
C ARG A 655 31.20 -10.48 -23.50
N PRO A 656 31.98 -11.30 -22.77
CA PRO A 656 31.47 -12.51 -22.14
C PRO A 656 30.80 -12.24 -20.77
N TRP A 657 29.57 -11.72 -20.80
CA TRP A 657 28.76 -11.52 -19.59
C TRP A 657 27.33 -12.07 -19.75
N LEU A 658 26.76 -12.56 -18.65
CA LEU A 658 25.48 -13.27 -18.66
C LEU A 658 24.53 -12.66 -17.62
N ILE A 659 23.31 -12.33 -18.05
CA ILE A 659 22.19 -12.04 -17.14
C ILE A 659 21.37 -13.30 -16.95
N VAL A 660 21.20 -13.76 -15.71
CA VAL A 660 20.28 -14.83 -15.34
C VAL A 660 19.14 -14.23 -14.53
N ALA A 661 17.94 -14.18 -15.11
CA ALA A 661 16.79 -13.57 -14.45
C ALA A 661 15.70 -14.60 -14.14
N THR A 662 15.13 -14.56 -12.92
CA THR A 662 13.96 -15.39 -12.58
C THR A 662 12.67 -14.62 -12.84
N THR A 663 11.67 -15.31 -13.41
CA THR A 663 10.44 -14.66 -13.89
C THR A 663 9.20 -15.56 -13.81
N ARG A 664 8.04 -14.96 -14.06
CA ARG A 664 6.72 -15.61 -14.12
C ARG A 664 6.28 -15.78 -15.58
N PRO A 665 5.37 -16.73 -15.90
CA PRO A 665 4.95 -17.00 -17.28
C PRO A 665 4.39 -15.79 -18.04
N ASN A 666 3.83 -14.80 -17.33
CA ASN A 666 3.18 -13.63 -17.91
C ASN A 666 4.11 -12.40 -18.01
N LEU A 667 5.42 -12.60 -18.09
CA LEU A 667 6.38 -11.50 -18.18
C LEU A 667 6.13 -10.60 -19.41
N ASP A 668 5.73 -11.22 -20.52
CA ASP A 668 5.55 -10.55 -21.81
C ASP A 668 4.37 -9.55 -21.80
N ASP A 669 3.43 -9.67 -20.86
CA ASP A 669 2.35 -8.70 -20.66
C ASP A 669 2.88 -7.34 -20.17
N ARG A 670 4.00 -7.36 -19.41
CA ARG A 670 4.62 -6.16 -18.84
C ARG A 670 5.76 -5.64 -19.72
N PHE A 671 6.62 -6.53 -20.22
CA PHE A 671 7.77 -6.18 -21.05
C PHE A 671 7.68 -6.85 -22.42
N PRO A 672 6.85 -6.32 -23.33
CA PRO A 672 6.81 -6.81 -24.71
C PRO A 672 8.19 -6.60 -25.37
N LEU A 673 8.68 -7.62 -26.08
CA LEU A 673 9.99 -7.62 -26.76
C LEU A 673 11.20 -7.47 -25.82
N LEU A 674 11.07 -7.90 -24.56
CA LEU A 674 12.16 -7.84 -23.58
C LEU A 674 13.46 -8.45 -24.11
N TRP A 675 14.48 -7.61 -24.28
CA TRP A 675 15.84 -7.97 -24.69
C TRP A 675 15.90 -8.78 -26.00
N GLU A 676 14.99 -8.54 -26.93
CA GLU A 676 14.86 -9.30 -28.19
C GLU A 676 16.19 -9.40 -28.96
N ASP A 677 16.98 -8.31 -29.01
CA ASP A 677 18.28 -8.27 -29.68
C ASP A 677 19.32 -9.23 -29.08
N ALA A 678 19.19 -9.56 -27.80
CA ALA A 678 20.05 -10.50 -27.09
C ALA A 678 19.56 -11.96 -27.19
N ALA A 679 18.42 -12.20 -27.85
CA ALA A 679 17.80 -13.52 -28.04
C ALA A 679 17.72 -14.35 -26.74
N PRO A 680 16.95 -13.90 -25.72
CA PRO A 680 16.98 -14.48 -24.38
C PRO A 680 16.54 -15.94 -24.39
N GLN A 681 17.35 -16.82 -23.79
CA GLN A 681 17.04 -18.23 -23.69
C GLN A 681 16.10 -18.50 -22.50
N ARG A 682 14.89 -18.97 -22.79
CA ARG A 682 13.86 -19.24 -21.77
C ARG A 682 13.96 -20.67 -21.25
N ILE A 683 14.13 -20.80 -19.93
CA ILE A 683 14.18 -22.07 -19.22
C ILE A 683 12.89 -22.17 -18.40
N ALA A 684 11.92 -22.93 -18.90
CA ALA A 684 10.64 -23.14 -18.22
C ALA A 684 10.77 -24.24 -17.14
N LEU A 685 10.47 -23.89 -15.89
CA LEU A 685 10.42 -24.81 -14.77
C LEU A 685 9.00 -25.35 -14.56
N GLY A 686 8.82 -26.63 -14.89
CA GLY A 686 7.65 -27.40 -14.52
C GLY A 686 7.77 -28.04 -13.13
N ALA A 687 6.75 -28.81 -12.74
CA ALA A 687 6.80 -29.66 -11.56
C ALA A 687 7.99 -30.65 -11.61
N ILE A 688 8.61 -30.95 -10.46
CA ILE A 688 9.62 -32.00 -10.36
C ILE A 688 8.98 -33.38 -10.55
N SER A 689 9.75 -34.34 -11.06
CA SER A 689 9.24 -35.69 -11.28
C SER A 689 8.89 -36.37 -9.96
N GLU A 690 7.92 -37.29 -10.01
CA GLU A 690 7.50 -38.11 -8.86
C GLU A 690 8.68 -38.85 -8.23
N ARG A 691 9.61 -39.34 -9.08
CA ARG A 691 10.86 -39.98 -8.64
C ARG A 691 11.78 -39.02 -7.86
N ALA A 692 11.97 -37.80 -8.36
CA ALA A 692 12.80 -36.80 -7.67
C ALA A 692 12.15 -36.34 -6.35
N ALA A 693 10.83 -36.19 -6.32
CA ALA A 693 10.07 -35.90 -5.11
C ALA A 693 10.19 -37.03 -4.08
N ALA A 694 10.10 -38.29 -4.51
CA ALA A 694 10.26 -39.46 -3.64
C ALA A 694 11.69 -39.56 -3.07
N GLU A 695 12.72 -39.28 -3.86
CA GLU A 695 14.11 -39.25 -3.40
C GLU A 695 14.34 -38.11 -2.38
N LEU A 696 13.78 -36.92 -2.60
CA LEU A 696 13.83 -35.81 -1.63
C LEU A 696 13.17 -36.18 -0.31
N VAL A 697 12.00 -36.82 -0.37
CA VAL A 697 11.26 -37.32 0.80
C VAL A 697 12.09 -38.37 1.56
N ALA A 698 12.73 -39.28 0.84
CA ALA A 698 13.58 -40.32 1.44
C ALA A 698 14.79 -39.73 2.16
N ILE A 699 15.47 -38.74 1.56
CA ILE A 699 16.64 -38.08 2.18
C ILE A 699 16.21 -37.26 3.42
N ALA A 700 15.09 -36.52 3.32
CA ALA A 700 14.59 -35.68 4.39
C ALA A 700 14.11 -36.50 5.59
N ALA A 701 13.23 -37.48 5.38
CA ALA A 701 12.53 -38.20 6.45
C ALA A 701 13.19 -39.53 6.88
N GLY A 702 14.13 -40.10 6.10
CA GLY A 702 14.76 -41.38 6.46
C GLY A 702 13.79 -42.57 6.54
N GLU A 703 14.06 -43.52 7.45
CA GLU A 703 13.20 -44.71 7.69
C GLU A 703 11.98 -44.44 8.58
N GLU A 704 11.81 -43.22 9.09
CA GLU A 704 10.74 -42.86 10.04
C GLU A 704 9.33 -42.85 9.42
N LEU A 705 9.24 -42.74 8.09
CA LEU A 705 7.97 -42.77 7.34
C LEU A 705 7.80 -44.09 6.60
N ASP A 706 6.62 -44.70 6.74
CA ASP A 706 6.27 -45.89 5.97
C ASP A 706 6.13 -45.58 4.46
N ALA A 707 6.15 -46.63 3.63
CA ALA A 707 6.10 -46.50 2.18
C ALA A 707 4.80 -45.83 1.68
N GLN A 708 3.68 -46.01 2.40
CA GLN A 708 2.38 -45.49 2.02
C GLN A 708 2.28 -43.98 2.27
N MET A 709 2.83 -43.50 3.39
CA MET A 709 2.90 -42.09 3.74
C MET A 709 3.86 -41.33 2.83
N ARG A 710 5.01 -41.92 2.50
CA ARG A 710 5.94 -41.34 1.51
C ARG A 710 5.27 -41.14 0.14
N ALA A 711 4.52 -42.15 -0.33
CA ALA A 711 3.73 -42.04 -1.55
C ALA A 711 2.66 -40.93 -1.45
N SER A 712 1.93 -40.85 -0.34
CA SER A 712 0.89 -39.83 -0.12
C SER A 712 1.43 -38.39 -0.05
N VAL A 713 2.64 -38.18 0.47
CA VAL A 713 3.32 -36.88 0.47
C VAL A 713 3.75 -36.49 -0.94
N VAL A 714 4.33 -37.44 -1.69
CA VAL A 714 4.76 -37.21 -3.08
C VAL A 714 3.57 -36.92 -4.00
N GLU A 715 2.50 -37.70 -3.88
CA GLU A 715 1.26 -37.56 -4.65
C GLU A 715 0.61 -36.18 -4.39
N ARG A 716 0.43 -35.79 -3.13
CA ARG A 716 -0.18 -34.50 -2.77
C ARG A 716 0.72 -33.30 -3.08
N ALA A 717 2.04 -33.47 -3.03
CA ALA A 717 2.96 -32.43 -3.46
C ALA A 717 2.82 -32.12 -4.96
N ASN A 718 2.33 -33.09 -5.75
CA ASN A 718 2.11 -32.97 -7.20
C ASN A 718 3.32 -32.34 -7.92
N GLY A 719 4.53 -32.71 -7.47
CA GLY A 719 5.80 -32.21 -7.98
C GLY A 719 6.10 -30.72 -7.71
N HIS A 720 5.45 -30.06 -6.74
CA HIS A 720 5.83 -28.71 -6.28
C HIS A 720 6.80 -28.80 -5.08
N PRO A 721 8.08 -28.38 -5.23
CA PRO A 721 9.08 -28.51 -4.16
C PRO A 721 8.71 -27.81 -2.85
N PHE A 722 8.10 -26.61 -2.91
CA PHE A 722 7.62 -25.89 -1.73
C PHE A 722 6.54 -26.67 -0.97
N LEU A 723 5.60 -27.26 -1.70
CA LEU A 723 4.52 -28.08 -1.12
C LEU A 723 5.09 -29.38 -0.54
N LEU A 724 6.05 -30.01 -1.22
CA LEU A 724 6.74 -31.20 -0.76
C LEU A 724 7.45 -30.98 0.58
N GLU A 725 8.19 -29.87 0.72
CA GLU A 725 8.90 -29.49 1.95
C GLU A 725 7.94 -29.33 3.13
N GLU A 726 6.86 -28.61 2.92
CA GLU A 726 5.92 -28.30 3.98
C GLU A 726 5.05 -29.52 4.36
N LEU A 727 4.70 -30.38 3.39
CA LEU A 727 4.06 -31.68 3.66
C LEU A 727 5.00 -32.61 4.45
N LEU A 728 6.28 -32.69 4.09
CA LEU A 728 7.30 -33.42 4.87
C LEU A 728 7.41 -32.91 6.31
N ARG A 729 7.48 -31.58 6.47
CA ARG A 729 7.55 -30.92 7.77
C ARG A 729 6.29 -31.19 8.59
N HIS A 730 5.13 -31.25 7.96
CA HIS A 730 3.85 -31.58 8.60
C HIS A 730 3.82 -33.03 9.09
N VAL A 731 4.19 -34.00 8.24
CA VAL A 731 4.14 -35.44 8.61
C VAL A 731 5.14 -35.76 9.72
N VAL A 732 6.35 -35.20 9.68
CA VAL A 732 7.38 -35.50 10.68
C VAL A 732 7.14 -34.77 12.02
N LEU A 733 6.53 -33.58 12.02
CA LEU A 733 6.24 -32.84 13.26
C LEU A 733 4.84 -33.11 13.86
N GLY A 734 3.87 -33.57 13.06
CA GLY A 734 2.45 -33.70 13.44
C GLY A 734 1.88 -35.12 13.42
N GLY A 735 2.63 -36.12 12.94
CA GLY A 735 2.16 -37.50 12.78
C GLY A 735 1.22 -37.70 11.59
N PRO A 736 0.81 -38.96 11.30
CA PRO A 736 0.19 -39.36 10.03
C PRO A 736 -1.27 -38.91 9.79
N SER A 737 -1.82 -37.97 10.57
CA SER A 737 -3.22 -37.52 10.39
C SER A 737 -3.35 -36.46 9.30
N ALA A 738 -4.01 -36.83 8.20
CA ALA A 738 -4.56 -36.01 7.10
C ALA A 738 -3.75 -34.76 6.68
N LEU A 739 -2.96 -34.94 5.63
CA LEU A 739 -2.25 -33.87 4.92
C LEU A 739 -3.22 -32.78 4.39
N PRO A 740 -2.98 -31.48 4.64
CA PRO A 740 -3.84 -30.39 4.16
C PRO A 740 -3.95 -30.28 2.63
N ASP A 741 -5.09 -29.80 2.14
CA ASP A 741 -5.41 -29.78 0.70
C ASP A 741 -4.86 -28.56 -0.08
N SER A 742 -4.28 -27.52 0.57
CA SER A 742 -3.74 -26.35 -0.14
C SER A 742 -2.59 -25.60 0.55
N VAL A 743 -1.77 -24.92 -0.28
CA VAL A 743 -0.61 -24.10 0.10
C VAL A 743 -0.98 -22.90 0.99
N LEU A 744 -2.10 -22.22 0.70
CA LEU A 744 -2.57 -21.06 1.47
C LEU A 744 -3.01 -21.46 2.89
N ALA A 745 -3.71 -22.59 3.02
CA ALA A 745 -4.10 -23.12 4.33
C ALA A 745 -2.89 -23.40 5.22
N MET A 746 -1.76 -23.81 4.63
CA MET A 746 -0.53 -24.13 5.32
C MET A 746 0.26 -22.89 5.78
N VAL A 747 0.35 -21.85 4.95
CA VAL A 747 0.96 -20.56 5.32
C VAL A 747 0.12 -19.85 6.39
N GLN A 748 -1.21 -19.92 6.30
CA GLN A 748 -2.12 -19.38 7.31
C GLN A 748 -2.01 -20.13 8.65
N LEU A 749 -1.81 -21.45 8.64
CA LEU A 749 -1.50 -22.24 9.84
C LEU A 749 -0.17 -21.81 10.47
N ARG A 750 0.86 -21.52 9.66
CA ARG A 750 2.18 -21.06 10.12
C ARG A 750 2.14 -19.65 10.72
N LEU A 751 1.50 -18.69 10.05
CA LEU A 751 1.27 -17.34 10.58
C LEU A 751 0.40 -17.37 11.83
N GLY A 752 -0.55 -18.30 11.88
CA GLY A 752 -1.35 -18.61 13.05
C GLY A 752 -0.54 -19.10 14.25
N ARG A 753 0.74 -19.45 14.09
CA ARG A 753 1.68 -19.78 15.18
C ARG A 753 2.68 -18.64 15.43
N LEU A 754 2.28 -17.37 15.32
CA LEU A 754 3.10 -16.20 15.71
C LEU A 754 2.37 -15.31 16.75
N ALA A 755 3.12 -14.51 17.53
CA ALA A 755 2.59 -13.69 18.63
C ALA A 755 1.60 -12.66 18.12
N SER A 756 0.77 -12.07 19.00
CA SER A 756 0.00 -10.89 18.63
C SER A 756 0.93 -9.73 18.23
N SER A 757 2.01 -9.49 18.99
CA SER A 757 3.03 -8.48 18.66
C SER A 757 3.78 -8.80 17.36
N GLU A 758 4.18 -10.05 17.16
CA GLU A 758 4.84 -10.54 15.94
C GLU A 758 3.93 -10.48 14.71
N ARG A 759 2.68 -10.94 14.80
CA ARG A 759 1.70 -10.84 13.70
C ARG A 759 1.34 -9.40 13.39
N ARG A 760 1.18 -8.55 14.40
CA ARG A 760 0.95 -7.11 14.22
C ARG A 760 2.12 -6.49 13.47
N LEU A 761 3.33 -6.75 13.94
CA LEU A 761 4.56 -6.25 13.33
C LEU A 761 4.71 -6.78 11.91
N LEU A 762 4.39 -8.06 11.67
CA LEU A 762 4.44 -8.69 10.36
C LEU A 762 3.40 -8.11 9.39
N ARG A 763 2.20 -7.75 9.85
CA ARG A 763 1.17 -7.06 9.04
C ARG A 763 1.58 -5.63 8.69
N LEU A 764 2.16 -4.90 9.64
CA LEU A 764 2.71 -3.56 9.38
C LEU A 764 3.91 -3.64 8.42
N ALA A 765 4.79 -4.62 8.62
CA ALA A 765 5.89 -4.92 7.71
C ALA A 765 5.39 -5.34 6.32
N SER A 766 4.27 -6.07 6.23
CA SER A 766 3.71 -6.46 4.94
C SER A 766 3.12 -5.30 4.15
N VAL A 767 2.75 -4.21 4.83
CA VAL A 767 2.35 -2.94 4.20
C VAL A 767 3.56 -2.20 3.68
N LEU A 768 4.70 -2.27 4.38
CA LEU A 768 5.96 -1.70 3.94
C LEU A 768 6.57 -2.44 2.75
N GLY A 769 6.44 -3.77 2.66
CA GLY A 769 7.00 -4.53 1.53
C GLY A 769 7.39 -5.97 1.83
N GLU A 770 8.04 -6.63 0.86
CA GLU A 770 8.81 -7.87 1.14
C GLU A 770 10.11 -7.56 1.87
N ARG A 771 10.60 -6.32 1.75
CA ARG A 771 11.73 -5.78 2.50
C ARG A 771 11.29 -4.53 3.22
N PHE A 772 11.89 -4.26 4.38
CA PHE A 772 11.56 -3.11 5.21
C PHE A 772 12.73 -2.77 6.13
N SER A 773 12.86 -1.49 6.51
CA SER A 773 13.84 -1.07 7.52
C SER A 773 13.24 -1.13 8.92
N ASP A 774 14.09 -1.35 9.91
CA ASP A 774 13.68 -1.29 11.32
C ASP A 774 13.26 0.15 11.71
N ALA A 775 13.74 1.18 11.01
CA ALA A 775 13.37 2.57 11.21
C ALA A 775 11.94 2.86 10.73
N ASP A 776 11.56 2.41 9.54
CA ASP A 776 10.21 2.59 8.99
C ASP A 776 9.19 1.81 9.81
N LEU A 777 9.59 0.61 10.23
CA LEU A 777 8.76 -0.23 11.07
C LEU A 777 8.64 0.32 12.50
N LYS A 778 9.66 0.99 13.04
CA LYS A 778 9.58 1.76 14.31
C LYS A 778 8.66 2.96 14.21
N ALA A 779 8.69 3.68 13.10
CA ALA A 779 7.77 4.79 12.88
C ALA A 779 6.30 4.32 12.86
N LEU A 780 6.03 3.13 12.34
CA LEU A 780 4.69 2.54 12.28
C LEU A 780 4.24 1.82 13.57
N ALA A 781 5.17 1.11 14.23
CA ALA A 781 4.84 0.16 15.29
C ALA A 781 5.26 0.61 16.71
N GLY A 782 6.16 1.61 16.83
CA GLY A 782 6.74 2.08 18.10
C GLY A 782 8.11 1.47 18.44
N SER A 783 8.55 1.58 19.69
CA SER A 783 9.91 1.24 20.14
C SER A 783 10.21 -0.26 20.34
N GLU A 784 9.21 -1.15 20.34
CA GLU A 784 9.36 -2.60 20.65
C GLU A 784 9.71 -3.49 19.43
N VAL A 785 10.22 -2.89 18.35
CA VAL A 785 10.42 -3.56 17.05
C VAL A 785 11.57 -4.54 17.05
N GLN A 786 12.72 -4.19 17.65
CA GLN A 786 13.95 -4.98 17.58
C GLN A 786 13.82 -6.37 18.25
N ALA A 787 13.21 -6.44 19.44
CA ALA A 787 12.99 -7.71 20.13
C ALA A 787 12.05 -8.65 19.35
N THR A 788 11.03 -8.07 18.70
CA THR A 788 10.04 -8.80 17.92
C THR A 788 10.63 -9.29 16.58
N LEU A 789 11.51 -8.50 15.93
CA LEU A 789 12.20 -8.90 14.71
C LEU A 789 13.18 -10.07 14.95
N ALA A 790 13.93 -10.03 16.04
CA ALA A 790 14.77 -11.16 16.44
C ALA A 790 13.96 -12.46 16.67
N SER A 791 12.70 -12.33 17.09
CA SER A 791 11.79 -13.47 17.25
C SER A 791 11.24 -13.99 15.93
N LEU A 792 10.79 -13.09 15.04
CA LEU A 792 10.37 -13.42 13.69
C LEU A 792 11.50 -14.03 12.85
N GLU A 793 12.75 -13.65 13.13
CA GLU A 793 13.95 -14.25 12.53
C GLU A 793 14.15 -15.69 12.98
N ARG A 794 14.06 -15.96 14.30
CA ARG A 794 14.11 -17.32 14.87
C ARG A 794 13.00 -18.21 14.33
N ALA A 795 11.83 -17.63 14.04
CA ALA A 795 10.71 -18.31 13.40
C ALA A 795 10.88 -18.53 11.87
N GLU A 796 11.99 -18.03 11.30
CA GLU A 796 12.32 -18.03 9.87
C GLU A 796 11.22 -17.38 8.99
N VAL A 797 10.55 -16.35 9.52
CA VAL A 797 9.49 -15.60 8.84
C VAL A 797 10.08 -14.39 8.14
N VAL A 798 10.97 -13.69 8.84
CA VAL A 798 11.80 -12.60 8.29
C VAL A 798 13.28 -12.90 8.53
N GLY A 799 14.19 -12.13 7.96
CA GLY A 799 15.62 -12.23 8.21
C GLY A 799 16.33 -10.91 7.93
N PRO A 800 17.46 -10.65 8.60
CA PRO A 800 18.26 -9.46 8.34
C PRO A 800 18.87 -9.51 6.95
N GLU A 801 18.97 -8.34 6.32
CA GLU A 801 19.70 -8.15 5.06
C GLU A 801 21.16 -7.79 5.33
N PRO A 802 22.05 -7.81 4.31
CA PRO A 802 23.44 -7.39 4.47
C PRO A 802 23.60 -5.95 4.97
N GLU A 803 22.62 -5.09 4.68
CA GLU A 803 22.58 -3.71 5.16
C GLU A 803 22.08 -3.65 6.63
N PRO A 804 22.83 -3.03 7.56
CA PRO A 804 22.43 -2.91 8.95
C PRO A 804 21.07 -2.22 9.11
N GLY A 805 20.16 -2.87 9.84
CA GLY A 805 18.82 -2.33 10.08
C GLY A 805 17.79 -2.65 9.01
N ARG A 806 18.14 -3.36 7.93
CA ARG A 806 17.17 -3.87 6.95
C ARG A 806 16.79 -5.33 7.18
N TRP A 807 15.55 -5.64 6.84
CA TRP A 807 14.91 -6.94 7.05
C TRP A 807 14.09 -7.32 5.82
N ALA A 808 14.02 -8.62 5.53
CA ALA A 808 13.21 -9.17 4.45
C ALA A 808 12.33 -10.33 4.92
N PHE A 809 11.13 -10.45 4.34
CA PHE A 809 10.33 -11.65 4.42
C PHE A 809 11.09 -12.80 3.77
N ARG A 810 11.17 -13.93 4.46
CA ARG A 810 11.88 -15.10 3.93
C ARG A 810 11.17 -15.73 2.72
N HIS A 811 9.88 -15.45 2.55
CA HIS A 811 9.06 -15.89 1.41
C HIS A 811 7.94 -14.88 1.07
N ALA A 812 7.76 -14.55 -0.21
CA ALA A 812 6.72 -13.63 -0.68
C ALA A 812 5.28 -14.05 -0.27
N LEU A 813 4.98 -15.36 -0.30
CA LEU A 813 3.68 -15.91 0.12
C LEU A 813 3.34 -15.60 1.59
N VAL A 814 4.36 -15.43 2.45
CA VAL A 814 4.17 -15.08 3.87
C VAL A 814 3.76 -13.61 3.99
N ARG A 815 4.36 -12.72 3.17
CA ARG A 815 3.94 -11.33 3.07
C ARG A 815 2.50 -11.24 2.55
N GLU A 816 2.21 -11.91 1.44
CA GLU A 816 0.88 -11.92 0.82
C GLU A 816 -0.18 -12.40 1.81
N ALA A 817 0.06 -13.52 2.50
CA ALA A 817 -0.86 -14.02 3.52
C ALA A 817 -1.00 -13.07 4.73
N ALA A 818 0.07 -12.39 5.15
CA ALA A 818 0.01 -11.39 6.21
C ALA A 818 -0.81 -10.16 5.79
N TYR A 819 -0.57 -9.64 4.59
CA TYR A 819 -1.26 -8.48 4.02
C TYR A 819 -2.74 -8.77 3.76
N GLU A 820 -3.07 -9.93 3.18
CA GLU A 820 -4.45 -10.36 2.95
C GLU A 820 -5.22 -10.60 4.26
N SER A 821 -4.52 -10.94 5.35
CA SER A 821 -5.13 -11.09 6.67
C SER A 821 -5.57 -9.76 7.31
N MET A 822 -5.18 -8.61 6.74
CA MET A 822 -5.60 -7.30 7.22
C MET A 822 -7.00 -6.94 6.70
N THR A 823 -7.81 -6.32 7.56
CA THR A 823 -9.09 -5.74 7.15
C THR A 823 -8.88 -4.60 6.14
N ALA A 824 -9.87 -4.30 5.32
CA ALA A 824 -9.76 -3.18 4.37
C ALA A 824 -9.51 -1.84 5.09
N ASP A 825 -10.07 -1.66 6.28
CA ASP A 825 -9.87 -0.47 7.09
C ASP A 825 -8.47 -0.38 7.70
N ASP A 826 -7.94 -1.50 8.22
CA ASP A 826 -6.57 -1.55 8.73
C ASP A 826 -5.54 -1.36 7.63
N ARG A 827 -5.78 -1.88 6.41
CA ARG A 827 -4.91 -1.61 5.25
C ARG A 827 -4.88 -0.12 4.94
N ARG A 828 -6.05 0.53 4.83
CA ARG A 828 -6.12 1.98 4.55
C ARG A 828 -5.37 2.79 5.61
N ARG A 829 -5.62 2.54 6.89
CA ARG A 829 -4.95 3.25 7.99
C ARG A 829 -3.44 2.97 8.03
N ALA A 830 -3.00 1.74 7.79
CA ALA A 830 -1.58 1.39 7.75
C ALA A 830 -0.85 2.03 6.57
N HIS A 831 -1.46 2.06 5.39
CA HIS A 831 -0.90 2.79 4.27
C HIS A 831 -0.86 4.30 4.53
N GLU A 832 -1.87 4.89 5.20
CA GLU A 832 -1.86 6.30 5.59
C GLU A 832 -0.71 6.62 6.57
N ALA A 833 -0.53 5.82 7.62
CA ALA A 833 0.57 6.02 8.55
C ALA A 833 1.94 5.76 7.94
N ALA A 834 2.06 4.77 7.04
CA ALA A 834 3.29 4.52 6.30
C ALA A 834 3.63 5.73 5.43
N ALA A 835 2.66 6.28 4.68
CA ALA A 835 2.87 7.48 3.88
C ALA A 835 3.36 8.66 4.72
N ALA A 836 2.71 8.94 5.86
CA ALA A 836 3.10 10.05 6.74
C ALA A 836 4.51 9.90 7.34
N ALA A 837 4.88 8.67 7.72
CA ALA A 837 6.21 8.37 8.25
C ALA A 837 7.30 8.54 7.18
N LEU A 838 7.05 8.05 5.96
CA LEU A 838 7.96 8.13 4.83
C LEU A 838 8.09 9.59 4.33
N GLU A 839 7.00 10.36 4.33
CA GLU A 839 6.99 11.76 3.90
C GLU A 839 7.85 12.64 4.82
N THR A 840 7.79 12.42 6.14
CA THR A 840 8.60 13.16 7.12
C THR A 840 10.11 12.92 6.93
N ARG A 841 10.50 11.78 6.36
CA ARG A 841 11.89 11.41 6.09
C ARG A 841 12.36 11.80 4.69
N GLY A 842 11.48 12.36 3.85
CA GLY A 842 11.81 12.75 2.49
C GLY A 842 11.90 11.58 1.51
N GLU A 843 11.13 10.52 1.72
CA GLU A 843 11.16 9.33 0.85
C GLU A 843 10.63 9.60 -0.57
N GLN A 844 10.87 8.67 -1.50
CA GLN A 844 10.54 8.85 -2.91
C GLN A 844 9.03 9.07 -3.16
N PRO A 845 8.65 10.11 -3.93
CA PRO A 845 7.26 10.48 -4.20
C PRO A 845 6.41 9.34 -4.81
N GLU A 846 7.00 8.43 -5.58
CA GLU A 846 6.33 7.27 -6.17
C GLU A 846 5.86 6.26 -5.11
N ILE A 847 6.64 6.12 -4.03
CA ILE A 847 6.30 5.25 -2.90
C ILE A 847 5.17 5.91 -2.10
N LEU A 848 5.30 7.21 -1.81
CA LEU A 848 4.27 8.00 -1.14
C LEU A 848 2.94 7.95 -1.90
N ALA A 849 2.97 8.12 -3.22
CA ALA A 849 1.80 8.04 -4.08
C ALA A 849 1.07 6.71 -3.92
N ARG A 850 1.79 5.58 -3.97
CA ARG A 850 1.18 4.25 -3.83
C ARG A 850 0.54 4.03 -2.46
N HIS A 851 1.19 4.48 -1.39
CA HIS A 851 0.61 4.41 -0.06
C HIS A 851 -0.62 5.33 0.07
N TYR A 852 -0.57 6.56 -0.45
CA TYR A 852 -1.73 7.46 -0.42
C TYR A 852 -2.90 6.95 -1.29
N GLU A 853 -2.64 6.34 -2.44
CA GLU A 853 -3.65 5.66 -3.27
C GLU A 853 -4.30 4.49 -2.51
N ALA A 854 -3.49 3.62 -1.92
CA ALA A 854 -3.97 2.48 -1.12
C ALA A 854 -4.72 2.91 0.15
N ALA A 855 -4.41 4.09 0.69
CA ALA A 855 -5.15 4.72 1.79
C ALA A 855 -6.46 5.40 1.34
N GLY A 856 -6.70 5.56 0.03
CA GLY A 856 -7.84 6.30 -0.51
C GLY A 856 -7.71 7.82 -0.42
N LYS A 857 -6.50 8.34 -0.16
CA LYS A 857 -6.19 9.77 0.00
C LYS A 857 -5.87 10.40 -1.35
N ARG A 858 -6.90 10.64 -2.16
CA ARG A 858 -6.78 11.09 -3.57
C ARG A 858 -5.94 12.37 -3.74
N ALA A 859 -6.14 13.38 -2.90
CA ALA A 859 -5.42 14.65 -2.99
C ALA A 859 -3.92 14.50 -2.71
N GLN A 860 -3.55 13.79 -1.64
CA GLN A 860 -2.16 13.50 -1.29
C GLN A 860 -1.49 12.62 -2.34
N ALA A 861 -2.20 11.59 -2.84
CA ALA A 861 -1.73 10.75 -3.94
C ALA A 861 -1.44 11.56 -5.20
N ALA A 862 -2.34 12.47 -5.59
CA ALA A 862 -2.14 13.35 -6.73
C ALA A 862 -0.91 14.26 -6.53
N SER A 863 -0.72 14.81 -5.32
CA SER A 863 0.44 15.64 -5.01
C SER A 863 1.76 14.87 -5.14
N ALA A 864 1.81 13.66 -4.59
CA ALA A 864 2.96 12.78 -4.68
C ALA A 864 3.24 12.32 -6.12
N LEU A 865 2.20 12.02 -6.91
CA LEU A 865 2.34 11.65 -8.33
C LEU A 865 2.82 12.83 -9.19
N VAL A 866 2.36 14.06 -8.93
CA VAL A 866 2.87 15.25 -9.64
C VAL A 866 4.35 15.48 -9.32
N LEU A 867 4.76 15.29 -8.07
CA LEU A 867 6.16 15.38 -7.68
C LEU A 867 6.99 14.24 -8.29
N ALA A 868 6.45 13.02 -8.35
CA ALA A 868 7.07 11.89 -9.04
C ALA A 868 7.22 12.15 -10.55
N ALA A 869 6.19 12.69 -11.21
CA ALA A 869 6.24 13.05 -12.62
C ALA A 869 7.31 14.11 -12.90
N ARG A 870 7.44 15.10 -12.01
CA ARG A 870 8.53 16.07 -12.03
C ARG A 870 9.88 15.37 -11.95
N TRP A 871 10.10 14.50 -10.97
CA TRP A 871 11.38 13.79 -10.78
C TRP A 871 11.69 12.87 -11.96
N ALA A 872 10.70 12.17 -12.50
CA ALA A 872 10.85 11.34 -13.69
C ALA A 872 11.26 12.19 -14.92
N LEU A 873 10.65 13.36 -15.09
CA LEU A 873 11.03 14.30 -16.14
C LEU A 873 12.45 14.83 -15.90
N GLU A 874 12.79 15.15 -14.65
CA GLU A 874 14.11 15.59 -14.20
C GLU A 874 15.20 14.50 -14.40
N ARG A 875 14.81 13.22 -14.42
CA ARG A 875 15.68 12.07 -14.70
C ARG A 875 15.68 11.64 -16.16
N GLY A 876 15.07 12.41 -17.06
CA GLY A 876 15.10 12.16 -18.50
C GLY A 876 14.34 10.89 -18.93
N VAL A 877 13.33 10.45 -18.16
CA VAL A 877 12.48 9.31 -18.50
C VAL A 877 11.06 9.77 -18.90
N PRO A 878 10.90 10.40 -20.08
CA PRO A 878 9.66 11.11 -20.44
C PRO A 878 8.43 10.20 -20.48
N ASN A 879 8.58 8.93 -20.87
CA ASN A 879 7.45 7.99 -20.90
C ASN A 879 6.90 7.71 -19.49
N ILE A 880 7.77 7.60 -18.48
CA ILE A 880 7.37 7.40 -17.09
C ILE A 880 6.75 8.69 -16.55
N ALA A 881 7.38 9.85 -16.81
CA ALA A 881 6.84 11.14 -16.42
C ALA A 881 5.44 11.39 -16.97
N LEU A 882 5.21 11.04 -18.24
CA LEU A 882 3.91 11.13 -18.89
C LEU A 882 2.88 10.21 -18.23
N ALA A 883 3.22 8.94 -17.98
CA ALA A 883 2.33 8.00 -17.32
C ALA A 883 1.96 8.42 -15.89
N LEU A 884 2.92 8.94 -15.11
CA LEU A 884 2.68 9.46 -13.77
C LEU A 884 1.78 10.71 -13.79
N ALA A 885 2.03 11.63 -14.72
CA ALA A 885 1.23 12.84 -14.87
C ALA A 885 -0.20 12.54 -15.35
N ASP A 886 -0.39 11.62 -16.28
CA ASP A 886 -1.70 11.15 -16.75
C ASP A 886 -2.51 10.50 -15.63
N ARG A 887 -1.84 9.76 -14.72
CA ARG A 887 -2.46 9.21 -13.51
C ARG A 887 -2.80 10.29 -12.49
N ALA A 888 -1.95 11.32 -12.35
CA ALA A 888 -2.14 12.39 -11.38
C ALA A 888 -3.33 13.32 -11.74
N ALA A 889 -3.47 13.68 -13.01
CA ALA A 889 -4.46 14.65 -13.48
C ALA A 889 -5.92 14.34 -13.07
N PRO A 890 -6.46 13.10 -13.20
CA PRO A 890 -7.82 12.77 -12.77
C PRO A 890 -7.97 12.61 -11.25
N LEU A 891 -6.88 12.45 -10.51
CA LEU A 891 -6.88 12.37 -9.04
C LEU A 891 -6.81 13.76 -8.39
N ALA A 892 -6.28 14.76 -9.10
CA ALA A 892 -6.10 16.13 -8.60
C ALA A 892 -7.43 16.90 -8.55
N GLU A 893 -7.99 17.05 -7.35
CA GLU A 893 -9.17 17.88 -7.09
C GLU A 893 -8.87 19.37 -7.24
N ASP A 894 -7.66 19.80 -6.85
CA ASP A 894 -7.17 21.17 -7.03
C ASP A 894 -6.85 21.45 -8.52
N PRO A 895 -7.49 22.47 -9.15
CA PRO A 895 -7.20 22.89 -10.51
C PRO A 895 -5.72 23.23 -10.75
N ILE A 896 -5.03 23.81 -9.76
CA ILE A 896 -3.62 24.18 -9.90
C ILE A 896 -2.75 22.92 -9.95
N LEU A 897 -2.98 21.97 -9.04
CA LEU A 897 -2.26 20.70 -9.03
C LEU A 897 -2.47 19.90 -10.33
N ARG A 898 -3.69 19.92 -10.87
CA ARG A 898 -4.00 19.32 -12.17
C ARG A 898 -3.25 19.98 -13.31
N ALA A 899 -3.19 21.31 -13.32
CA ALA A 899 -2.45 22.06 -14.32
C ALA A 899 -0.93 21.80 -14.25
N ARG A 900 -0.38 21.57 -13.05
CA ARG A 900 1.01 21.13 -12.87
C ARG A 900 1.26 19.74 -13.47
N ALA A 901 0.33 18.80 -13.31
CA ALA A 901 0.40 17.50 -13.97
C ALA A 901 0.44 17.66 -15.50
N TRP A 902 -0.45 18.48 -16.07
CA TRP A 902 -0.45 18.78 -17.51
C TRP A 902 0.84 19.46 -17.99
N ALA A 903 1.44 20.33 -17.18
CA ALA A 903 2.72 20.95 -17.50
C ALA A 903 3.85 19.91 -17.65
N TYR A 904 3.97 18.97 -16.70
CA TYR A 904 4.97 17.90 -16.79
C TYR A 904 4.67 16.92 -17.92
N ALA A 905 3.40 16.60 -18.15
CA ALA A 905 2.98 15.78 -19.30
C ALA A 905 3.29 16.46 -20.64
N SER A 906 3.10 17.78 -20.76
CA SER A 906 3.48 18.57 -21.94
C SER A 906 4.99 18.50 -22.19
N GLY A 907 5.80 18.70 -21.15
CA GLY A 907 7.25 18.57 -21.22
C GLY A 907 7.68 17.18 -21.69
N ALA A 908 7.11 16.13 -21.09
CA ALA A 908 7.37 14.74 -21.45
C ALA A 908 6.97 14.41 -22.90
N ALA A 909 5.76 14.78 -23.32
CA ALA A 909 5.26 14.56 -24.68
C ALA A 909 6.14 15.26 -25.73
N SER A 910 6.64 16.45 -25.40
CA SER A 910 7.57 17.18 -26.27
C SER A 910 8.91 16.46 -26.43
N MET A 911 9.42 15.81 -25.38
CA MET A 911 10.64 15.00 -25.44
C MET A 911 10.44 13.71 -26.24
N SER A 912 9.26 13.10 -26.16
CA SER A 912 8.91 11.89 -26.92
C SER A 912 8.46 12.17 -28.37
N GLY A 913 8.40 13.43 -28.79
CA GLY A 913 8.03 13.83 -30.16
C GLY A 913 6.53 13.90 -30.45
N ASP A 914 5.65 13.72 -29.45
CA ASP A 914 4.19 13.87 -29.60
C ASP A 914 3.77 15.34 -29.47
N LEU A 915 3.98 16.09 -30.54
CA LEU A 915 3.82 17.55 -30.56
C LEU A 915 2.36 18.01 -30.43
N VAL A 916 1.40 17.22 -30.95
CA VAL A 916 -0.02 17.56 -30.86
C VAL A 916 -0.46 17.52 -29.39
N ARG A 917 -0.08 16.44 -28.70
CA ARG A 917 -0.39 16.28 -27.29
C ARG A 917 0.33 17.29 -26.42
N ALA A 918 1.61 17.53 -26.68
CA ALA A 918 2.39 18.57 -26.02
C ALA A 918 1.74 19.96 -26.15
N ALA A 919 1.28 20.33 -27.34
CA ALA A 919 0.60 21.61 -27.57
C ALA A 919 -0.69 21.74 -26.76
N THR A 920 -1.48 20.67 -26.74
CA THR A 920 -2.80 20.67 -26.09
C THR A 920 -2.64 20.79 -24.59
N LEU A 921 -1.87 19.87 -23.98
CA LEU A 921 -1.63 19.86 -22.54
C LEU A 921 -0.90 21.12 -22.07
N GLY A 922 0.05 21.62 -22.85
CA GLY A 922 0.76 22.85 -22.54
C GLY A 922 -0.15 24.08 -22.54
N THR A 923 -1.04 24.20 -23.52
CA THR A 923 -2.00 25.32 -23.59
C THR A 923 -2.97 25.29 -22.41
N ASP A 924 -3.49 24.11 -22.07
CA ASP A 924 -4.41 23.93 -20.94
C ASP A 924 -3.73 24.22 -19.59
N ALA A 925 -2.48 23.79 -19.42
CA ALA A 925 -1.68 24.09 -18.24
C ALA A 925 -1.38 25.60 -18.11
N MET A 926 -0.99 26.27 -19.20
CA MET A 926 -0.72 27.71 -19.22
C MET A 926 -1.96 28.55 -18.89
N ALA A 927 -3.16 28.09 -19.27
CA ALA A 927 -4.41 28.79 -18.96
C ALA A 927 -4.79 28.73 -17.48
N ALA A 928 -4.32 27.70 -16.76
CA ALA A 928 -4.66 27.47 -15.35
C ALA A 928 -3.53 27.83 -14.37
N LEU A 929 -2.27 27.93 -14.82
CA LEU A 929 -1.12 28.30 -14.00
C LEU A 929 -0.83 29.80 -14.05
N SER A 930 -0.26 30.33 -12.96
CA SER A 930 0.27 31.69 -12.95
C SER A 930 1.67 31.74 -13.60
N PRO A 931 1.94 32.75 -14.44
CA PRO A 931 3.27 33.31 -14.76
C PRO A 931 4.42 33.21 -13.77
N GLU A 932 4.14 33.21 -12.48
CA GLU A 932 5.16 33.22 -11.42
C GLU A 932 5.73 31.83 -11.13
N ARG A 933 5.15 30.79 -11.74
CA ARG A 933 5.53 29.38 -11.54
C ARG A 933 6.39 28.87 -12.68
N GLU A 934 7.42 28.10 -12.33
CA GLU A 934 8.29 27.40 -13.29
C GLU A 934 7.51 26.45 -14.22
N GLU A 935 6.49 25.77 -13.68
CA GLU A 935 5.66 24.84 -14.44
C GLU A 935 4.92 25.53 -15.59
N TRP A 936 4.63 26.83 -15.49
CA TRP A 936 3.99 27.58 -16.58
C TRP A 936 4.91 27.69 -17.80
N PHE A 937 6.20 27.99 -17.58
CA PHE A 937 7.18 28.08 -18.66
C PHE A 937 7.53 26.70 -19.23
N MET A 938 7.55 25.66 -18.39
CA MET A 938 7.68 24.28 -18.86
C MET A 938 6.51 23.87 -19.76
N ALA A 939 5.28 24.23 -19.38
CA ALA A 939 4.09 23.98 -20.19
C ALA A 939 4.14 24.70 -21.55
N ALA A 940 4.72 25.90 -21.60
CA ALA A 940 4.85 26.71 -22.82
C ALA A 940 5.74 26.07 -23.90
N TYR A 941 6.60 25.11 -23.55
CA TYR A 941 7.49 24.41 -24.48
C TYR A 941 6.73 23.72 -25.62
N GLY A 942 5.74 22.89 -25.27
CA GLY A 942 4.93 22.15 -26.24
C GLY A 942 4.21 23.05 -27.25
N PRO A 943 3.43 24.06 -26.82
CA PRO A 943 2.81 25.04 -27.68
C PRO A 943 3.80 25.81 -28.55
N CYS A 944 4.97 26.21 -28.03
CA CYS A 944 6.01 26.87 -28.83
C CYS A 944 6.50 25.98 -29.97
N LEU A 945 6.80 24.72 -29.67
CA LEU A 945 7.33 23.76 -30.65
C LEU A 945 6.27 23.36 -31.70
N ALA A 946 5.03 23.15 -31.27
CA ALA A 946 3.92 22.75 -32.12
C ALA A 946 3.36 23.89 -32.98
N SER A 947 3.30 25.12 -32.44
CA SER A 947 2.92 26.32 -33.21
C SER A 947 3.86 26.55 -34.39
N TYR A 948 5.03 25.94 -34.40
CA TYR A 948 5.94 26.03 -35.52
C TYR A 948 5.77 24.86 -36.50
N GLN A 949 5.69 23.62 -36.01
CA GLN A 949 5.75 22.42 -36.87
C GLN A 949 4.41 21.95 -37.42
N LEU A 950 3.32 22.35 -36.75
CA LEU A 950 1.97 21.93 -37.11
C LEU A 950 1.12 23.11 -37.61
N ASP A 951 1.25 24.29 -36.99
CA ASP A 951 0.38 25.44 -37.28
C ASP A 951 1.04 26.80 -36.94
N SER A 952 1.73 27.39 -37.92
CA SER A 952 2.44 28.68 -37.82
C SER A 952 1.54 29.87 -37.46
N SER A 953 0.22 29.75 -37.63
CA SER A 953 -0.73 30.81 -37.27
C SER A 953 -0.83 31.05 -35.76
N ARG A 954 -0.40 30.07 -34.94
CA ARG A 954 -0.45 30.14 -33.47
C ARG A 954 0.72 30.88 -32.83
N VAL A 955 1.81 31.08 -33.58
CA VAL A 955 3.04 31.73 -33.07
C VAL A 955 2.75 33.08 -32.39
N PRO A 956 1.97 34.03 -32.96
CA PRO A 956 1.73 35.33 -32.33
C PRO A 956 1.04 35.24 -30.96
N ALA A 957 0.14 34.26 -30.78
CA ALA A 957 -0.59 34.08 -29.53
C ALA A 957 0.32 33.52 -28.42
N VAL A 958 1.09 32.48 -28.74
CA VAL A 958 2.03 31.85 -27.79
C VAL A 958 3.14 32.83 -27.41
N THR A 959 3.65 33.61 -28.36
CA THR A 959 4.70 34.59 -28.04
C THR A 959 4.18 35.79 -27.24
N ARG A 960 2.95 36.26 -27.50
CA ARG A 960 2.34 37.31 -26.66
C ARG A 960 2.17 36.82 -25.22
N ALA A 961 1.70 35.59 -25.04
CA ALA A 961 1.60 34.98 -23.72
C ALA A 961 2.96 34.92 -23.00
N LEU A 962 4.06 34.63 -23.69
CA LEU A 962 5.41 34.64 -23.09
C LEU A 962 5.91 36.05 -22.75
N LEU A 963 5.59 37.07 -23.56
CA LEU A 963 6.04 38.45 -23.36
C LEU A 963 5.26 39.21 -22.29
N ASP A 964 3.94 39.03 -22.21
CA ASP A 964 3.08 39.64 -21.18
C ASP A 964 3.47 39.16 -19.75
N THR A 965 4.32 38.16 -19.70
CA THR A 965 4.77 37.40 -18.52
C THR A 965 6.23 37.70 -18.14
N ALA A 966 6.91 38.59 -18.89
CA ALA A 966 8.36 38.78 -18.82
C ALA A 966 8.88 39.17 -17.40
N PRO A 967 10.08 38.69 -17.02
CA PRO A 967 10.50 38.58 -15.62
C PRO A 967 11.14 39.86 -15.08
N GLY A 968 10.48 40.52 -14.13
CA GLY A 968 11.19 41.31 -13.11
C GLY A 968 11.42 40.44 -11.86
N LEU A 969 12.68 40.16 -11.50
CA LEU A 969 13.10 39.43 -10.28
C LEU A 969 12.58 37.99 -10.14
N VAL A 970 12.89 37.13 -11.12
CA VAL A 970 12.40 35.74 -11.14
C VAL A 970 13.56 34.75 -10.93
N PRO A 971 13.37 33.62 -10.22
CA PRO A 971 14.40 32.61 -9.99
C PRO A 971 15.15 32.15 -11.25
N PRO A 972 16.46 31.83 -11.14
CA PRO A 972 17.28 31.16 -12.15
C PRO A 972 16.60 30.12 -13.04
N THR A 973 15.80 29.22 -12.45
CA THR A 973 15.15 28.11 -13.18
C THR A 973 14.08 28.61 -14.14
N ILE A 974 13.34 29.66 -13.76
CA ILE A 974 12.36 30.30 -14.63
C ILE A 974 13.04 31.08 -15.74
N LEU A 975 14.14 31.78 -15.44
CA LEU A 975 14.96 32.42 -16.48
C LEU A 975 15.47 31.40 -17.51
N SER A 976 15.85 30.20 -17.07
CA SER A 976 16.19 29.06 -17.94
C SER A 976 15.05 28.65 -18.86
N ALA A 977 13.87 28.39 -18.27
CA ALA A 977 12.70 27.90 -19.00
C ALA A 977 12.15 28.96 -19.97
N TYR A 978 12.18 30.24 -19.57
CA TYR A 978 11.92 31.37 -20.44
C TYR A 978 12.93 31.44 -21.58
N ALA A 979 14.24 31.40 -21.28
CA ALA A 979 15.31 31.46 -22.27
C ALA A 979 15.18 30.32 -23.30
N PHE A 980 14.82 29.12 -22.86
CA PHE A 980 14.62 27.97 -23.73
C PHE A 980 13.38 28.12 -24.63
N SER A 981 12.25 28.60 -24.08
CA SER A 981 11.02 28.85 -24.86
C SER A 981 11.21 30.01 -25.86
N ALA A 982 11.85 31.08 -25.42
CA ALA A 982 12.30 32.20 -26.24
C ALA A 982 13.23 31.73 -27.36
N CYS A 983 14.17 30.84 -27.05
CA CYS A 983 15.10 30.25 -28.01
C CYS A 983 14.34 29.55 -29.12
N ILE A 984 13.37 28.69 -28.82
CA ILE A 984 12.60 27.98 -29.84
C ILE A 984 11.85 28.96 -30.74
N LEU A 985 11.22 29.97 -30.16
CA LEU A 985 10.48 30.97 -30.92
C LEU A 985 11.41 31.79 -31.83
N VAL A 986 12.59 32.20 -31.33
CA VAL A 986 13.59 32.95 -32.10
C VAL A 986 14.22 32.07 -33.17
N LEU A 987 14.65 30.85 -32.83
CA LEU A 987 15.31 29.90 -33.74
C LEU A 987 14.38 29.47 -34.87
N TYR A 988 13.14 29.09 -34.55
CA TYR A 988 12.24 28.39 -35.48
C TYR A 988 11.06 29.24 -35.98
N GLY A 989 10.67 30.32 -35.30
CA GLY A 989 9.34 30.92 -35.49
C GLY A 989 9.24 32.37 -35.94
N VAL A 990 10.34 33.13 -36.09
CA VAL A 990 10.19 34.57 -36.39
C VAL A 990 10.17 34.83 -37.88
N SER A 991 8.98 34.76 -38.46
CA SER A 991 8.68 35.34 -39.76
C SER A 991 7.64 36.46 -39.77
N ALA A 992 6.69 36.40 -38.83
CA ALA A 992 5.48 37.21 -38.90
C ALA A 992 5.48 38.45 -38.00
N THR A 993 6.33 38.54 -36.96
CA THR A 993 6.20 39.60 -35.92
C THR A 993 7.53 40.16 -35.41
N ARG A 994 8.08 41.16 -36.11
CA ARG A 994 9.32 41.88 -35.75
C ARG A 994 9.34 42.48 -34.33
N PRO A 995 8.28 43.15 -33.82
CA PRO A 995 8.32 43.78 -32.49
C PRO A 995 8.49 42.76 -31.36
N VAL A 996 7.89 41.59 -31.56
CA VAL A 996 7.81 40.52 -30.57
C VAL A 996 9.17 39.83 -30.41
N ALA A 997 9.85 39.52 -31.51
CA ALA A 997 11.19 38.94 -31.47
C ALA A 997 12.22 39.92 -30.90
N GLN A 998 12.12 41.21 -31.25
CA GLN A 998 12.97 42.25 -30.69
C GLN A 998 12.81 42.36 -29.17
N GLU A 999 11.58 42.19 -28.66
CA GLU A 999 11.31 42.25 -27.23
C GLU A 999 11.85 41.02 -26.47
N VAL A 1000 11.66 39.82 -27.02
CA VAL A 1000 12.24 38.59 -26.45
C VAL A 1000 13.77 38.69 -26.39
N VAL A 1001 14.39 39.22 -27.44
CA VAL A 1001 15.84 39.46 -27.53
C VAL A 1001 16.30 40.56 -26.58
N ARG A 1002 15.52 41.63 -26.41
CA ARG A 1002 15.82 42.71 -25.46
C ARG A 1002 15.88 42.16 -24.04
N VAL A 1003 14.84 41.42 -23.62
CA VAL A 1003 14.79 40.76 -22.31
C VAL A 1003 15.96 39.78 -22.15
N ALA A 1004 16.30 39.03 -23.20
CA ALA A 1004 17.45 38.13 -23.19
C ALA A 1004 18.78 38.85 -22.94
N ARG A 1005 19.02 40.00 -23.58
CA ARG A 1005 20.23 40.81 -23.36
C ARG A 1005 20.27 41.39 -21.95
N GLU A 1006 19.16 41.93 -21.45
CA GLU A 1006 19.08 42.50 -20.10
C GLU A 1006 19.37 41.45 -19.00
N VAL A 1007 18.83 40.25 -19.14
CA VAL A 1007 19.10 39.13 -18.23
C VAL A 1007 20.58 38.73 -18.28
N ALA A 1008 21.14 38.61 -19.49
CA ALA A 1008 22.55 38.27 -19.71
C ALA A 1008 23.52 39.31 -19.12
N GLU A 1009 23.23 40.61 -19.31
CA GLU A 1009 24.02 41.72 -18.77
C GLU A 1009 23.96 41.77 -17.24
N SER A 1010 22.83 41.41 -16.65
CA SER A 1010 22.63 41.46 -15.20
C SER A 1010 23.31 40.33 -14.43
N HIS A 1011 23.48 39.15 -15.03
CA HIS A 1011 23.94 37.93 -14.33
C HIS A 1011 25.26 37.34 -14.85
N GLY A 1012 25.63 37.59 -16.12
CA GLY A 1012 26.80 37.01 -16.76
C GLY A 1012 26.69 35.50 -17.05
N PHE A 1013 27.45 35.00 -18.04
CA PHE A 1013 27.38 33.60 -18.50
C PHE A 1013 28.33 32.63 -17.78
N GLU A 1014 29.35 33.14 -17.11
CA GLU A 1014 30.46 32.31 -16.60
C GLU A 1014 30.11 31.56 -15.29
N GLY A 1015 29.15 32.06 -14.51
CA GLY A 1015 28.73 31.47 -13.23
C GLY A 1015 27.42 30.69 -13.25
N GLU A 1016 26.59 30.84 -14.29
CA GLU A 1016 25.19 30.43 -14.26
C GLU A 1016 24.80 29.51 -15.45
N PRO A 1017 24.91 28.17 -15.29
CA PRO A 1017 24.58 27.15 -16.29
C PRO A 1017 23.25 27.35 -17.03
N PHE A 1018 22.23 27.83 -16.32
CA PHE A 1018 20.88 27.99 -16.85
C PHE A 1018 20.74 29.14 -17.87
N LEU A 1019 21.73 30.03 -17.97
CA LEU A 1019 21.76 31.10 -18.99
C LEU A 1019 22.41 30.65 -20.30
N ARG A 1020 22.89 29.41 -20.40
CA ARG A 1020 23.55 28.91 -21.62
C ARG A 1020 22.60 28.72 -22.81
N PRO A 1021 21.33 28.29 -22.63
CA PRO A 1021 20.33 28.40 -23.69
C PRO A 1021 20.15 29.83 -24.21
N LEU A 1022 20.19 30.83 -23.32
CA LEU A 1022 20.09 32.24 -23.68
C LEU A 1022 21.27 32.70 -24.54
N GLN A 1023 22.48 32.23 -24.20
CA GLN A 1023 23.68 32.49 -24.99
C GLN A 1023 23.57 31.94 -26.42
N THR A 1024 22.87 30.80 -26.59
CA THR A 1024 22.55 30.24 -27.92
C THR A 1024 21.59 31.15 -28.70
N VAL A 1025 20.59 31.74 -28.03
CA VAL A 1025 19.69 32.74 -28.63
C VAL A 1025 20.48 33.94 -29.13
N LEU A 1026 21.33 34.50 -28.28
CA LEU A 1026 22.16 35.66 -28.64
C LEU A 1026 23.12 35.34 -29.78
N ALA A 1027 23.68 34.12 -29.83
CA ALA A 1027 24.50 33.69 -30.95
C ALA A 1027 23.74 33.75 -32.28
N VAL A 1028 22.54 33.18 -32.35
CA VAL A 1028 21.74 33.16 -33.59
C VAL A 1028 21.19 34.54 -33.95
N VAL A 1029 20.81 35.34 -32.96
CA VAL A 1029 20.38 36.72 -33.16
C VAL A 1029 21.51 37.57 -33.74
N ALA A 1030 22.71 37.50 -33.16
CA ALA A 1030 23.88 38.21 -33.65
C ALA A 1030 24.18 37.84 -35.11
N LEU A 1031 24.12 36.54 -35.45
CA LEU A 1031 24.27 36.09 -36.84
C LEU A 1031 23.19 36.70 -37.76
N ARG A 1032 21.92 36.72 -37.36
CA ARG A 1032 20.82 37.31 -38.16
C ARG A 1032 20.90 38.84 -38.29
N GLU A 1033 21.43 39.52 -37.27
CA GLU A 1033 21.69 40.96 -37.29
C GLU A 1033 22.95 41.31 -38.12
N GLY A 1034 23.74 40.30 -38.49
CA GLY A 1034 24.96 40.46 -39.28
C GLY A 1034 26.22 40.71 -38.46
N ASP A 1035 26.16 40.53 -37.13
CA ASP A 1035 27.31 40.50 -36.24
C ASP A 1035 27.88 39.07 -36.15
N VAL A 1036 28.66 38.72 -37.16
CA VAL A 1036 29.29 37.40 -37.29
C VAL A 1036 30.31 37.15 -36.17
N ALA A 1037 30.95 38.21 -35.67
CA ALA A 1037 31.97 38.12 -34.62
C ALA A 1037 31.35 37.75 -33.26
N GLU A 1038 30.28 38.45 -32.88
CA GLU A 1038 29.52 38.19 -31.66
C GLU A 1038 28.83 36.82 -31.72
N GLY A 1039 28.20 36.48 -32.85
CA GLY A 1039 27.58 35.17 -33.08
C GLY A 1039 28.55 34.01 -32.90
N ARG A 1040 29.77 34.13 -33.47
CA ARG A 1040 30.83 33.13 -33.32
C ARG A 1040 31.33 33.04 -31.88
N ARG A 1041 31.49 34.16 -31.18
CA ARG A 1041 31.96 34.19 -29.78
C ARG A 1041 30.99 33.46 -28.86
N HIS A 1042 29.70 33.73 -28.97
CA HIS A 1042 28.67 33.03 -28.18
C HIS A 1042 28.56 31.55 -28.54
N GLY A 1043 28.65 31.21 -29.83
CA GLY A 1043 28.64 29.81 -30.30
C GLY A 1043 29.80 28.99 -29.75
N ILE A 1044 31.04 29.48 -29.86
CA ILE A 1044 32.24 28.81 -29.33
C ILE A 1044 32.17 28.71 -27.80
N SER A 1045 31.78 29.79 -27.12
CA SER A 1045 31.67 29.79 -25.65
C SER A 1045 30.65 28.77 -25.15
N THR A 1046 29.51 28.63 -25.85
CA THR A 1046 28.48 27.63 -25.52
C THR A 1046 29.01 26.21 -25.76
N LEU A 1047 29.70 25.98 -26.88
CA LEU A 1047 30.31 24.70 -27.20
C LEU A 1047 31.35 24.29 -26.16
N SER A 1048 32.31 25.16 -25.86
CA SER A 1048 33.35 24.88 -24.85
C SER A 1048 32.77 24.62 -23.47
N TRP A 1049 31.67 25.29 -23.12
CA TRP A 1049 30.96 25.01 -21.88
C TRP A 1049 30.30 23.62 -21.88
N CYS A 1050 29.58 23.25 -22.95
CA CYS A 1050 28.94 21.94 -23.09
C CYS A 1050 29.97 20.80 -23.03
N GLU A 1051 31.13 20.99 -23.68
CA GLU A 1051 32.27 20.07 -23.65
C GLU A 1051 32.86 19.94 -22.24
N ALA A 1052 33.03 21.06 -21.53
CA ALA A 1052 33.56 21.06 -20.17
C ALA A 1052 32.66 20.30 -19.18
N ILE A 1053 31.35 20.41 -19.32
CA ILE A 1053 30.39 19.65 -18.50
C ILE A 1053 30.07 18.26 -19.05
N GLY A 1054 30.60 17.90 -20.23
CA GLY A 1054 30.39 16.61 -20.91
C GLY A 1054 28.92 16.28 -21.19
N ALA A 1055 28.14 17.29 -21.56
CA ALA A 1055 26.74 17.15 -21.92
C ALA A 1055 26.62 16.85 -23.42
N ASP A 1056 26.87 15.62 -23.88
CA ASP A 1056 27.04 15.39 -25.32
C ASP A 1056 25.80 15.79 -26.13
N GLY A 1057 24.60 15.61 -25.58
CA GLY A 1057 23.37 16.07 -26.24
C GLY A 1057 23.38 17.57 -26.52
N LEU A 1058 23.74 18.38 -25.52
CA LEU A 1058 23.89 19.83 -25.67
C LEU A 1058 25.12 20.18 -26.53
N THR A 1059 26.20 19.40 -26.44
CA THR A 1059 27.41 19.56 -27.25
C THR A 1059 27.11 19.39 -28.72
N HIS A 1060 26.39 18.34 -29.13
CA HIS A 1060 26.00 18.15 -30.53
C HIS A 1060 25.15 19.34 -31.04
N MET A 1061 24.24 19.86 -30.22
CA MET A 1061 23.48 21.07 -30.58
C MET A 1061 24.39 22.30 -30.71
N ALA A 1062 25.27 22.53 -29.74
CA ALA A 1062 26.21 23.64 -29.75
C ALA A 1062 27.21 23.54 -30.92
N GLN A 1063 27.61 22.33 -31.32
CA GLN A 1063 28.42 22.06 -32.50
C GLN A 1063 27.72 22.51 -33.78
N VAL A 1064 26.42 22.22 -33.93
CA VAL A 1064 25.63 22.69 -35.08
C VAL A 1064 25.61 24.22 -35.15
N PHE A 1065 25.40 24.91 -34.03
CA PHE A 1065 25.40 26.39 -34.00
C PHE A 1065 26.79 27.01 -34.21
N ALA A 1066 27.83 26.44 -33.61
CA ALA A 1066 29.21 26.88 -33.81
C ALA A 1066 29.65 26.71 -35.27
N ALA A 1067 29.25 25.60 -35.90
CA ALA A 1067 29.51 25.33 -37.31
C ALA A 1067 28.74 26.28 -38.24
N LEU A 1068 27.48 26.64 -37.91
CA LEU A 1068 26.75 27.68 -38.63
C LEU A 1068 27.54 29.00 -38.64
N ALA A 1069 28.07 29.43 -37.49
CA ALA A 1069 28.93 30.62 -37.42
C ALA A 1069 30.25 30.46 -38.21
N ALA A 1070 30.83 29.26 -38.25
CA ALA A 1070 32.03 28.96 -39.03
C ALA A 1070 31.79 29.04 -40.56
N ILE A 1071 30.62 28.61 -41.03
CA ILE A 1071 30.21 28.73 -42.44
C ILE A 1071 30.13 30.20 -42.85
N GLU A 1072 29.57 31.06 -42.01
CA GLU A 1072 29.44 32.51 -42.28
C GLU A 1072 30.81 33.20 -42.46
N VAL A 1073 31.90 32.63 -41.91
CA VAL A 1073 33.27 33.13 -42.11
C VAL A 1073 34.09 32.34 -43.13
N GLY A 1074 33.46 31.46 -43.90
CA GLY A 1074 34.14 30.68 -44.95
C GLY A 1074 35.00 29.53 -44.43
N ARG A 1075 34.82 29.10 -43.17
CA ARG A 1075 35.54 27.97 -42.54
C ARG A 1075 34.68 26.71 -42.40
N GLY A 1076 33.61 26.62 -43.20
CA GLY A 1076 32.64 25.51 -43.11
C GLY A 1076 33.25 24.12 -43.32
N SER A 1077 34.32 24.00 -44.12
CA SER A 1077 35.02 22.72 -44.34
C SER A 1077 35.66 22.15 -43.08
N GLU A 1078 36.10 23.01 -42.16
CA GLU A 1078 36.73 22.59 -40.89
C GLU A 1078 35.71 21.98 -39.91
N SER A 1079 34.42 22.26 -40.11
CA SER A 1079 33.35 21.80 -39.22
C SER A 1079 32.59 20.57 -39.74
N LEU A 1080 32.92 20.07 -40.94
CA LEU A 1080 32.17 18.96 -41.57
C LEU A 1080 32.17 17.67 -40.73
N VAL A 1081 33.34 17.24 -40.26
CA VAL A 1081 33.47 16.03 -39.44
C VAL A 1081 32.72 16.17 -38.11
N ALA A 1082 32.79 17.36 -37.50
CA ALA A 1082 32.08 17.65 -36.26
C ALA A 1082 30.56 17.72 -36.47
N LEU A 1083 30.09 18.24 -37.61
CA LEU A 1083 28.68 18.32 -37.98
C LEU A 1083 28.07 16.95 -38.26
N GLU A 1084 28.79 16.08 -38.96
CA GLU A 1084 28.35 14.71 -39.23
C GLU A 1084 28.20 13.92 -37.92
N ALA A 1085 29.21 14.01 -37.04
CA ALA A 1085 29.15 13.41 -35.70
C ALA A 1085 28.00 13.99 -34.86
N ALA A 1086 27.80 15.32 -34.88
CA ALA A 1086 26.70 15.98 -34.20
C ALA A 1086 25.33 15.50 -34.67
N ARG A 1087 25.14 15.42 -35.99
CA ARG A 1087 23.91 14.93 -36.61
C ARG A 1087 23.62 13.48 -36.20
N GLN A 1088 24.62 12.61 -36.30
CA GLN A 1088 24.45 11.20 -35.94
C GLN A 1088 24.09 11.04 -34.46
N GLY A 1089 24.80 11.75 -33.57
CA GLY A 1089 24.51 11.73 -32.13
C GLY A 1089 23.10 12.25 -31.80
N LEU A 1090 22.58 13.23 -32.54
CA LEU A 1090 21.21 13.74 -32.35
C LEU A 1090 20.14 12.74 -32.81
N TYR A 1091 20.38 12.00 -33.90
CA TYR A 1091 19.45 10.96 -34.36
C TYR A 1091 19.42 9.75 -33.43
N GLU A 1092 20.59 9.28 -32.97
CA GLU A 1092 20.69 8.20 -31.97
C GLU A 1092 19.91 8.54 -30.68
N ARG A 1093 19.79 9.83 -30.37
CA ARG A 1093 19.07 10.36 -29.21
C ARG A 1093 17.60 10.73 -29.50
N GLN A 1094 17.07 10.33 -30.66
CA GLN A 1094 15.70 10.64 -31.09
C GLN A 1094 15.37 12.14 -31.15
N ASN A 1095 16.37 13.02 -31.15
CA ASN A 1095 16.17 14.46 -31.38
C ASN A 1095 16.16 14.73 -32.89
N LEU A 1096 15.20 14.11 -33.57
CA LEU A 1096 15.08 14.10 -35.03
C LEU A 1096 15.13 15.52 -35.60
N GLN A 1097 14.43 16.47 -34.99
CA GLN A 1097 14.35 17.86 -35.42
C GLN A 1097 15.72 18.54 -35.48
N MET A 1098 16.51 18.39 -34.41
CA MET A 1098 17.83 18.99 -34.35
C MET A 1098 18.83 18.22 -35.22
N GLY A 1099 18.65 16.91 -35.39
CA GLY A 1099 19.38 16.11 -36.37
C GLY A 1099 19.14 16.60 -37.81
N HIS A 1100 17.89 16.85 -38.19
CA HIS A 1100 17.52 17.44 -39.49
C HIS A 1100 18.09 18.86 -39.66
N PHE A 1101 18.12 19.67 -38.60
CA PHE A 1101 18.79 20.96 -38.62
C PHE A 1101 20.30 20.85 -38.82
N GLY A 1102 20.96 19.96 -38.07
CA GLY A 1102 22.38 19.65 -38.22
C GLY A 1102 22.75 19.21 -39.63
N LEU A 1103 21.94 18.31 -40.22
CA LEU A 1103 22.08 17.91 -41.62
C LEU A 1103 22.02 19.12 -42.57
N SER A 1104 21.15 20.09 -42.31
CA SER A 1104 21.08 21.27 -43.19
C SER A 1104 22.34 22.13 -43.15
N VAL A 1105 22.94 22.26 -41.97
CA VAL A 1105 24.18 23.02 -41.76
C VAL A 1105 25.34 22.26 -42.40
N GLU A 1106 25.36 20.92 -42.28
CA GLU A 1106 26.29 20.02 -42.96
C GLU A 1106 26.21 20.16 -44.49
N LEU A 1107 25.00 20.08 -45.06
CA LEU A 1107 24.74 20.25 -46.49
C LEU A 1107 25.16 21.65 -46.98
N ARG A 1108 24.94 22.71 -46.17
CA ARG A 1108 25.42 24.07 -46.47
C ARG A 1108 26.95 24.15 -46.47
N ALA A 1109 27.62 23.51 -45.52
CA ALA A 1109 29.07 23.42 -45.47
C ALA A 1109 29.65 22.65 -46.66
N LEU A 1110 29.03 21.52 -47.04
CA LEU A 1110 29.40 20.73 -48.22
C LEU A 1110 29.21 21.52 -49.52
N ALA A 1111 28.10 22.25 -49.65
CA ALA A 1111 27.84 23.13 -50.78
C ALA A 1111 28.88 24.26 -50.89
N ALA A 1112 29.30 24.83 -49.75
CA ALA A 1112 30.37 25.83 -49.72
C ALA A 1112 31.76 25.24 -50.07
N ALA A 1113 31.99 23.97 -49.74
CA ALA A 1113 33.24 23.25 -50.03
C ALA A 1113 33.34 22.67 -51.46
N GLY A 1114 32.23 22.60 -52.21
CA GLY A 1114 32.22 22.29 -53.65
C GLY A 1114 32.39 20.80 -54.03
N GLY A 1115 32.01 19.84 -53.18
CA GLY A 1115 32.35 18.41 -53.36
C GLY A 1115 31.21 17.45 -53.71
N GLU A 1116 31.59 16.29 -54.29
CA GLU A 1116 30.73 15.13 -54.64
C GLU A 1116 29.94 14.54 -53.45
N GLY A 1117 30.43 14.71 -52.21
CA GLY A 1117 29.76 14.24 -50.99
C GLY A 1117 28.39 14.87 -50.74
N TYR A 1118 28.13 16.06 -51.28
CA TYR A 1118 26.83 16.72 -51.20
C TYR A 1118 25.72 15.95 -51.95
N ARG A 1119 26.07 15.28 -53.06
CA ARG A 1119 25.14 14.46 -53.84
C ARG A 1119 24.70 13.23 -53.06
N ALA A 1120 25.66 12.52 -52.47
CA ALA A 1120 25.39 11.30 -51.69
C ALA A 1120 24.52 11.58 -50.44
N ALA A 1121 24.67 12.76 -49.84
CA ALA A 1121 23.89 13.16 -48.66
C ALA A 1121 22.42 13.51 -48.96
N LEU A 1122 22.08 13.82 -50.23
CA LEU A 1122 20.69 14.07 -50.67
C LEU A 1122 19.92 12.78 -50.97
N ASP A 1123 20.61 11.69 -51.29
CA ASP A 1123 20.01 10.38 -51.61
C ASP A 1123 19.51 9.62 -50.35
N VAL A 1124 19.80 10.11 -49.14
CA VAL A 1124 19.41 9.49 -47.85
C VAL A 1124 17.92 9.72 -47.49
N GLU A 1125 17.13 10.38 -48.33
CA GLU A 1125 15.75 10.77 -48.05
C GLU A 1125 14.68 9.77 -48.53
N ALA A 1126 14.15 8.93 -47.62
CA ALA A 1126 13.04 8.02 -47.97
C ALA A 1126 11.76 8.14 -47.11
N ALA A 1127 11.69 8.98 -46.07
CA ALA A 1127 10.43 9.23 -45.35
C ALA A 1127 10.50 10.53 -44.54
N ALA A 1128 10.02 11.65 -45.09
CA ALA A 1128 9.82 12.88 -44.34
C ALA A 1128 8.55 12.75 -43.47
N PRO A 1129 8.64 12.84 -42.14
CA PRO A 1129 7.50 12.54 -41.26
C PRO A 1129 6.45 13.65 -41.21
N THR A 1130 6.75 14.85 -41.72
CA THR A 1130 5.82 15.98 -41.76
C THR A 1130 6.03 16.83 -43.03
N PRO A 1131 5.01 17.60 -43.48
CA PRO A 1131 5.14 18.56 -44.58
C PRO A 1131 6.28 19.58 -44.40
N TYR A 1132 6.64 19.88 -43.15
CA TYR A 1132 7.81 20.68 -42.80
C TYR A 1132 9.12 20.05 -43.29
N HIS A 1133 9.33 18.77 -43.00
CA HIS A 1133 10.54 18.05 -43.44
C HIS A 1133 10.58 17.95 -44.97
N GLU A 1134 9.43 17.72 -45.62
CA GLU A 1134 9.36 17.71 -47.09
C GLU A 1134 9.78 19.05 -47.71
N GLY A 1135 9.25 20.16 -47.20
CA GLY A 1135 9.62 21.50 -47.68
C GLY A 1135 11.09 21.83 -47.40
N TRP A 1136 11.59 21.45 -46.23
CA TRP A 1136 13.00 21.60 -45.85
C TRP A 1136 13.93 20.91 -46.85
N TYR A 1137 13.70 19.63 -47.09
CA TYR A 1137 14.47 18.82 -48.01
C TYR A 1137 14.40 19.35 -49.45
N ALA A 1138 13.22 19.82 -49.88
CA ALA A 1138 13.06 20.47 -51.18
C ALA A 1138 13.98 21.69 -51.34
N THR A 1139 14.15 22.55 -50.31
CA THR A 1139 15.07 23.71 -50.39
C THR A 1139 16.54 23.32 -50.42
N GLN A 1140 16.93 22.26 -49.72
CA GLN A 1140 18.31 21.75 -49.73
C GLN A 1140 18.65 21.10 -51.08
N ARG A 1141 17.71 20.35 -51.65
CA ARG A 1141 17.82 19.81 -53.00
C ARG A 1141 17.88 20.92 -54.05
N ALA A 1142 17.06 21.97 -53.93
CA ALA A 1142 17.12 23.13 -54.81
C ALA A 1142 18.50 23.82 -54.80
N THR A 1143 19.16 23.90 -53.63
CA THR A 1143 20.49 24.48 -53.48
C THR A 1143 21.55 23.72 -54.28
N TYR A 1144 21.52 22.38 -54.21
CA TYR A 1144 22.42 21.50 -54.97
C TYR A 1144 22.21 21.63 -56.46
N ILE A 1145 20.96 21.51 -56.89
CA ILE A 1145 20.60 21.54 -58.30
C ILE A 1145 20.96 22.91 -58.91
N ALA A 1146 20.78 24.01 -58.16
CA ALA A 1146 21.21 25.34 -58.58
C ALA A 1146 22.74 25.49 -58.71
N ALA A 1147 23.52 24.69 -57.98
CA ALA A 1147 24.97 24.64 -58.08
C ALA A 1147 25.46 23.73 -59.23
N THR A 1148 24.75 22.64 -59.53
CA THR A 1148 25.14 21.62 -60.52
C THR A 1148 24.53 21.78 -61.91
N GLY A 1149 23.49 22.59 -62.09
CA GLY A 1149 23.14 23.18 -63.38
C GLY A 1149 21.72 22.99 -63.91
N ASP A 1150 20.83 22.22 -63.26
CA ASP A 1150 19.41 22.11 -63.68
C ASP A 1150 18.56 23.21 -63.03
N LEU A 1151 18.67 24.40 -63.62
CA LEU A 1151 18.15 25.63 -63.04
C LEU A 1151 16.63 25.65 -62.96
N ASP A 1152 15.93 24.98 -63.87
CA ASP A 1152 14.47 24.94 -63.88
C ASP A 1152 13.93 24.03 -62.79
N GLU A 1153 14.57 22.89 -62.52
CA GLU A 1153 14.22 22.02 -61.40
C GLU A 1153 14.54 22.68 -60.05
N ALA A 1154 15.69 23.36 -59.92
CA ALA A 1154 16.04 24.11 -58.73
C ALA A 1154 15.03 25.24 -58.45
N HIS A 1155 14.64 25.97 -59.49
CA HIS A 1155 13.62 27.00 -59.40
C HIS A 1155 12.25 26.40 -59.02
N ARG A 1156 11.82 25.29 -59.64
CA ARG A 1156 10.56 24.62 -59.33
C ARG A 1156 10.46 24.19 -57.88
N LEU A 1157 11.52 23.58 -57.34
CA LEU A 1157 11.58 23.14 -55.94
C LEU A 1157 11.55 24.33 -54.97
N ALA A 1158 12.33 25.38 -55.23
CA ALA A 1158 12.34 26.58 -54.41
C ALA A 1158 11.00 27.34 -54.47
N SER A 1159 10.39 27.48 -55.65
CA SER A 1159 9.09 28.13 -55.84
C SER A 1159 7.95 27.32 -55.24
N GLY A 1160 8.03 25.99 -55.29
CA GLY A 1160 7.11 25.09 -54.59
C GLY A 1160 7.11 25.33 -53.08
N TYR A 1161 8.29 25.51 -52.48
CA TYR A 1161 8.41 25.87 -51.06
C TYR A 1161 7.78 27.23 -50.74
N ILE A 1162 8.10 28.26 -51.55
CA ILE A 1162 7.56 29.62 -51.39
C ILE A 1162 6.03 29.63 -51.48
N ALA A 1163 5.45 28.83 -52.38
CA ALA A 1163 3.99 28.73 -52.56
C ALA A 1163 3.27 28.16 -51.33
N CYS A 1164 3.95 27.34 -50.53
CA CYS A 1164 3.41 26.81 -49.28
C CYS A 1164 3.32 27.87 -48.16
N GLN A 1165 3.84 29.10 -48.38
CA GLN A 1165 3.85 30.20 -47.42
C GLN A 1165 4.48 29.83 -46.07
N PHE A 1166 5.38 28.83 -46.07
CA PHE A 1166 6.14 28.47 -44.90
C PHE A 1166 7.27 29.49 -44.69
N PRO A 1167 7.38 30.08 -43.49
CA PRO A 1167 8.19 31.28 -43.42
C PRO A 1167 9.67 31.08 -43.07
N LEU A 1168 10.01 29.95 -42.45
CA LEU A 1168 11.41 29.57 -42.21
C LEU A 1168 12.07 29.29 -43.57
N PHE A 1169 13.31 29.68 -43.83
CA PHE A 1169 13.94 29.56 -45.15
C PHE A 1169 13.22 30.23 -46.33
N ASP A 1170 12.17 31.04 -46.13
CA ASP A 1170 11.58 31.81 -47.23
C ASP A 1170 12.65 32.72 -47.86
N SER A 1171 13.52 33.31 -47.04
CA SER A 1171 14.71 34.04 -47.51
C SER A 1171 15.64 33.17 -48.36
N PHE A 1172 15.90 31.95 -47.90
CA PHE A 1172 16.82 31.01 -48.53
C PHE A 1172 16.25 30.47 -49.85
N ALA A 1173 14.98 30.03 -49.86
CA ALA A 1173 14.25 29.59 -51.04
C ALA A 1173 14.14 30.71 -52.08
N ARG A 1174 13.82 31.95 -51.67
CA ARG A 1174 13.81 33.12 -52.57
C ARG A 1174 15.19 33.42 -53.13
N SER A 1175 16.25 33.30 -52.32
CA SER A 1175 17.63 33.48 -52.79
C SER A 1175 18.01 32.43 -53.83
N ILE A 1176 17.62 31.16 -53.65
CA ILE A 1176 17.85 30.07 -54.61
C ILE A 1176 17.02 30.27 -55.88
N ALA A 1177 15.73 30.59 -55.75
CA ALA A 1177 14.84 30.86 -56.88
C ALA A 1177 15.35 32.04 -57.72
N ALA A 1178 15.84 33.10 -57.06
CA ALA A 1178 16.44 34.25 -57.72
C ALA A 1178 17.73 33.88 -58.47
N ARG A 1179 18.62 33.10 -57.85
CA ARG A 1179 19.86 32.59 -58.49
C ARG A 1179 19.55 31.75 -59.73
N ALA A 1180 18.59 30.85 -59.61
CA ALA A 1180 18.15 30.00 -60.71
C ALA A 1180 17.56 30.85 -61.87
N ALA A 1181 16.72 31.83 -61.53
CA ALA A 1181 16.13 32.77 -62.49
C ALA A 1181 17.20 33.61 -63.22
N VAL A 1182 18.20 34.15 -62.51
CA VAL A 1182 19.31 34.89 -63.15
C VAL A 1182 20.09 34.01 -64.12
N LYS A 1183 20.48 32.80 -63.71
CA LYS A 1183 21.23 31.89 -64.58
C LYS A 1183 20.40 31.40 -65.79
N ALA A 1184 19.07 31.36 -65.66
CA ALA A 1184 18.13 31.07 -66.75
C ALA A 1184 17.78 32.30 -67.61
N GLY A 1185 18.36 33.48 -67.34
CA GLY A 1185 18.08 34.72 -68.09
C GLY A 1185 16.76 35.43 -67.74
N ARG A 1186 16.06 34.99 -66.68
CA ARG A 1186 14.79 35.55 -66.20
C ARG A 1186 15.04 36.66 -65.18
N PHE A 1187 15.60 37.78 -65.64
CA PHE A 1187 16.10 38.84 -64.75
C PHE A 1187 15.01 39.58 -63.97
N ALA A 1188 13.82 39.80 -64.55
CA ALA A 1188 12.71 40.46 -63.86
C ALA A 1188 12.19 39.62 -62.69
N GLU A 1189 11.99 38.32 -62.92
CA GLU A 1189 11.59 37.35 -61.89
C GLU A 1189 12.65 37.26 -60.77
N ALA A 1190 13.93 37.28 -61.12
CA ALA A 1190 15.00 37.34 -60.12
C ALA A 1190 14.90 38.59 -59.22
N LEU A 1191 14.62 39.77 -59.80
CA LEU A 1191 14.47 41.00 -59.03
C LEU A 1191 13.23 40.99 -58.14
N GLU A 1192 12.13 40.34 -58.55
CA GLU A 1192 10.93 40.14 -57.71
C GLU A 1192 11.25 39.30 -56.48
N HIS A 1193 11.96 38.17 -56.66
CA HIS A 1193 12.41 37.35 -55.53
C HIS A 1193 13.36 38.11 -54.60
N ILE A 1194 14.25 38.96 -55.14
CA ILE A 1194 15.14 39.80 -54.34
C ILE A 1194 14.39 40.91 -53.58
N ALA A 1195 13.37 41.52 -54.18
CA ALA A 1195 12.55 42.51 -53.49
C ALA A 1195 11.78 41.89 -52.31
N ALA A 1196 11.29 40.66 -52.49
CA ALA A 1196 10.69 39.89 -51.41
C ALA A 1196 11.72 39.47 -50.35
N PHE A 1197 12.93 39.06 -50.77
CA PHE A 1197 14.05 38.81 -49.85
C PHE A 1197 14.41 40.04 -49.01
N ASP A 1198 14.45 41.23 -49.61
CA ASP A 1198 14.73 42.48 -48.89
C ASP A 1198 13.65 42.82 -47.87
N ALA A 1199 12.39 42.46 -48.14
CA ALA A 1199 11.32 42.60 -47.17
C ALA A 1199 11.56 41.74 -45.92
N LEU A 1200 12.04 40.50 -46.11
CA LEU A 1200 12.45 39.60 -45.02
C LEU A 1200 13.72 40.09 -44.32
N ALA A 1201 14.68 40.63 -45.07
CA ALA A 1201 15.91 41.20 -44.52
C ALA A 1201 15.63 42.40 -43.60
N ARG A 1202 14.66 43.25 -43.95
CA ARG A 1202 14.22 44.39 -43.13
C ARG A 1202 13.65 43.97 -41.78
N VAL A 1203 13.17 42.73 -41.65
CA VAL A 1203 12.61 42.18 -40.40
C VAL A 1203 13.56 41.20 -39.70
N GLY A 1204 14.84 41.12 -40.11
CA GLY A 1204 15.88 40.35 -39.41
C GLY A 1204 15.86 38.85 -39.66
N GLN A 1205 15.35 38.41 -40.81
CA GLN A 1205 15.10 36.98 -41.11
C GLN A 1205 16.06 36.38 -42.13
N THR A 1206 17.20 37.01 -42.34
CA THR A 1206 18.16 36.60 -43.36
C THR A 1206 19.51 36.37 -42.72
N TYR A 1207 20.23 35.36 -43.17
CA TYR A 1207 21.62 35.15 -42.75
C TYR A 1207 22.61 35.95 -43.61
N PRO A 1208 23.80 36.30 -43.10
CA PRO A 1208 24.78 37.13 -43.82
C PRO A 1208 25.21 36.53 -45.16
N LEU A 1209 25.42 35.21 -45.24
CA LEU A 1209 25.74 34.49 -46.46
C LEU A 1209 24.61 34.57 -47.49
N GLU A 1210 23.35 34.41 -47.06
CA GLU A 1210 22.16 34.53 -47.92
C GLU A 1210 22.06 35.92 -48.52
N ARG A 1211 22.37 36.94 -47.71
CA ARG A 1211 22.40 38.35 -48.13
C ARG A 1211 23.51 38.62 -49.14
N SER A 1212 24.69 38.03 -48.97
CA SER A 1212 25.77 38.10 -49.98
C SER A 1212 25.33 37.47 -51.31
N TRP A 1213 24.65 36.33 -51.30
CA TRP A 1213 24.08 35.73 -52.51
C TRP A 1213 22.99 36.60 -53.15
N ALA A 1214 22.11 37.19 -52.35
CA ALA A 1214 21.08 38.12 -52.83
C ALA A 1214 21.71 39.35 -53.52
N GLU A 1215 22.83 39.87 -53.00
CA GLU A 1215 23.57 40.96 -53.61
C GLU A 1215 24.25 40.55 -54.93
N VAL A 1216 24.84 39.34 -55.03
CA VAL A 1216 25.35 38.79 -56.29
C VAL A 1216 24.25 38.77 -57.34
N VAL A 1217 23.10 38.16 -57.01
CA VAL A 1217 21.94 38.06 -57.91
C VAL A 1217 21.44 39.44 -58.31
N ARG A 1218 21.32 40.37 -57.36
CA ARG A 1218 20.89 41.75 -57.65
C ARG A 1218 21.79 42.40 -58.69
N VAL A 1219 23.11 42.33 -58.51
CA VAL A 1219 24.08 42.93 -59.44
C VAL A 1219 23.99 42.27 -60.82
N LEU A 1220 23.93 40.94 -60.88
CA LEU A 1220 23.86 40.20 -62.15
C LEU A 1220 22.52 40.41 -62.87
N ALA A 1221 21.40 40.47 -62.15
CA ALA A 1221 20.07 40.71 -62.71
C ALA A 1221 19.94 42.13 -63.28
N LEU A 1222 20.39 43.14 -62.54
CA LEU A 1222 20.40 44.54 -63.01
C LEU A 1222 21.31 44.70 -64.25
N ARG A 1223 22.48 44.05 -64.26
CA ARG A 1223 23.37 44.03 -65.42
C ARG A 1223 22.71 43.35 -66.62
N GLY A 1224 22.13 42.16 -66.43
CA GLY A 1224 21.46 41.39 -67.47
C GLY A 1224 20.21 42.08 -68.02
N GLY A 1225 19.52 42.86 -67.19
CA GLY A 1225 18.39 43.71 -67.55
C GLY A 1225 18.76 45.08 -68.15
N GLY A 1226 20.06 45.39 -68.29
CA GLY A 1226 20.55 46.64 -68.90
C GLY A 1226 20.60 47.87 -67.97
N GLN A 1227 20.32 47.72 -66.67
CA GLN A 1227 20.34 48.79 -65.66
C GLN A 1227 21.74 48.98 -65.04
N LEU A 1228 22.72 49.40 -65.87
CA LEU A 1228 24.14 49.45 -65.47
C LEU A 1228 24.45 50.40 -64.30
N ASP A 1229 23.79 51.56 -64.22
CA ASP A 1229 24.04 52.52 -63.14
C ASP A 1229 23.56 52.00 -61.77
N GLU A 1230 22.41 51.32 -61.76
CA GLU A 1230 21.87 50.65 -60.57
C GLU A 1230 22.74 49.44 -60.18
N ALA A 1231 23.22 48.67 -61.15
CA ALA A 1231 24.15 47.57 -60.92
C ALA A 1231 25.46 48.06 -60.27
N ARG A 1232 26.03 49.18 -60.75
CA ARG A 1232 27.23 49.81 -60.16
C ARG A 1232 26.99 50.32 -58.74
N ALA A 1233 25.83 50.92 -58.49
CA ALA A 1233 25.46 51.37 -57.15
C ALA A 1233 25.32 50.18 -56.17
N ALA A 1234 24.64 49.12 -56.59
CA ALA A 1234 24.48 47.89 -55.82
C ALA A 1234 25.83 47.23 -55.51
N LEU A 1235 26.73 47.14 -56.50
CA LEU A 1235 28.08 46.58 -56.34
C LEU A 1235 28.93 47.38 -55.35
N ARG A 1236 28.89 48.72 -55.42
CA ARG A 1236 29.59 49.58 -54.44
C ARG A 1236 29.07 49.36 -53.02
N SER A 1237 27.74 49.28 -52.86
CA SER A 1237 27.11 49.02 -51.55
C SER A 1237 27.51 47.67 -50.98
N ALA A 1238 27.52 46.61 -51.82
CA ALA A 1238 27.91 45.27 -51.42
C ALA A 1238 29.38 45.21 -50.96
N ARG A 1239 30.30 45.84 -51.72
CA ARG A 1239 31.73 45.92 -51.36
C ARG A 1239 31.97 46.69 -50.06
N ALA A 1240 31.27 47.81 -49.85
CA ALA A 1240 31.37 48.58 -48.60
C ALA A 1240 30.90 47.77 -47.39
N ARG A 1241 29.84 46.96 -47.53
CA ARG A 1241 29.35 46.05 -46.49
C ARG A 1241 30.39 44.98 -46.13
N ILE A 1242 30.96 44.30 -47.13
CA ILE A 1242 31.99 43.27 -46.92
C ILE A 1242 33.17 43.86 -46.13
N LEU A 1243 33.66 45.04 -46.51
CA LEU A 1243 34.75 45.73 -45.80
C LEU A 1243 34.38 46.10 -44.36
N SER A 1244 33.14 46.55 -44.10
CA SER A 1244 32.66 46.86 -42.74
C SER A 1244 32.58 45.60 -41.85
N THR A 1245 32.19 44.46 -42.39
CA THR A 1245 32.17 43.19 -41.65
C THR A 1245 33.59 42.71 -41.33
N VAL A 1246 34.50 42.83 -42.30
CA VAL A 1246 35.92 42.51 -42.14
C VAL A 1246 36.57 43.29 -40.98
N VAL A 1247 36.29 44.58 -40.85
CA VAL A 1247 36.82 45.43 -39.75
C VAL A 1247 36.35 44.98 -38.37
N ARG A 1248 35.15 44.39 -38.26
CA ARG A 1248 34.56 43.96 -36.98
C ARG A 1248 35.01 42.57 -36.52
N LEU A 1249 35.61 41.77 -37.41
CA LEU A 1249 35.90 40.35 -37.11
C LEU A 1249 37.11 40.13 -36.18
N ASP A 1250 37.88 41.16 -35.80
CA ASP A 1250 39.00 41.14 -34.82
C ASP A 1250 39.96 39.93 -34.92
N VAL A 1251 40.11 39.36 -36.11
CA VAL A 1251 40.99 38.22 -36.42
C VAL A 1251 41.87 38.60 -37.61
N VAL A 1252 43.13 38.14 -37.56
CA VAL A 1252 44.30 38.55 -38.35
C VAL A 1252 44.19 38.36 -39.88
N ASP A 1253 43.06 37.91 -40.45
CA ASP A 1253 42.98 37.66 -41.91
C ASP A 1253 41.71 38.17 -42.60
N SER A 1254 41.65 39.50 -42.69
CA SER A 1254 40.65 40.30 -43.40
C SER A 1254 40.49 39.99 -44.89
N ALA A 1255 41.59 39.61 -45.55
CA ALA A 1255 41.60 39.25 -46.98
C ALA A 1255 41.06 37.82 -47.18
N ALA A 1256 41.43 36.89 -46.28
CA ALA A 1256 40.92 35.52 -46.32
C ALA A 1256 39.41 35.44 -46.16
N TYR A 1257 38.74 36.24 -45.31
CA TYR A 1257 37.27 36.22 -45.20
C TYR A 1257 36.57 36.56 -46.53
N ALA A 1258 37.09 37.56 -47.25
CA ALA A 1258 36.49 38.01 -48.50
C ALA A 1258 36.68 36.99 -49.63
N GLU A 1259 37.78 36.23 -49.61
CA GLU A 1259 38.08 35.18 -50.60
C GLU A 1259 37.49 33.81 -50.23
N ALA A 1260 37.38 33.47 -48.94
CA ALA A 1260 36.88 32.20 -48.44
C ALA A 1260 35.36 32.08 -48.52
N VAL A 1261 34.63 33.20 -48.49
CA VAL A 1261 33.18 33.22 -48.67
C VAL A 1261 32.84 33.38 -50.15
N VAL A 1262 32.35 32.30 -50.79
CA VAL A 1262 32.08 32.22 -52.23
C VAL A 1262 31.34 33.44 -52.84
N PRO A 1263 30.18 33.90 -52.31
CA PRO A 1263 29.50 35.05 -52.89
C PRO A 1263 30.26 36.38 -52.71
N ASN A 1264 31.09 36.51 -51.66
CA ASN A 1264 31.94 37.69 -51.50
C ASN A 1264 33.03 37.71 -52.58
N ARG A 1265 33.65 36.56 -52.85
CA ARG A 1265 34.61 36.39 -53.95
C ARG A 1265 33.98 36.70 -55.31
N GLU A 1266 32.76 36.25 -55.56
CA GLU A 1266 32.02 36.58 -56.79
C GLU A 1266 31.73 38.08 -56.89
N LEU A 1267 31.26 38.74 -55.83
CA LEU A 1267 31.05 40.19 -55.80
C LEU A 1267 32.35 40.98 -56.04
N LEU A 1268 33.48 40.48 -55.55
CA LEU A 1268 34.79 41.09 -55.80
C LEU A 1268 35.26 40.89 -57.25
N ALA A 1269 34.94 39.74 -57.86
CA ALA A 1269 35.31 39.41 -59.24
C ALA A 1269 34.43 40.08 -60.32
N ILE A 1270 33.23 40.58 -59.99
CA ILE A 1270 32.36 41.26 -60.95
C ILE A 1270 32.97 42.61 -61.40
N GLU A 1271 33.17 42.74 -62.72
CA GLU A 1271 33.53 43.98 -63.41
C GLU A 1271 32.30 44.54 -64.18
N LEU A 1272 32.01 45.85 -64.04
CA LEU A 1272 30.84 46.57 -64.57
C LEU A 1272 31.19 47.90 -65.25
#